data_AF-A0A239JW55-F1
#
_entry.id   AF-A0A239JW55-F1
#
_cell.length_a   1.000
_cell.length_b   1.000
_cell.length_c   1.000
_cell.angle_alpha   90.00
_cell.angle_beta   90.00
_cell.angle_gamma   90.00
#
_symmetry.space_group_name_H-M   'P 1'
#
loop_
_entity.id
_entity.type
_entity.pdbx_description
1 polymer ?
#
loop_
_entity_poly.entity_id
_entity_poly.type
_entity_poly.pdbx_seq_one_letter_code
_entity_poly.pdbx_strand_id
1 'polypeptide(L)'
;MKQIRLWAAISTSAMAVAGVITPATAQVPTDAAVRTPAPQHRPVTVRLITGDRVTVSDAPNGKKTASVQRAPGRDKVFFQITEKGDTLTVLPSDAAMLVRSGRLDSGLFDVAGLVNEGYDEAHADALPLIVSAPKGSARKAAKKADVLAEFHDESAEPRQLPSIDAQALRVSDDDLAAFWRKLAPAAGASAAGAAAATPKIWLDHKVRPTLDRSTAQINAPAAWAAGFHGEGVKVAVLDTGADQAHPDLAGRVSVAKDFSGSGSTQDRFGHGTHVAATAAGSGAASAGLRKGVAPSADLLIGKVLGDDGFGSESQVIEGMEWAAAQGARVVNMSLGSDMQTDGTDPMSLAVNEISRSSGALFVVAAGNAGEMGEKTVGSPGAADAALTVGAVDRDDSLASFSSRGPRYGDRATKPDITAPGVGIVAARAAGTTMGVPVDDHYVAASGTSMATPHVAGAAALLAGQHPSWTSEQLKDALISTSHTVSGQVPTEQGGGRADVKAAFTSPVTATGTINLGRYETDGSRVRQAGVVRYTNHSGDEVSLKLRAALTAKGGKELPAQALTLGADTVRVAPGATVEVPVGVDPSKAARGSYYGYVTATSADGASVHTTLSLWVRAPMHQVTIDSRGPDGELTAWALLDVFGGDTEVQFTDTGVAQVEEGTYQFAGTLLYGGGGASGVQLYQVVNPEVKITKNTTVTLDARKAKQVRVRTPKPAERQNNLTYQTYRKIDGVDQTLGIYYEDGNGNVDLYVTPTSKVTEGEFEFNSRWEMTAPQIRTEVRGTDFGLESFYAKQSTPFDPRGEQLVAVDAGTRDEPDLRPAHVRGKLAVIRDESGSGEHELAETAAKAGAKGVMIVMPAGHLAWTRWKPMNTRTAIPVVRTTATDGGNLLRYMKTHKAVIDISGTVESPYLYDIAANWQQYIPKDVTYTVSDRNTAQVKAAYANNGPLRWTAEQRFSWRPYTRVAWETSRWVPTGKPRTEYVTSGDTQWMHYADFMTGPELYYGGPLLAGLNDAPRTFTTGEKATEQWYKAVVRPSIPRGWNRPAVRNGDTLSLSIPEYTDAVAGHWGRKQVPPAGGGIGAGAGTRASENDPSYLQGDTVAAVLYRDGKKVSEAADAWRKFSVPAGAADYRLDLTTSRETEFWRTGTRTSTSWTFRSDTTAKETLLPLLQVDYGVPADLDNTVRGGKRHDLDLTVRNQDGLATPTGVKLKVEASFDDGESWNGRIRVKDHGHNRFTATIERPGDRSKNAYVTLRVTATDKAGNTVRQTVERAYRLG
;
A
#
# COMPACT_ATOMS: atom_id res chain seq x y z
N MET A 1 11.67 -51.87 -51.53
CA MET A 1 12.39 -53.16 -51.64
C MET A 1 12.72 -53.67 -50.23
N LYS A 2 13.19 -54.92 -50.09
CA LYS A 2 13.63 -55.69 -48.88
C LYS A 2 13.82 -54.88 -47.56
N GLN A 3 13.21 -55.23 -46.41
CA GLN A 3 13.37 -56.47 -45.59
C GLN A 3 14.79 -56.64 -45.00
N ILE A 4 15.07 -57.19 -43.81
CA ILE A 4 14.30 -57.98 -42.78
C ILE A 4 14.98 -57.75 -41.39
N ARG A 5 14.57 -58.15 -40.15
CA ARG A 5 13.61 -59.08 -39.50
C ARG A 5 12.99 -58.39 -38.23
N LEU A 6 12.95 -58.95 -37.01
CA LEU A 6 11.95 -59.85 -36.35
C LEU A 6 12.59 -60.32 -35.00
N TRP A 7 11.96 -60.50 -33.83
CA TRP A 7 10.59 -60.87 -33.38
C TRP A 7 10.03 -59.82 -32.37
N ALA A 8 8.82 -59.81 -31.78
CA ALA A 8 7.71 -60.77 -31.53
C ALA A 8 7.91 -61.76 -30.33
N ALA A 9 6.90 -62.19 -29.55
CA ALA A 9 5.52 -61.70 -29.28
C ALA A 9 4.82 -62.50 -28.14
N ILE A 10 3.52 -62.20 -27.88
CA ILE A 10 2.44 -63.02 -27.27
C ILE A 10 2.23 -62.95 -25.73
N SER A 11 1.11 -62.34 -25.29
CA SER A 11 0.04 -62.97 -24.46
C SER A 11 -1.05 -61.97 -23.98
N THR A 12 -2.31 -62.37 -24.07
CA THR A 12 -3.52 -61.70 -23.51
C THR A 12 -3.62 -61.92 -21.98
N SER A 13 -4.40 -61.17 -21.18
CA SER A 13 -5.87 -61.09 -21.25
C SER A 13 -6.49 -60.05 -20.26
N ALA A 14 -7.79 -59.75 -20.46
CA ALA A 14 -8.72 -59.03 -19.56
C ALA A 14 -8.45 -57.51 -19.38
N MET A 15 -9.46 -56.64 -19.17
CA MET A 15 -10.93 -56.81 -19.20
C MET A 15 -11.58 -55.53 -19.75
N ALA A 16 -12.69 -55.63 -20.48
CA ALA A 16 -13.34 -54.47 -21.12
C ALA A 16 -14.69 -54.12 -20.47
N VAL A 17 -14.87 -52.86 -20.11
CA VAL A 17 -16.17 -52.25 -19.78
C VAL A 17 -16.32 -50.99 -20.65
N ALA A 18 -17.44 -50.88 -21.36
CA ALA A 18 -17.66 -49.78 -22.29
C ALA A 18 -18.17 -48.52 -21.58
N GLY A 19 -17.35 -47.46 -21.56
CA GLY A 19 -17.77 -46.11 -21.19
C GLY A 19 -18.11 -45.29 -22.43
N VAL A 20 -19.30 -44.68 -22.47
CA VAL A 20 -19.71 -43.81 -23.58
C VAL A 20 -18.92 -42.51 -23.55
N ILE A 21 -18.18 -42.22 -24.63
CA ILE A 21 -17.53 -40.91 -24.80
C ILE A 21 -18.61 -39.88 -25.13
N THR A 22 -19.09 -39.19 -24.10
CA THR A 22 -19.80 -37.92 -24.27
C THR A 22 -18.79 -36.80 -24.52
N PRO A 23 -19.13 -35.77 -25.32
CA PRO A 23 -18.25 -34.62 -25.49
C PRO A 23 -18.18 -33.85 -24.16
N ALA A 24 -16.98 -33.74 -23.59
CA ALA A 24 -16.74 -32.98 -22.38
C ALA A 24 -16.98 -31.48 -22.64
N THR A 25 -18.20 -31.02 -22.37
CA THR A 25 -18.51 -29.60 -22.26
C THR A 25 -17.67 -29.00 -21.13
N ALA A 26 -17.02 -27.87 -21.40
CA ALA A 26 -16.16 -27.22 -20.42
C ALA A 26 -16.99 -26.71 -19.24
N GLN A 27 -17.00 -27.47 -18.13
CA GLN A 27 -17.59 -27.01 -16.88
C GLN A 27 -16.72 -25.86 -16.32
N VAL A 28 -17.28 -24.66 -16.35
CA VAL A 28 -16.76 -23.52 -15.59
C VAL A 28 -16.84 -23.88 -14.10
N PRO A 29 -15.75 -23.76 -13.32
CA PRO A 29 -15.81 -24.01 -11.88
C PRO A 29 -16.75 -23.04 -11.18
N THR A 30 -17.83 -23.55 -10.59
CA THR A 30 -18.83 -22.75 -9.87
C THR A 30 -18.63 -22.82 -8.35
N ASP A 31 -17.44 -22.45 -7.88
CA ASP A 31 -17.21 -22.20 -6.45
C ASP A 31 -17.68 -20.79 -6.09
N ALA A 32 -18.89 -20.72 -5.53
CA ALA A 32 -19.50 -19.49 -5.04
C ALA A 32 -18.90 -19.05 -3.68
N ALA A 33 -17.60 -18.74 -3.68
CA ALA A 33 -16.93 -18.17 -2.51
C ALA A 33 -17.60 -16.85 -2.10
N VAL A 34 -18.16 -16.80 -0.89
CA VAL A 34 -18.70 -15.57 -0.30
C VAL A 34 -17.54 -14.60 -0.07
N ARG A 35 -17.46 -13.53 -0.86
CA ARG A 35 -16.39 -12.52 -0.77
C ARG A 35 -16.88 -11.30 -0.01
N THR A 36 -16.18 -10.97 1.07
CA THR A 36 -16.38 -9.76 1.86
C THR A 36 -16.20 -8.51 0.99
N PRO A 37 -17.06 -7.47 1.10
CA PRO A 37 -16.90 -6.26 0.30
C PRO A 37 -15.61 -5.51 0.65
N ALA A 38 -14.74 -5.28 -0.33
CA ALA A 38 -13.57 -4.42 -0.16
C ALA A 38 -14.00 -2.95 0.07
N PRO A 39 -13.32 -2.19 0.95
CA PRO A 39 -13.64 -0.80 1.24
C PRO A 39 -13.39 0.15 0.04
N GLN A 40 -13.88 1.39 0.16
CA GLN A 40 -13.75 2.42 -0.87
C GLN A 40 -12.57 3.34 -0.59
N HIS A 41 -11.42 3.12 -1.24
CA HIS A 41 -10.29 4.06 -1.13
C HIS A 41 -10.17 4.94 -2.38
N ARG A 42 -9.86 6.21 -2.15
CA ARG A 42 -9.31 7.15 -3.15
C ARG A 42 -7.81 6.86 -3.33
N PRO A 43 -7.11 7.47 -4.30
CA PRO A 43 -5.66 7.60 -4.22
C PRO A 43 -5.27 8.21 -2.86
N VAL A 44 -4.41 7.52 -2.13
CA VAL A 44 -3.87 7.97 -0.83
C VAL A 44 -2.43 8.38 -1.04
N THR A 45 -2.01 9.53 -0.50
CA THR A 45 -0.61 9.99 -0.61
C THR A 45 0.03 10.16 0.76
N VAL A 46 1.14 9.47 0.96
CA VAL A 46 1.99 9.59 2.16
C VAL A 46 3.22 10.42 1.82
N ARG A 47 3.65 11.27 2.76
CA ARG A 47 4.96 11.94 2.71
C ARG A 47 5.97 11.16 3.53
N LEU A 48 7.08 10.80 2.89
CA LEU A 48 8.21 10.17 3.56
C LEU A 48 9.03 11.23 4.30
N ILE A 49 9.81 10.83 5.31
CA ILE A 49 10.72 11.72 6.07
C ILE A 49 11.76 12.46 5.20
N THR A 50 11.94 12.04 3.94
CA THR A 50 12.78 12.68 2.93
C THR A 50 12.11 13.87 2.21
N GLY A 51 10.82 14.09 2.43
CA GLY A 51 9.96 14.98 1.65
C GLY A 51 9.48 14.39 0.30
N ASP A 52 9.83 13.13 0.00
CA ASP A 52 9.31 12.43 -1.20
C ASP A 52 7.86 11.99 -0.96
N ARG A 53 7.01 12.12 -1.99
CA ARG A 53 5.59 11.75 -1.94
C ARG A 53 5.38 10.38 -2.56
N VAL A 54 4.69 9.48 -1.88
CA VAL A 54 4.26 8.18 -2.44
C VAL A 54 2.74 8.15 -2.51
N THR A 55 2.19 8.04 -3.72
CA THR A 55 0.75 7.87 -3.94
C THR A 55 0.43 6.41 -4.27
N VAL A 56 -0.51 5.81 -3.54
CA VAL A 56 -1.01 4.44 -3.72
C VAL A 56 -2.51 4.47 -4.02
N SER A 57 -2.98 3.67 -4.98
CA SER A 57 -4.39 3.56 -5.37
C SER A 57 -4.82 2.10 -5.52
N ASP A 58 -6.06 1.79 -5.15
CA ASP A 58 -6.63 0.44 -5.37
C ASP A 58 -6.93 0.18 -6.84
N ALA A 59 -6.54 -1.01 -7.31
CA ALA A 59 -6.93 -1.57 -8.59
C ALA A 59 -7.93 -2.72 -8.39
N PRO A 60 -8.62 -3.18 -9.45
CA PRO A 60 -9.50 -4.34 -9.35
C PRO A 60 -8.78 -5.61 -8.83
N ASN A 61 -9.56 -6.50 -8.19
CA ASN A 61 -9.13 -7.81 -7.70
C ASN A 61 -8.05 -7.78 -6.60
N GLY A 62 -7.97 -6.70 -5.81
CA GLY A 62 -7.04 -6.58 -4.68
C GLY A 62 -5.60 -6.23 -5.06
N LYS A 63 -5.35 -5.96 -6.35
CA LYS A 63 -4.12 -5.33 -6.80
C LYS A 63 -4.11 -3.85 -6.40
N LYS A 64 -2.93 -3.23 -6.37
CA LYS A 64 -2.76 -1.77 -6.20
C LYS A 64 -1.89 -1.21 -7.33
N THR A 65 -2.02 0.08 -7.58
CA THR A 65 -1.09 0.88 -8.39
C THR A 65 -0.40 1.89 -7.49
N ALA A 66 0.85 2.25 -7.78
CA ALA A 66 1.56 3.25 -7.00
C ALA A 66 2.58 4.04 -7.84
N SER A 67 3.00 5.18 -7.30
CA SER A 67 3.94 6.12 -7.92
C SER A 67 4.69 6.94 -6.87
N VAL A 68 5.90 7.39 -7.21
CA VAL A 68 6.71 8.27 -6.35
C VAL A 68 7.00 9.58 -7.07
N GLN A 69 6.81 10.70 -6.36
CA GLN A 69 7.22 12.04 -6.78
C GLN A 69 8.33 12.53 -5.85
N ARG A 70 9.47 12.92 -6.43
CA ARG A 70 10.66 13.35 -5.68
C ARG A 70 10.50 14.75 -5.07
N ALA A 71 11.06 14.95 -3.87
CA ALA A 71 11.20 16.30 -3.31
C ALA A 71 12.25 17.13 -4.09
N PRO A 72 12.15 18.47 -4.10
CA PRO A 72 13.05 19.33 -4.88
C PRO A 72 14.54 19.13 -4.55
N GLY A 73 15.37 18.96 -5.58
CA GLY A 73 16.82 18.76 -5.48
C GLY A 73 17.26 17.31 -5.23
N ARG A 74 16.33 16.34 -5.28
CA ARG A 74 16.59 14.90 -5.10
C ARG A 74 16.74 14.14 -6.44
N ASP A 75 17.05 14.84 -7.52
CA ASP A 75 17.03 14.35 -8.92
C ASP A 75 17.96 13.17 -9.24
N LYS A 76 18.88 12.84 -8.33
CA LYS A 76 19.81 11.69 -8.40
C LYS A 76 19.39 10.51 -7.52
N VAL A 77 18.33 10.65 -6.72
CA VAL A 77 17.77 9.59 -5.89
C VAL A 77 16.89 8.68 -6.74
N PHE A 78 16.97 7.38 -6.46
CA PHE A 78 16.11 6.33 -6.98
C PHE A 78 15.55 5.51 -5.81
N PHE A 79 14.50 4.73 -6.06
CA PHE A 79 13.72 4.12 -4.98
C PHE A 79 13.76 2.60 -5.03
N GLN A 80 14.02 1.99 -3.88
CA GLN A 80 13.69 0.60 -3.64
C GLN A 80 12.22 0.48 -3.28
N ILE A 81 11.52 -0.41 -3.94
CA ILE A 81 10.18 -0.87 -3.56
C ILE A 81 10.34 -2.30 -3.05
N THR A 82 9.68 -2.65 -1.96
CA THR A 82 9.71 -4.02 -1.44
C THR A 82 8.33 -4.47 -1.02
N GLU A 83 7.86 -5.55 -1.64
CA GLU A 83 6.69 -6.33 -1.18
C GLU A 83 7.20 -7.60 -0.50
N LYS A 84 6.83 -7.83 0.77
CA LYS A 84 7.10 -9.08 1.51
C LYS A 84 5.97 -9.32 2.51
N GLY A 85 5.19 -10.41 2.32
CA GLY A 85 3.93 -10.56 3.05
C GLY A 85 3.01 -9.39 2.73
N ASP A 86 2.41 -8.77 3.76
CA ASP A 86 1.48 -7.66 3.54
C ASP A 86 2.09 -6.25 3.44
N THR A 87 3.34 -6.03 3.88
CA THR A 87 3.97 -4.69 3.92
C THR A 87 4.24 -4.11 2.52
N LEU A 88 4.42 -2.79 2.45
CA LEU A 88 4.80 -2.08 1.22
C LEU A 88 5.81 -0.97 1.54
N THR A 89 7.09 -1.32 1.53
CA THR A 89 8.17 -0.36 1.83
C THR A 89 8.61 0.38 0.56
N VAL A 90 8.78 1.70 0.67
CA VAL A 90 9.39 2.54 -0.37
C VAL A 90 10.59 3.27 0.23
N LEU A 91 11.78 2.75 -0.02
CA LEU A 91 13.04 3.19 0.60
C LEU A 91 13.90 3.97 -0.40
N PRO A 92 14.15 5.28 -0.18
CA PRO A 92 15.01 6.10 -1.02
C PRO A 92 16.49 5.67 -0.91
N SER A 93 17.22 5.71 -2.03
CA SER A 93 18.61 5.25 -2.12
C SER A 93 19.60 5.98 -1.21
N ASP A 94 19.27 7.19 -0.75
CA ASP A 94 20.09 7.96 0.20
C ASP A 94 19.70 7.74 1.67
N ALA A 95 18.53 7.13 1.93
CA ALA A 95 18.08 6.75 3.29
C ALA A 95 18.52 5.34 3.70
N ALA A 96 18.66 4.42 2.75
CA ALA A 96 18.88 2.99 2.99
C ALA A 96 20.05 2.65 3.93
N MET A 97 21.13 3.45 3.92
CA MET A 97 22.28 3.23 4.81
C MET A 97 21.99 3.59 6.27
N LEU A 98 21.12 4.59 6.55
CA LEU A 98 20.70 4.93 7.91
C LEU A 98 19.70 3.91 8.47
N VAL A 99 18.83 3.36 7.62
CA VAL A 99 17.91 2.27 7.99
C VAL A 99 18.68 0.99 8.30
N ARG A 100 19.56 0.55 7.39
CA ARG A 100 20.40 -0.66 7.59
C ARG A 100 21.33 -0.57 8.80
N SER A 101 21.67 0.64 9.27
CA SER A 101 22.48 0.85 10.48
C SER A 101 21.66 1.12 11.75
N GLY A 102 20.33 0.94 11.71
CA GLY A 102 19.45 1.10 12.87
C GLY A 102 19.37 2.53 13.43
N ARG A 103 19.83 3.53 12.65
CA ARG A 103 19.76 4.96 13.03
C ARG A 103 18.45 5.61 12.63
N LEU A 104 17.80 5.06 11.62
CA LEU A 104 16.51 5.50 11.12
C LEU A 104 15.56 4.31 11.08
N ASP A 105 14.39 4.47 11.67
CA ASP A 105 13.34 3.46 11.68
C ASP A 105 12.84 3.15 10.26
N SER A 106 12.54 1.87 10.00
CA SER A 106 11.93 1.40 8.76
C SER A 106 10.44 1.73 8.64
N GLY A 107 9.73 1.95 9.76
CA GLY A 107 8.32 2.37 9.77
C GLY A 107 8.09 3.67 9.00
N LEU A 108 9.07 4.58 9.03
CA LEU A 108 9.13 5.83 8.25
C LEU A 108 9.13 5.64 6.72
N PHE A 109 9.19 4.39 6.26
CA PHE A 109 9.18 4.00 4.85
C PHE A 109 8.15 2.90 4.53
N ASP A 110 7.41 2.36 5.51
CA ASP A 110 6.30 1.44 5.24
C ASP A 110 5.03 2.21 4.93
N VAL A 111 4.74 2.33 3.63
CA VAL A 111 3.59 3.08 3.12
C VAL A 111 2.28 2.38 3.48
N ALA A 112 2.29 1.07 3.75
CA ALA A 112 1.11 0.37 4.25
C ALA A 112 0.80 0.78 5.71
N GLY A 113 1.79 0.74 6.60
CA GLY A 113 1.66 1.20 7.99
C GLY A 113 1.24 2.67 8.10
N LEU A 114 1.95 3.57 7.39
CA LEU A 114 1.68 5.01 7.39
C LEU A 114 0.24 5.34 6.91
N VAL A 115 -0.29 4.63 5.92
CA VAL A 115 -1.71 4.78 5.50
C VAL A 115 -2.68 4.22 6.54
N ASN A 116 -2.40 3.06 7.13
CA ASN A 116 -3.27 2.44 8.13
C ASN A 116 -3.41 3.29 9.41
N GLU A 117 -2.36 4.01 9.79
CA GLU A 117 -2.38 4.95 10.92
C GLU A 117 -2.88 6.36 10.53
N GLY A 118 -3.17 6.62 9.26
CA GLY A 118 -3.61 7.95 8.80
C GLY A 118 -2.51 9.01 8.95
N TYR A 119 -1.29 8.67 8.55
CA TYR A 119 -0.18 9.58 8.27
C TYR A 119 -0.06 9.88 6.76
N ASP A 120 -1.19 9.82 6.06
CA ASP A 120 -1.36 10.36 4.72
C ASP A 120 -1.92 11.78 4.74
N GLU A 121 -1.71 12.52 3.64
CA GLU A 121 -1.99 13.96 3.54
C GLU A 121 -3.49 14.34 3.59
N ALA A 122 -4.41 13.37 3.63
CA ALA A 122 -5.82 13.65 3.90
C ALA A 122 -6.16 13.63 5.40
N HIS A 123 -5.24 13.18 6.26
CA HIS A 123 -5.45 12.95 7.70
C HIS A 123 -4.32 13.50 8.60
N ALA A 124 -3.17 13.90 8.04
CA ALA A 124 -2.07 14.53 8.75
C ALA A 124 -1.38 15.62 7.90
N ASP A 125 -0.83 16.63 8.59
CA ASP A 125 -0.13 17.82 8.08
C ASP A 125 1.34 17.93 8.53
N ALA A 126 1.73 17.10 9.49
CA ALA A 126 3.08 16.98 10.02
C ALA A 126 3.35 15.53 10.45
N LEU A 127 4.57 15.06 10.20
CA LEU A 127 5.04 13.72 10.57
C LEU A 127 5.59 13.75 12.01
N PRO A 128 5.03 12.98 12.96
CA PRO A 128 5.51 12.97 14.32
C PRO A 128 6.68 11.98 14.48
N LEU A 129 7.74 12.43 15.13
CA LEU A 129 9.03 11.73 15.22
C LEU A 129 9.55 11.73 16.66
N ILE A 130 10.14 10.61 17.07
CA ILE A 130 10.96 10.54 18.29
C ILE A 130 12.43 10.59 17.88
N VAL A 131 13.23 11.44 18.53
CA VAL A 131 14.67 11.62 18.28
C VAL A 131 15.45 11.40 19.57
N SER A 132 16.41 10.48 19.57
CA SER A 132 17.23 10.15 20.74
C SER A 132 18.74 10.26 20.48
N ALA A 133 19.46 10.73 21.48
CA ALA A 133 20.92 10.74 21.54
C ALA A 133 21.39 10.40 22.98
N PRO A 134 21.34 9.11 23.39
CA PRO A 134 21.56 8.71 24.78
C PRO A 134 22.90 9.15 25.36
N LYS A 135 22.96 9.33 26.68
CA LYS A 135 24.20 9.71 27.40
C LYS A 135 25.35 8.76 27.04
N GLY A 136 26.42 9.32 26.46
CA GLY A 136 27.54 8.55 25.89
C GLY A 136 27.60 8.56 24.35
N SER A 137 26.54 9.02 23.67
CA SER A 137 26.53 9.25 22.23
C SER A 137 27.65 10.19 21.78
N ALA A 138 28.16 9.99 20.57
CA ALA A 138 29.17 10.88 19.99
C ALA A 138 28.66 12.32 19.93
N ARG A 139 29.49 13.30 20.33
CA ARG A 139 29.13 14.73 20.42
C ARG A 139 28.51 15.33 19.13
N LYS A 140 28.81 14.74 17.96
CA LYS A 140 28.19 15.10 16.67
C LYS A 140 26.73 14.65 16.56
N ALA A 141 26.38 13.46 17.07
CA ALA A 141 25.02 12.94 17.06
C ALA A 141 24.11 13.73 18.02
N ALA A 142 24.60 14.03 19.23
CA ALA A 142 23.89 14.90 20.18
C ALA A 142 23.63 16.29 19.56
N LYS A 143 24.67 16.98 19.07
CA LYS A 143 24.48 18.28 18.39
C LYS A 143 23.56 18.21 17.15
N LYS A 144 23.50 17.06 16.46
CA LYS A 144 22.55 16.88 15.35
C LYS A 144 21.12 16.66 15.87
N ALA A 145 20.89 16.01 17.01
CA ALA A 145 19.57 15.95 17.64
C ALA A 145 19.08 17.36 18.00
N ASP A 146 19.92 18.17 18.67
CA ASP A 146 19.60 19.57 19.01
C ASP A 146 19.14 20.37 17.77
N VAL A 147 19.88 20.28 16.66
CA VAL A 147 19.58 20.97 15.39
C VAL A 147 18.40 20.37 14.61
N LEU A 148 17.96 19.15 14.94
CA LEU A 148 16.75 18.56 14.36
C LEU A 148 15.51 18.91 15.20
N ALA A 149 15.65 19.21 16.49
CA ALA A 149 14.58 19.76 17.32
C ALA A 149 14.21 21.21 16.93
N GLU A 150 15.08 21.92 16.21
CA GLU A 150 14.79 23.24 15.58
C GLU A 150 13.70 23.16 14.48
N PHE A 151 13.28 21.96 14.04
CA PHE A 151 12.26 21.73 13.01
C PHE A 151 10.90 21.28 13.57
N HIS A 152 10.61 21.60 14.83
CA HIS A 152 9.28 21.34 15.37
C HIS A 152 8.25 22.32 14.77
N ASP A 153 7.04 21.80 14.55
CA ASP A 153 5.83 22.54 14.24
C ASP A 153 5.58 23.63 15.30
N GLU A 154 5.40 24.90 14.89
CA GLU A 154 5.16 26.04 15.81
C GLU A 154 3.92 25.85 16.70
N SER A 155 3.01 24.93 16.35
CA SER A 155 1.86 24.57 17.19
C SER A 155 2.17 23.54 18.30
N ALA A 156 3.34 22.89 18.29
CA ALA A 156 3.67 21.76 19.15
C ALA A 156 5.16 21.72 19.59
N GLU A 157 5.46 22.37 20.72
CA GLU A 157 6.75 22.34 21.43
C GLU A 157 7.27 20.89 21.68
N PRO A 158 8.58 20.59 21.54
CA PRO A 158 9.12 19.24 21.69
C PRO A 158 8.98 18.64 23.10
N ARG A 159 8.24 17.52 23.21
CA ARG A 159 8.07 16.81 24.49
C ARG A 159 9.34 16.02 24.84
N GLN A 160 9.91 16.31 26.00
CA GLN A 160 11.08 15.58 26.52
C GLN A 160 10.68 14.16 26.97
N LEU A 161 11.57 13.18 26.76
CA LEU A 161 11.41 11.78 27.16
C LEU A 161 12.63 11.33 27.99
N PRO A 162 12.68 11.67 29.29
CA PRO A 162 13.87 11.45 30.12
C PRO A 162 14.22 9.98 30.33
N SER A 163 13.20 9.10 30.36
CA SER A 163 13.32 7.65 30.55
C SER A 163 14.03 6.93 29.40
N ILE A 164 14.18 7.57 28.23
CA ILE A 164 14.90 7.02 27.06
C ILE A 164 15.91 8.00 26.42
N ASP A 165 16.29 9.08 27.11
CA ASP A 165 17.15 10.16 26.58
C ASP A 165 16.71 10.64 25.18
N ALA A 166 15.44 11.00 25.04
CA ALA A 166 14.85 11.39 23.75
C ALA A 166 13.95 12.63 23.82
N GLN A 167 13.48 13.07 22.65
CA GLN A 167 12.48 14.12 22.47
C GLN A 167 11.50 13.70 21.37
N ALA A 168 10.22 13.99 21.54
CA ALA A 168 9.19 13.82 20.51
C ALA A 168 8.82 15.19 19.91
N LEU A 169 8.77 15.28 18.58
CA LEU A 169 8.38 16.50 17.85
C LEU A 169 7.55 16.17 16.60
N ARG A 170 6.72 17.10 16.15
CA ARG A 170 6.07 17.08 14.83
C ARG A 170 6.93 17.87 13.85
N VAL A 171 7.20 17.34 12.66
CA VAL A 171 7.87 18.09 11.58
C VAL A 171 6.89 18.34 10.45
N SER A 172 6.71 19.61 10.05
CA SER A 172 5.73 20.01 9.03
C SER A 172 6.00 19.33 7.68
N ASP A 173 4.94 19.09 6.90
CA ASP A 173 5.05 18.47 5.57
C ASP A 173 6.00 19.25 4.64
N ASP A 174 6.03 20.58 4.74
CA ASP A 174 6.91 21.46 3.96
C ASP A 174 8.37 21.43 4.47
N ASP A 175 8.59 21.27 5.77
CA ASP A 175 9.91 21.23 6.39
C ASP A 175 10.63 19.88 6.25
N LEU A 176 9.93 18.78 6.00
CA LEU A 176 10.57 17.45 5.87
C LEU A 176 11.72 17.41 4.85
N ALA A 177 11.59 18.14 3.73
CA ALA A 177 12.68 18.26 2.75
C ALA A 177 13.89 19.08 3.27
N ALA A 178 13.69 19.97 4.25
CA ALA A 178 14.74 20.73 4.91
C ALA A 178 15.37 19.95 6.09
N PHE A 179 14.54 19.30 6.90
CA PHE A 179 14.92 18.34 7.93
C PHE A 179 15.83 17.24 7.34
N TRP A 180 15.43 16.64 6.22
CA TRP A 180 16.25 15.62 5.55
C TRP A 180 17.63 16.14 5.13
N ARG A 181 17.74 17.37 4.62
CA ARG A 181 19.03 17.99 4.26
C ARG A 181 19.97 18.21 5.46
N LYS A 182 19.44 18.23 6.69
CA LYS A 182 20.22 18.32 7.95
C LYS A 182 20.53 16.92 8.51
N LEU A 183 19.59 16.00 8.39
CA LEU A 183 19.72 14.60 8.82
C LEU A 183 20.69 13.80 7.95
N ALA A 184 20.60 13.92 6.63
CA ALA A 184 21.27 13.05 5.67
C ALA A 184 22.82 13.05 5.81
N PRO A 185 23.48 11.95 5.40
CA PRO A 185 24.93 11.92 5.23
C PRO A 185 25.39 12.90 4.15
N ALA A 186 26.53 13.57 4.35
CA ALA A 186 27.17 14.32 3.28
C ALA A 186 27.63 13.36 2.16
N ALA A 187 27.53 13.80 0.90
CA ALA A 187 27.95 12.99 -0.24
C ALA A 187 29.43 12.58 -0.11
N GLY A 188 29.71 11.27 -0.22
CA GLY A 188 31.05 10.69 -0.03
C GLY A 188 31.46 10.42 1.42
N ALA A 189 30.59 10.65 2.43
CA ALA A 189 30.87 10.25 3.81
C ALA A 189 30.92 8.71 3.95
N SER A 190 31.90 8.19 4.72
CA SER A 190 31.96 6.76 5.04
C SER A 190 30.80 6.37 5.96
N ALA A 191 30.20 5.21 5.72
CA ALA A 191 28.95 4.81 6.37
C ALA A 191 29.08 4.68 7.90
N ALA A 192 30.17 4.10 8.41
CA ALA A 192 30.44 4.06 9.85
C ALA A 192 30.56 5.47 10.47
N GLY A 193 31.20 6.42 9.76
CA GLY A 193 31.30 7.81 10.20
C GLY A 193 29.96 8.55 10.17
N ALA A 194 29.09 8.23 9.20
CA ALA A 194 27.74 8.78 9.10
C ALA A 194 26.81 8.23 10.20
N ALA A 195 26.79 6.91 10.41
CA ALA A 195 25.98 6.25 11.42
C ALA A 195 26.35 6.67 12.86
N ALA A 196 27.65 6.87 13.13
CA ALA A 196 28.13 7.37 14.43
C ALA A 196 27.83 8.87 14.67
N ALA A 197 27.66 9.67 13.61
CA ALA A 197 27.40 11.11 13.70
C ALA A 197 25.92 11.51 13.58
N THR A 198 25.02 10.53 13.54
CA THR A 198 23.57 10.71 13.40
C THR A 198 22.87 10.29 14.71
N PRO A 199 21.77 10.94 15.14
CA PRO A 199 20.94 10.44 16.26
C PRO A 199 20.18 9.16 15.88
N LYS A 200 19.37 8.60 16.78
CA LYS A 200 18.38 7.58 16.42
C LYS A 200 17.01 8.24 16.26
N ILE A 201 16.27 7.88 15.22
CA ILE A 201 14.97 8.48 14.87
C ILE A 201 13.94 7.38 14.61
N TRP A 202 12.77 7.51 15.21
CA TRP A 202 11.60 6.65 15.06
C TRP A 202 10.37 7.45 14.60
N LEU A 203 9.36 6.74 14.08
CA LEU A 203 7.98 7.24 13.97
C LEU A 203 7.31 7.24 15.37
N ASP A 204 6.45 8.22 15.66
CA ASP A 204 5.55 8.21 16.84
C ASP A 204 4.17 7.68 16.37
N HIS A 205 3.67 6.59 16.96
CA HIS A 205 2.54 5.80 16.41
C HIS A 205 1.17 6.12 17.04
N LYS A 206 0.06 5.76 16.36
CA LYS A 206 -1.33 6.01 16.83
C LYS A 206 -1.99 4.83 17.57
N VAL A 207 -3.07 5.12 18.32
CA VAL A 207 -3.66 4.29 19.41
C VAL A 207 -5.21 4.43 19.50
N ARG A 208 -6.04 3.38 19.83
CA ARG A 208 -7.54 3.40 19.65
C ARG A 208 -8.49 2.41 20.46
N PRO A 209 -9.84 2.66 20.63
CA PRO A 209 -10.72 2.07 21.74
C PRO A 209 -12.29 1.70 21.55
N THR A 210 -12.96 0.61 22.13
CA THR A 210 -14.48 0.26 22.07
C THR A 210 -15.15 -0.98 22.87
N LEU A 211 -16.33 -1.00 23.62
CA LEU A 211 -16.85 -2.13 24.57
C LEU A 211 -18.43 -2.53 24.80
N ASP A 212 -18.97 -3.82 24.79
CA ASP A 212 -20.38 -4.42 25.21
C ASP A 212 -20.72 -5.90 25.87
N ARG A 213 -20.89 -6.18 27.20
CA ARG A 213 -21.24 -7.49 27.98
C ARG A 213 -20.20 -8.59 28.44
N SER A 214 -19.87 -8.75 29.75
CA SER A 214 -18.82 -9.71 30.25
C SER A 214 -18.75 -10.37 31.66
N THR A 215 -18.81 -9.65 32.79
CA THR A 215 -18.02 -9.99 34.02
C THR A 215 -18.26 -11.37 34.68
N ALA A 216 -19.39 -12.03 34.41
CA ALA A 216 -19.65 -13.40 34.87
C ALA A 216 -18.75 -14.46 34.21
N GLN A 217 -18.32 -14.25 32.96
CA GLN A 217 -17.55 -15.23 32.17
C GLN A 217 -16.15 -15.51 32.77
N ILE A 218 -15.57 -14.53 33.47
CA ILE A 218 -14.30 -14.68 34.20
C ILE A 218 -14.48 -15.17 35.65
N ASN A 219 -15.69 -15.61 36.04
CA ASN A 219 -16.03 -16.05 37.40
C ASN A 219 -15.85 -15.00 38.54
N ALA A 220 -15.75 -13.71 38.22
CA ALA A 220 -15.58 -12.63 39.22
C ALA A 220 -16.61 -12.63 40.38
N PRO A 221 -17.89 -13.01 40.19
CA PRO A 221 -18.84 -13.09 41.30
C PRO A 221 -18.45 -14.02 42.45
N ALA A 222 -17.53 -14.98 42.24
CA ALA A 222 -17.01 -15.84 43.31
C ALA A 222 -16.17 -15.06 44.33
N ALA A 223 -15.38 -14.08 43.89
CA ALA A 223 -14.58 -13.23 44.78
C ALA A 223 -15.48 -12.28 45.60
N TRP A 224 -16.50 -11.70 44.96
CA TRP A 224 -17.51 -10.87 45.64
C TRP A 224 -18.26 -11.66 46.71
N ALA A 225 -18.64 -12.92 46.41
CA ALA A 225 -19.28 -13.82 47.37
C ALA A 225 -18.35 -14.24 48.52
N ALA A 226 -17.04 -14.23 48.32
CA ALA A 226 -16.03 -14.40 49.36
C ALA A 226 -15.71 -13.09 50.13
N GLY A 227 -16.39 -11.98 49.80
CA GLY A 227 -16.27 -10.68 50.48
C GLY A 227 -15.30 -9.69 49.84
N PHE A 228 -14.55 -10.08 48.80
CA PHE A 228 -13.53 -9.25 48.17
C PHE A 228 -14.10 -8.45 46.99
N HIS A 229 -13.96 -7.12 47.05
CA HIS A 229 -14.41 -6.22 45.99
C HIS A 229 -13.33 -5.19 45.58
N GLY A 230 -12.11 -5.27 46.14
CA GLY A 230 -10.97 -4.41 45.80
C GLY A 230 -10.71 -3.30 46.82
N GLU A 231 -11.32 -3.37 48.00
CA GLU A 231 -11.15 -2.43 49.11
C GLU A 231 -9.68 -2.05 49.36
N GLY A 232 -9.38 -0.74 49.34
CA GLY A 232 -8.05 -0.21 49.62
C GLY A 232 -7.01 -0.36 48.49
N VAL A 233 -7.35 -1.00 47.37
CA VAL A 233 -6.45 -1.16 46.23
C VAL A 233 -6.63 -0.02 45.23
N LYS A 234 -5.53 0.64 44.87
CA LYS A 234 -5.49 1.67 43.83
C LYS A 234 -5.30 1.09 42.43
N VAL A 235 -6.22 1.43 41.53
CA VAL A 235 -6.18 1.08 40.11
C VAL A 235 -6.09 2.38 39.29
N ALA A 236 -5.00 2.54 38.56
CA ALA A 236 -4.88 3.61 37.58
C ALA A 236 -5.47 3.17 36.23
N VAL A 237 -6.13 4.10 35.54
CA VAL A 237 -6.63 3.94 34.17
C VAL A 237 -6.00 5.06 33.33
N LEU A 238 -5.16 4.67 32.37
CA LEU A 238 -4.51 5.58 31.43
C LEU A 238 -5.24 5.51 30.09
N ASP A 239 -6.03 6.55 29.77
CA ASP A 239 -7.06 6.48 28.73
C ASP A 239 -7.55 7.88 28.25
N THR A 240 -8.77 8.01 27.70
CA THR A 240 -9.43 9.27 27.24
C THR A 240 -10.01 10.14 28.37
N GLY A 241 -9.71 9.82 29.64
CA GLY A 241 -10.27 10.49 30.82
C GLY A 241 -11.40 9.67 31.48
N ALA A 242 -12.25 10.33 32.27
CA ALA A 242 -13.47 9.69 32.78
C ALA A 242 -14.60 10.69 33.03
N ASP A 243 -15.84 10.27 32.77
CA ASP A 243 -17.04 10.96 33.22
C ASP A 243 -17.28 10.71 34.72
N GLN A 244 -16.61 11.50 35.55
CA GLN A 244 -16.62 11.39 37.02
C GLN A 244 -18.01 11.68 37.63
N ALA A 245 -18.94 12.26 36.86
CA ALA A 245 -20.32 12.47 37.27
C ALA A 245 -21.22 11.25 37.01
N HIS A 246 -20.76 10.26 36.24
CA HIS A 246 -21.54 9.05 35.94
C HIS A 246 -21.80 8.25 37.22
N PRO A 247 -23.03 7.76 37.50
CA PRO A 247 -23.37 7.15 38.80
C PRO A 247 -22.49 5.95 39.19
N ASP A 248 -21.97 5.20 38.22
CA ASP A 248 -21.08 4.06 38.45
C ASP A 248 -19.65 4.46 38.89
N LEU A 249 -19.25 5.71 38.66
CA LEU A 249 -17.92 6.28 38.95
C LEU A 249 -17.95 7.41 39.99
N ALA A 250 -19.13 7.96 40.28
CA ALA A 250 -19.32 9.05 41.25
C ALA A 250 -18.76 8.68 42.63
N GLY A 251 -17.80 9.45 43.12
CA GLY A 251 -17.11 9.19 44.39
C GLY A 251 -16.14 8.00 44.39
N ARG A 252 -15.81 7.44 43.22
CA ARG A 252 -14.87 6.31 43.06
C ARG A 252 -13.48 6.74 42.57
N VAL A 253 -13.35 7.93 41.99
CA VAL A 253 -12.10 8.54 41.52
C VAL A 253 -11.52 9.44 42.60
N SER A 254 -10.29 9.16 43.05
CA SER A 254 -9.60 9.98 44.07
C SER A 254 -8.66 11.05 43.48
N VAL A 255 -8.04 10.76 42.33
CA VAL A 255 -7.14 11.69 41.63
C VAL A 255 -7.32 11.56 40.12
N ALA A 256 -7.32 12.68 39.41
CA ALA A 256 -7.26 12.71 37.95
C ALA A 256 -6.26 13.76 37.43
N LYS A 257 -5.54 13.48 36.34
CA LYS A 257 -4.66 14.43 35.64
C LYS A 257 -4.79 14.27 34.13
N ASP A 258 -4.72 15.39 33.40
CA ASP A 258 -4.62 15.40 31.93
C ASP A 258 -3.16 15.52 31.47
N PHE A 259 -2.85 14.78 30.41
CA PHE A 259 -1.59 14.71 29.67
C PHE A 259 -1.83 14.86 28.16
N SER A 260 -3.07 14.60 27.69
CA SER A 260 -3.47 14.67 26.28
C SER A 260 -3.35 16.07 25.68
N GLY A 261 -3.36 17.12 26.51
CA GLY A 261 -3.40 18.52 26.08
C GLY A 261 -4.82 19.05 25.87
N SER A 262 -5.86 18.24 26.08
CA SER A 262 -7.26 18.65 25.99
C SER A 262 -7.68 19.72 27.01
N GLY A 263 -6.90 19.88 28.09
CA GLY A 263 -7.16 20.82 29.17
C GLY A 263 -8.22 20.34 30.17
N SER A 264 -8.67 19.08 30.09
CA SER A 264 -9.71 18.53 30.97
C SER A 264 -9.65 17.01 31.08
N THR A 265 -9.76 16.49 32.31
CA THR A 265 -9.87 15.05 32.59
C THR A 265 -11.25 14.45 32.30
N GLN A 266 -12.23 15.28 31.90
CA GLN A 266 -13.51 14.80 31.40
C GLN A 266 -13.29 13.98 30.13
N ASP A 267 -13.93 12.82 30.08
CA ASP A 267 -13.99 12.00 28.87
C ASP A 267 -15.01 12.56 27.89
N ARG A 268 -14.55 12.90 26.68
CA ARG A 268 -15.42 13.35 25.57
C ARG A 268 -15.47 12.36 24.41
N PHE A 269 -14.62 11.33 24.43
CA PHE A 269 -14.65 10.24 23.48
C PHE A 269 -15.62 9.14 23.95
N GLY A 270 -15.58 8.81 25.24
CA GLY A 270 -16.46 7.88 25.95
C GLY A 270 -15.81 6.56 26.37
N HIS A 271 -14.51 6.39 26.12
CA HIS A 271 -13.83 5.12 26.34
C HIS A 271 -13.26 4.95 27.76
N GLY A 272 -12.47 5.90 28.25
CA GLY A 272 -11.85 5.80 29.57
C GLY A 272 -12.87 5.70 30.70
N THR A 273 -14.04 6.34 30.53
CA THR A 273 -15.23 6.15 31.39
C THR A 273 -15.67 4.70 31.45
N HIS A 274 -15.73 4.05 30.29
CA HIS A 274 -16.21 2.69 30.15
C HIS A 274 -15.17 1.68 30.66
N VAL A 275 -13.89 1.87 30.33
CA VAL A 275 -12.76 1.09 30.85
C VAL A 275 -12.70 1.16 32.39
N ALA A 276 -12.78 2.37 32.95
CA ALA A 276 -12.78 2.56 34.41
C ALA A 276 -13.98 1.89 35.08
N ALA A 277 -15.17 1.97 34.46
CA ALA A 277 -16.37 1.32 34.98
C ALA A 277 -16.34 -0.21 34.83
N THR A 278 -15.69 -0.75 33.79
CA THR A 278 -15.42 -2.19 33.67
C THR A 278 -14.49 -2.67 34.78
N ALA A 279 -13.41 -1.92 35.04
CA ALA A 279 -12.43 -2.28 36.06
C ALA A 279 -13.01 -2.20 37.48
N ALA A 280 -13.68 -1.08 37.84
CA ALA A 280 -14.06 -0.78 39.23
C ALA A 280 -15.40 -0.04 39.40
N GLY A 281 -16.25 0.01 38.38
CA GLY A 281 -17.56 0.67 38.44
C GLY A 281 -18.53 0.00 39.41
N SER A 282 -19.28 0.79 40.17
CA SER A 282 -20.19 0.30 41.21
C SER A 282 -21.44 -0.41 40.67
N GLY A 283 -21.80 -0.16 39.40
CA GLY A 283 -23.05 -0.62 38.79
C GLY A 283 -24.30 0.15 39.28
N ALA A 284 -24.16 1.27 39.99
CA ALA A 284 -25.26 2.01 40.60
C ALA A 284 -26.39 2.39 39.61
N ALA A 285 -26.07 2.83 38.40
CA ALA A 285 -27.05 3.19 37.37
C ALA A 285 -27.86 1.97 36.85
N SER A 286 -27.45 0.74 37.17
CA SER A 286 -28.14 -0.51 36.82
C SER A 286 -28.50 -1.35 38.05
N ALA A 287 -28.60 -0.73 39.23
CA ALA A 287 -28.89 -1.40 40.51
C ALA A 287 -27.93 -2.58 40.83
N GLY A 288 -26.68 -2.49 40.38
CA GLY A 288 -25.63 -3.49 40.56
C GLY A 288 -25.55 -4.56 39.47
N LEU A 289 -26.37 -4.51 38.41
CA LEU A 289 -26.38 -5.50 37.32
C LEU A 289 -25.13 -5.41 36.42
N ARG A 290 -24.66 -4.20 36.12
CA ARG A 290 -23.48 -3.93 35.27
C ARG A 290 -22.29 -3.48 36.12
N LYS A 291 -22.03 -4.24 37.19
CA LYS A 291 -20.94 -3.99 38.15
C LYS A 291 -19.59 -4.40 37.55
N GLY A 292 -18.58 -3.54 37.72
CA GLY A 292 -17.19 -3.80 37.34
C GLY A 292 -16.53 -4.88 38.21
N VAL A 293 -15.34 -5.33 37.82
CA VAL A 293 -14.68 -6.49 38.45
C VAL A 293 -14.22 -6.23 39.88
N ALA A 294 -13.64 -5.06 40.17
CA ALA A 294 -13.20 -4.62 41.50
C ALA A 294 -14.00 -3.39 41.99
N PRO A 295 -15.30 -3.55 42.31
CA PRO A 295 -16.25 -2.44 42.47
C PRO A 295 -16.09 -1.61 43.76
N SER A 296 -15.13 -1.94 44.62
CA SER A 296 -14.70 -1.13 45.77
C SER A 296 -13.30 -0.49 45.61
N ALA A 297 -12.55 -0.79 44.54
CA ALA A 297 -11.20 -0.26 44.32
C ALA A 297 -11.15 1.27 44.12
N ASP A 298 -10.04 1.91 44.46
CA ASP A 298 -9.82 3.36 44.31
C ASP A 298 -9.29 3.68 42.90
N LEU A 299 -9.97 4.56 42.16
CA LEU A 299 -9.60 4.89 40.76
C LEU A 299 -8.72 6.14 40.66
N LEU A 300 -7.64 6.02 39.87
CA LEU A 300 -6.77 7.12 39.45
C LEU A 300 -6.91 7.30 37.93
N ILE A 301 -7.33 8.46 37.46
CA ILE A 301 -7.63 8.68 36.03
C ILE A 301 -6.55 9.55 35.36
N GLY A 302 -5.69 8.94 34.54
CA GLY A 302 -4.73 9.66 33.70
C GLY A 302 -5.26 9.80 32.28
N LYS A 303 -5.62 11.02 31.86
CA LYS A 303 -6.02 11.25 30.47
C LYS A 303 -4.80 11.41 29.58
N VAL A 304 -4.39 10.32 28.93
CA VAL A 304 -3.24 10.29 28.00
C VAL A 304 -3.68 10.30 26.53
N LEU A 305 -4.97 10.01 26.27
CA LEU A 305 -5.62 10.12 24.96
C LEU A 305 -6.56 11.34 24.94
N GLY A 306 -6.65 12.03 23.81
CA GLY A 306 -7.42 13.26 23.61
C GLY A 306 -8.93 13.07 23.44
N ASP A 307 -9.63 14.17 23.17
CA ASP A 307 -11.07 14.19 22.87
C ASP A 307 -11.41 13.46 21.55
N ASP A 308 -10.41 13.23 20.68
CA ASP A 308 -10.49 12.47 19.43
C ASP A 308 -10.24 10.96 19.60
N GLY A 309 -9.79 10.53 20.78
CA GLY A 309 -9.46 9.14 21.12
C GLY A 309 -7.99 8.74 20.90
N PHE A 310 -7.12 9.66 20.48
CA PHE A 310 -5.71 9.39 20.16
C PHE A 310 -4.73 10.08 21.12
N GLY A 311 -3.49 9.59 21.19
CA GLY A 311 -2.42 10.19 21.97
C GLY A 311 -1.08 9.56 21.60
N SER A 312 0.03 10.24 21.86
CA SER A 312 1.38 9.79 21.47
C SER A 312 2.06 8.94 22.54
N GLU A 313 3.11 8.18 22.16
CA GLU A 313 3.84 7.31 23.11
C GLU A 313 4.39 8.10 24.31
N SER A 314 4.85 9.32 24.03
CA SER A 314 5.40 10.25 25.02
C SER A 314 4.36 10.78 26.03
N GLN A 315 3.09 10.80 25.64
CA GLN A 315 1.95 11.18 26.47
C GLN A 315 1.58 10.06 27.44
N VAL A 316 1.64 8.83 26.94
CA VAL A 316 1.39 7.60 27.69
C VAL A 316 2.46 7.38 28.77
N ILE A 317 3.74 7.56 28.43
CA ILE A 317 4.86 7.38 29.37
C ILE A 317 4.78 8.33 30.58
N GLU A 318 4.47 9.62 30.39
CA GLU A 318 4.29 10.55 31.51
C GLU A 318 3.11 10.12 32.42
N GLY A 319 2.06 9.52 31.82
CA GLY A 319 0.95 8.89 32.54
C GLY A 319 1.37 7.68 33.36
N MET A 320 2.26 6.82 32.84
CA MET A 320 2.82 5.67 33.58
C MET A 320 3.61 6.13 34.82
N GLU A 321 4.50 7.10 34.63
CA GLU A 321 5.37 7.65 35.69
C GLU A 321 4.53 8.31 36.78
N TRP A 322 3.49 9.07 36.41
CA TRP A 322 2.52 9.64 37.36
C TRP A 322 1.71 8.57 38.10
N ALA A 323 1.18 7.55 37.41
CA ALA A 323 0.37 6.50 38.03
C ALA A 323 1.15 5.74 39.12
N ALA A 324 2.41 5.41 38.83
CA ALA A 324 3.32 4.82 39.82
C ALA A 324 3.58 5.78 41.00
N ALA A 325 3.82 7.07 40.72
CA ALA A 325 4.03 8.09 41.76
C ALA A 325 2.78 8.35 42.65
N GLN A 326 1.56 8.10 42.15
CA GLN A 326 0.33 8.12 42.95
C GLN A 326 0.10 6.85 43.79
N GLY A 327 0.98 5.85 43.67
CA GLY A 327 0.87 4.56 44.37
C GLY A 327 -0.19 3.62 43.79
N ALA A 328 -0.39 3.64 42.46
CA ALA A 328 -1.20 2.63 41.79
C ALA A 328 -0.60 1.22 41.97
N ARG A 329 -1.40 0.25 42.41
CA ARG A 329 -0.96 -1.17 42.47
C ARG A 329 -1.16 -1.87 41.13
N VAL A 330 -2.21 -1.48 40.41
CA VAL A 330 -2.50 -1.94 39.06
C VAL A 330 -2.65 -0.72 38.15
N VAL A 331 -2.07 -0.76 36.96
CA VAL A 331 -2.21 0.26 35.91
C VAL A 331 -2.84 -0.39 34.70
N ASN A 332 -4.10 -0.05 34.41
CA ASN A 332 -4.80 -0.45 33.21
C ASN A 332 -4.39 0.45 32.04
N MET A 333 -3.88 -0.16 30.98
CA MET A 333 -3.53 0.47 29.73
C MET A 333 -4.35 -0.16 28.59
N SER A 334 -5.58 0.34 28.42
CA SER A 334 -6.50 -0.08 27.36
C SER A 334 -6.12 0.53 26.00
N LEU A 335 -4.83 0.53 25.70
CA LEU A 335 -4.19 1.31 24.67
C LEU A 335 -2.91 0.63 24.19
N GLY A 336 -2.43 1.01 23.01
CA GLY A 336 -1.19 0.53 22.39
C GLY A 336 -1.15 0.86 20.90
N SER A 337 0.04 0.81 20.30
CA SER A 337 0.25 0.98 18.86
C SER A 337 0.16 -0.35 18.11
N ASP A 338 -0.27 -0.30 16.85
CA ASP A 338 -0.32 -1.48 15.96
C ASP A 338 1.09 -1.79 15.33
N MET A 339 2.17 -1.17 15.84
CA MET A 339 3.57 -1.36 15.40
C MET A 339 4.16 -2.72 15.86
N GLN A 340 4.87 -3.44 14.99
CA GLN A 340 5.57 -4.67 15.37
C GLN A 340 6.86 -4.37 16.17
N THR A 341 6.93 -4.83 17.43
CA THR A 341 8.05 -4.57 18.35
C THR A 341 8.51 -5.84 19.08
N ASP A 342 9.80 -5.91 19.41
CA ASP A 342 10.44 -6.95 20.22
C ASP A 342 10.43 -6.64 21.74
N GLY A 343 9.82 -5.53 22.15
CA GLY A 343 9.79 -5.04 23.52
C GLY A 343 10.93 -4.06 23.87
N THR A 344 11.78 -3.68 22.90
CA THR A 344 12.83 -2.65 23.07
C THR A 344 12.41 -1.23 22.66
N ASP A 345 11.12 -1.04 22.38
CA ASP A 345 10.51 0.26 22.08
C ASP A 345 10.33 1.15 23.35
N PRO A 346 10.06 2.47 23.20
CA PRO A 346 9.98 3.41 24.31
C PRO A 346 9.00 3.03 25.41
N MET A 347 7.75 2.69 25.08
CA MET A 347 6.73 2.40 26.09
C MET A 347 6.98 1.04 26.75
N SER A 348 7.48 0.04 26.01
CA SER A 348 7.83 -1.26 26.60
C SER A 348 9.00 -1.18 27.58
N LEU A 349 10.02 -0.38 27.26
CA LEU A 349 11.12 -0.08 28.19
C LEU A 349 10.62 0.66 29.45
N ALA A 350 9.71 1.63 29.28
CA ALA A 350 9.10 2.34 30.39
C ALA A 350 8.28 1.40 31.30
N VAL A 351 7.43 0.53 30.74
CA VAL A 351 6.68 -0.48 31.51
C VAL A 351 7.62 -1.39 32.29
N ASN A 352 8.69 -1.90 31.66
CA ASN A 352 9.66 -2.77 32.33
C ASN A 352 10.33 -2.07 33.53
N GLU A 353 10.83 -0.85 33.35
CA GLU A 353 11.53 -0.11 34.41
C GLU A 353 10.60 0.40 35.53
N ILE A 354 9.40 0.88 35.18
CA ILE A 354 8.43 1.39 36.16
C ILE A 354 7.84 0.22 36.97
N SER A 355 7.55 -0.93 36.34
CA SER A 355 7.14 -2.16 37.07
C SER A 355 8.19 -2.57 38.09
N ARG A 356 9.47 -2.58 37.68
CA ARG A 356 10.62 -2.99 38.50
C ARG A 356 10.91 -2.03 39.66
N SER A 357 10.72 -0.73 39.46
CA SER A 357 11.05 0.30 40.45
C SER A 357 9.91 0.65 41.42
N SER A 358 8.65 0.49 40.99
CA SER A 358 7.46 0.82 41.82
C SER A 358 6.74 -0.40 42.39
N GLY A 359 6.86 -1.59 41.77
CA GLY A 359 6.05 -2.76 42.11
C GLY A 359 4.57 -2.65 41.70
N ALA A 360 4.24 -1.74 40.78
CA ALA A 360 2.96 -1.71 40.08
C ALA A 360 2.89 -2.81 39.02
N LEU A 361 1.68 -3.35 38.78
CA LEU A 361 1.41 -4.27 37.66
C LEU A 361 0.73 -3.52 36.52
N PHE A 362 1.41 -3.44 35.37
CA PHE A 362 0.85 -2.89 34.14
C PHE A 362 0.09 -3.98 33.38
N VAL A 363 -1.22 -3.76 33.19
CA VAL A 363 -2.11 -4.64 32.43
C VAL A 363 -2.46 -3.94 31.13
N VAL A 364 -2.08 -4.54 30.00
CA VAL A 364 -1.97 -3.83 28.72
C VAL A 364 -2.77 -4.55 27.62
N ALA A 365 -3.41 -3.80 26.75
CA ALA A 365 -4.09 -4.38 25.57
C ALA A 365 -3.10 -5.07 24.63
N ALA A 366 -3.49 -6.20 24.04
CA ALA A 366 -2.67 -6.87 23.02
C ALA A 366 -2.60 -6.11 21.69
N GLY A 367 -3.56 -5.22 21.40
CA GLY A 367 -3.76 -4.58 20.09
C GLY A 367 -4.99 -5.13 19.36
N ASN A 368 -5.40 -4.45 18.27
CA ASN A 368 -6.60 -4.79 17.51
C ASN A 368 -6.29 -5.03 16.01
N ALA A 369 -5.10 -5.60 15.74
CA ALA A 369 -4.57 -5.85 14.40
C ALA A 369 -4.52 -7.35 14.03
N GLY A 370 -5.19 -8.22 14.79
CA GLY A 370 -5.13 -9.68 14.62
C GLY A 370 -5.53 -10.21 13.23
N GLU A 371 -6.33 -9.47 12.47
CA GLU A 371 -6.70 -9.81 11.09
C GLU A 371 -5.54 -9.62 10.08
N MET A 372 -4.48 -8.91 10.48
CA MET A 372 -3.19 -8.82 9.77
C MET A 372 -2.27 -10.02 10.05
N GLY A 373 -2.69 -10.97 10.88
CA GLY A 373 -2.00 -12.24 11.15
C GLY A 373 -1.15 -12.27 12.43
N GLU A 374 -0.05 -13.03 12.39
CA GLU A 374 0.91 -13.21 13.48
C GLU A 374 1.84 -12.00 13.66
N LYS A 375 2.45 -11.86 14.85
CA LYS A 375 3.35 -10.76 15.23
C LYS A 375 2.65 -9.38 15.22
N THR A 376 1.36 -9.36 15.56
CA THR A 376 0.50 -8.17 15.59
C THR A 376 0.30 -7.62 17.01
N VAL A 377 0.95 -8.20 18.03
CA VAL A 377 1.08 -7.58 19.36
C VAL A 377 2.14 -6.48 19.31
N GLY A 378 1.71 -5.24 19.54
CA GLY A 378 2.57 -4.06 19.52
C GLY A 378 2.91 -3.49 20.90
N SER A 379 3.29 -2.22 20.93
CA SER A 379 3.73 -1.52 22.14
C SER A 379 2.54 -0.96 22.95
N PRO A 380 2.55 -0.94 24.30
CA PRO A 380 3.53 -1.54 25.21
C PRO A 380 3.27 -3.03 25.52
N GLY A 381 2.33 -3.67 24.81
CA GLY A 381 1.97 -5.08 25.00
C GLY A 381 3.12 -6.07 24.76
N ALA A 382 4.19 -5.64 24.09
CA ALA A 382 5.40 -6.44 23.89
C ALA A 382 6.33 -6.51 25.12
N ALA A 383 6.18 -5.66 26.14
CA ALA A 383 7.06 -5.64 27.32
C ALA A 383 7.02 -6.95 28.14
N ASP A 384 8.15 -7.39 28.68
CA ASP A 384 8.23 -8.60 29.53
C ASP A 384 7.38 -8.46 30.81
N ALA A 385 7.45 -7.29 31.45
CA ALA A 385 6.72 -7.00 32.69
C ALA A 385 5.22 -6.76 32.49
N ALA A 386 4.77 -6.35 31.30
CA ALA A 386 3.36 -6.17 30.99
C ALA A 386 2.60 -7.50 31.12
N LEU A 387 1.43 -7.47 31.75
CA LEU A 387 0.42 -8.52 31.65
C LEU A 387 -0.48 -8.20 30.44
N THR A 388 -0.12 -8.75 29.29
CA THR A 388 -0.74 -8.39 28.00
C THR A 388 -1.98 -9.23 27.73
N VAL A 389 -3.08 -8.58 27.34
CA VAL A 389 -4.42 -9.18 27.32
C VAL A 389 -5.04 -9.21 25.91
N GLY A 390 -5.27 -10.42 25.40
CA GLY A 390 -6.06 -10.67 24.18
C GLY A 390 -7.58 -10.76 24.45
N ALA A 391 -8.38 -10.77 23.39
CA ALA A 391 -9.84 -10.76 23.47
C ALA A 391 -10.48 -12.07 22.99
N VAL A 392 -11.44 -12.58 23.77
CA VAL A 392 -12.41 -13.60 23.34
C VAL A 392 -13.83 -13.02 23.27
N ASP A 393 -14.74 -13.71 22.59
CA ASP A 393 -16.17 -13.48 22.70
C ASP A 393 -16.79 -14.26 23.88
N ARG A 394 -18.12 -14.17 24.01
CA ARG A 394 -18.92 -14.85 25.05
C ARG A 394 -18.86 -16.39 25.01
N ASP A 395 -18.46 -16.96 23.87
CA ASP A 395 -18.42 -18.39 23.58
C ASP A 395 -16.96 -18.91 23.68
N ASP A 396 -16.13 -18.22 24.49
CA ASP A 396 -14.66 -18.38 24.68
C ASP A 396 -13.84 -18.36 23.37
N SER A 397 -14.42 -17.91 22.25
CA SER A 397 -13.75 -17.89 20.95
C SER A 397 -12.92 -16.62 20.76
N LEU A 398 -11.65 -16.78 20.39
CA LEU A 398 -10.74 -15.67 20.12
C LEU A 398 -11.30 -14.72 19.06
N ALA A 399 -11.31 -13.42 19.38
CA ALA A 399 -11.78 -12.39 18.45
C ALA A 399 -10.91 -12.33 17.19
N SER A 400 -11.51 -12.11 16.02
CA SER A 400 -10.76 -11.98 14.75
C SER A 400 -9.71 -10.87 14.83
N PHE A 401 -10.11 -9.71 15.37
CA PHE A 401 -9.26 -8.54 15.59
C PHE A 401 -8.20 -8.72 16.68
N SER A 402 -8.29 -9.72 17.58
CA SER A 402 -7.37 -9.81 18.73
C SER A 402 -5.94 -10.02 18.23
N SER A 403 -5.06 -9.06 18.49
CA SER A 403 -3.66 -9.14 18.09
C SER A 403 -2.99 -10.41 18.62
N ARG A 404 -2.17 -11.01 17.77
CA ARG A 404 -1.57 -12.34 17.92
C ARG A 404 -0.05 -12.23 17.99
N GLY A 405 0.57 -13.03 18.84
CA GLY A 405 2.00 -13.23 18.83
C GLY A 405 2.49 -14.08 17.64
N PRO A 406 3.70 -14.66 17.75
CA PRO A 406 4.66 -14.40 18.81
C PRO A 406 5.16 -12.95 18.78
N ARG A 407 5.84 -12.50 19.83
CA ARG A 407 6.53 -11.20 19.85
C ARG A 407 7.52 -11.10 18.68
N TYR A 408 7.68 -9.90 18.12
CA TYR A 408 8.64 -9.68 17.03
C TYR A 408 10.08 -9.88 17.55
N GLY A 409 11.04 -10.12 16.65
CA GLY A 409 12.44 -10.38 17.03
C GLY A 409 12.65 -11.72 17.74
N ASP A 410 12.43 -11.77 19.05
CA ASP A 410 12.80 -12.89 19.93
C ASP A 410 11.86 -14.12 19.87
N ARG A 411 10.67 -13.96 19.27
CA ARG A 411 9.61 -14.96 19.15
C ARG A 411 9.03 -15.43 20.51
N ALA A 412 9.02 -14.60 21.55
CA ALA A 412 8.35 -14.92 22.82
C ALA A 412 6.82 -15.07 22.69
N THR A 413 6.18 -15.77 23.64
CA THR A 413 4.72 -15.81 23.71
C THR A 413 4.15 -14.48 24.20
N LYS A 414 3.30 -13.86 23.36
CA LYS A 414 2.32 -12.82 23.71
C LYS A 414 1.01 -13.12 22.95
N PRO A 415 -0.18 -12.69 23.41
CA PRO A 415 -0.45 -12.11 24.74
C PRO A 415 -0.12 -13.08 25.89
N ASP A 416 -0.12 -12.59 27.13
CA ASP A 416 0.10 -13.44 28.32
C ASP A 416 -1.18 -14.18 28.73
N ILE A 417 -2.35 -13.57 28.48
CA ILE A 417 -3.66 -14.07 28.88
C ILE A 417 -4.74 -13.52 27.92
N THR A 418 -5.94 -14.09 27.95
CA THR A 418 -7.13 -13.49 27.33
C THR A 418 -8.20 -13.18 28.37
N ALA A 419 -9.09 -12.25 28.04
CA ALA A 419 -10.35 -12.06 28.76
C ALA A 419 -11.45 -11.71 27.74
N PRO A 420 -12.73 -11.66 28.13
CA PRO A 420 -13.80 -11.24 27.23
C PRO A 420 -13.45 -9.87 26.63
N GLY A 421 -13.70 -9.68 25.34
CA GLY A 421 -13.41 -8.44 24.62
C GLY A 421 -14.32 -8.18 23.41
N VAL A 422 -14.98 -9.20 22.86
CA VAL A 422 -16.07 -9.01 21.87
C VAL A 422 -17.36 -8.67 22.62
N GLY A 423 -17.35 -7.48 23.21
CA GLY A 423 -18.38 -7.02 24.09
C GLY A 423 -18.06 -7.12 25.60
N ILE A 424 -17.97 -5.96 26.29
CA ILE A 424 -17.88 -5.66 27.74
C ILE A 424 -18.84 -4.51 28.19
N VAL A 425 -19.72 -4.59 29.22
CA VAL A 425 -20.64 -3.45 29.53
C VAL A 425 -20.15 -2.64 30.71
N ALA A 426 -20.18 -1.32 30.52
CA ALA A 426 -20.01 -0.35 31.58
C ALA A 426 -20.50 1.04 31.13
N ALA A 427 -20.17 2.03 31.96
CA ALA A 427 -20.62 3.41 31.89
C ALA A 427 -20.42 4.07 30.52
N ARG A 428 -21.44 4.81 30.09
CA ARG A 428 -21.41 5.71 28.94
C ARG A 428 -21.18 7.14 29.42
N ALA A 429 -20.15 7.80 28.91
CA ALA A 429 -19.93 9.23 29.17
C ALA A 429 -21.03 10.08 28.52
N ALA A 430 -21.54 11.07 29.25
CA ALA A 430 -22.59 11.96 28.77
C ALA A 430 -22.16 12.71 27.49
N GLY A 431 -23.03 12.74 26.48
CA GLY A 431 -22.79 13.42 25.21
C GLY A 431 -21.91 12.67 24.19
N THR A 432 -21.44 11.46 24.51
CA THR A 432 -20.50 10.70 23.65
C THR A 432 -21.18 9.70 22.71
N THR A 433 -20.45 9.32 21.65
CA THR A 433 -20.91 8.50 20.52
C THR A 433 -20.06 7.25 20.27
N MET A 434 -19.09 6.91 21.12
CA MET A 434 -18.35 5.64 21.01
C MET A 434 -19.33 4.46 21.08
N GLY A 435 -19.30 3.58 20.08
CA GLY A 435 -20.09 2.36 20.07
C GLY A 435 -21.59 2.55 19.81
N VAL A 436 -22.39 1.62 20.33
CA VAL A 436 -23.84 1.49 20.17
C VAL A 436 -24.49 1.75 21.53
N PRO A 437 -25.25 2.85 21.72
CA PRO A 437 -25.94 3.10 22.98
C PRO A 437 -26.88 1.96 23.38
N VAL A 438 -26.78 1.51 24.63
CA VAL A 438 -27.75 0.57 25.23
C VAL A 438 -28.85 1.36 25.93
N ASP A 439 -28.47 2.42 26.63
CA ASP A 439 -29.34 3.41 27.26
C ASP A 439 -28.56 4.73 27.48
N ASP A 440 -29.04 5.64 28.33
CA ASP A 440 -28.36 6.91 28.62
C ASP A 440 -27.11 6.75 29.51
N HIS A 441 -26.97 5.61 30.20
CA HIS A 441 -25.89 5.32 31.15
C HIS A 441 -24.94 4.20 30.68
N TYR A 442 -25.30 3.43 29.65
CA TYR A 442 -24.52 2.26 29.21
C TYR A 442 -24.44 2.13 27.68
N VAL A 443 -23.32 1.62 27.18
CA VAL A 443 -22.97 1.59 25.75
C VAL A 443 -22.18 0.33 25.35
N ALA A 444 -22.12 0.04 24.05
CA ALA A 444 -21.76 -1.25 23.47
C ALA A 444 -20.76 -1.21 22.27
N ALA A 445 -19.67 -1.99 22.25
CA ALA A 445 -18.74 -2.25 21.11
C ALA A 445 -17.67 -3.35 21.45
N SER A 446 -16.52 -3.46 20.76
CA SER A 446 -15.55 -4.58 20.91
C SER A 446 -14.06 -4.21 20.71
N GLY A 447 -13.13 -4.99 21.31
CA GLY A 447 -11.66 -4.85 21.22
C GLY A 447 -10.85 -5.56 22.34
N THR A 448 -9.51 -5.48 22.32
CA THR A 448 -8.61 -6.03 23.39
C THR A 448 -8.41 -5.08 24.58
N SER A 449 -8.50 -3.78 24.33
CA SER A 449 -8.64 -2.70 25.31
C SER A 449 -9.81 -2.88 26.30
N MET A 450 -10.66 -3.90 26.08
CA MET A 450 -11.86 -4.21 26.83
C MET A 450 -11.66 -5.46 27.71
N ALA A 451 -10.87 -6.40 27.20
CA ALA A 451 -10.35 -7.52 27.96
C ALA A 451 -9.38 -7.04 29.05
N THR A 452 -8.59 -6.00 28.74
CA THR A 452 -7.62 -5.37 29.65
C THR A 452 -8.21 -5.02 31.04
N PRO A 453 -9.32 -4.24 31.16
CA PRO A 453 -9.90 -3.88 32.46
C PRO A 453 -10.49 -5.05 33.25
N HIS A 454 -10.81 -6.18 32.62
CA HIS A 454 -11.17 -7.39 33.36
C HIS A 454 -9.99 -7.94 34.14
N VAL A 455 -8.84 -8.03 33.49
CA VAL A 455 -7.61 -8.54 34.08
C VAL A 455 -7.04 -7.52 35.08
N ALA A 456 -7.19 -6.22 34.82
CA ALA A 456 -6.82 -5.17 35.77
C ALA A 456 -7.68 -5.21 37.05
N GLY A 457 -9.00 -5.36 36.91
CA GLY A 457 -9.89 -5.56 38.06
C GLY A 457 -9.64 -6.90 38.78
N ALA A 458 -9.35 -7.98 38.05
CA ALA A 458 -8.96 -9.26 38.65
C ALA A 458 -7.66 -9.13 39.47
N ALA A 459 -6.64 -8.46 38.93
CA ALA A 459 -5.41 -8.14 39.65
C ALA A 459 -5.68 -7.28 40.90
N ALA A 460 -6.62 -6.34 40.84
CA ALA A 460 -7.01 -5.52 41.98
C ALA A 460 -7.74 -6.33 43.07
N LEU A 461 -8.60 -7.27 42.69
CA LEU A 461 -9.22 -8.23 43.62
C LEU A 461 -8.15 -9.10 44.30
N LEU A 462 -7.22 -9.70 43.54
CA LEU A 462 -6.13 -10.50 44.09
C LEU A 462 -5.20 -9.69 44.99
N ALA A 463 -4.89 -8.43 44.64
CA ALA A 463 -4.08 -7.55 45.48
C ALA A 463 -4.77 -7.19 46.81
N GLY A 464 -6.11 -7.22 46.88
CA GLY A 464 -6.86 -7.08 48.13
C GLY A 464 -6.82 -8.36 48.98
N GLN A 465 -6.84 -9.54 48.35
CA GLN A 465 -6.68 -10.84 49.02
C GLN A 465 -5.25 -11.04 49.54
N HIS A 466 -4.25 -10.60 48.77
CA HIS A 466 -2.83 -10.79 49.04
C HIS A 466 -2.02 -9.48 48.93
N PRO A 467 -2.14 -8.55 49.90
CA PRO A 467 -1.48 -7.24 49.84
C PRO A 467 0.06 -7.28 49.75
N SER A 468 0.68 -8.39 50.17
CA SER A 468 2.13 -8.60 50.12
C SER A 468 2.65 -9.12 48.78
N TRP A 469 1.80 -9.60 47.86
CA TRP A 469 2.24 -10.16 46.59
C TRP A 469 2.77 -9.08 45.63
N THR A 470 3.91 -9.35 44.99
CA THR A 470 4.50 -8.48 43.97
C THR A 470 3.66 -8.44 42.68
N SER A 471 3.94 -7.48 41.79
CA SER A 471 3.36 -7.44 40.45
C SER A 471 3.65 -8.72 39.64
N GLU A 472 4.85 -9.29 39.79
CA GLU A 472 5.22 -10.60 39.24
C GLU A 472 4.33 -11.73 39.80
N GLN A 473 4.14 -11.80 41.12
CA GLN A 473 3.28 -12.82 41.75
C GLN A 473 1.80 -12.69 41.36
N LEU A 474 1.29 -11.46 41.20
CA LEU A 474 -0.06 -11.20 40.69
C LEU A 474 -0.20 -11.62 39.22
N LYS A 475 0.81 -11.33 38.38
CA LYS A 475 0.87 -11.78 36.97
C LYS A 475 0.91 -13.31 36.87
N ASP A 476 1.81 -13.95 37.62
CA ASP A 476 1.99 -15.39 37.69
C ASP A 476 0.70 -16.11 38.12
N ALA A 477 0.03 -15.63 39.19
CA ALA A 477 -1.21 -16.21 39.66
C ALA A 477 -2.33 -16.14 38.61
N LEU A 478 -2.52 -14.98 37.96
CA LEU A 478 -3.56 -14.77 36.96
C LEU A 478 -3.35 -15.63 35.70
N ILE A 479 -2.12 -15.74 35.22
CA ILE A 479 -1.80 -16.56 34.04
C ILE A 479 -1.92 -18.05 34.40
N SER A 480 -1.24 -18.50 35.46
CA SER A 480 -1.09 -19.94 35.75
C SER A 480 -2.38 -20.64 36.18
N THR A 481 -3.40 -19.89 36.63
CA THR A 481 -4.73 -20.40 36.99
C THR A 481 -5.79 -20.18 35.91
N SER A 482 -5.42 -19.61 34.75
CA SER A 482 -6.35 -19.31 33.66
C SER A 482 -6.89 -20.57 32.96
N HIS A 483 -8.02 -20.42 32.27
CA HIS A 483 -8.71 -21.49 31.55
C HIS A 483 -8.21 -21.60 30.10
N THR A 484 -7.38 -22.60 29.82
CA THR A 484 -6.91 -22.92 28.45
C THR A 484 -8.08 -23.33 27.55
N VAL A 485 -8.34 -22.55 26.51
CA VAL A 485 -9.36 -22.85 25.50
C VAL A 485 -8.81 -23.88 24.51
N SER A 486 -9.52 -24.98 24.34
CA SER A 486 -9.12 -26.07 23.44
C SER A 486 -9.22 -25.63 21.96
N GLY A 487 -8.12 -25.81 21.22
CA GLY A 487 -8.03 -25.49 19.78
C GLY A 487 -7.40 -24.15 19.44
N GLN A 488 -7.23 -23.24 20.40
CA GLN A 488 -6.46 -21.99 20.24
C GLN A 488 -4.98 -22.22 20.60
N VAL A 489 -4.04 -21.51 19.96
CA VAL A 489 -2.60 -21.67 20.24
C VAL A 489 -2.09 -20.67 21.31
N PRO A 490 -0.98 -20.94 22.02
CA PRO A 490 -0.49 -20.04 23.07
C PRO A 490 -0.12 -18.64 22.57
N THR A 491 0.33 -18.51 21.32
CA THR A 491 0.57 -17.20 20.66
C THR A 491 -0.71 -16.44 20.32
N GLU A 492 -1.89 -16.97 20.66
CA GLU A 492 -3.18 -16.29 20.56
C GLU A 492 -3.82 -16.10 21.94
N GLN A 493 -3.84 -17.14 22.77
CA GLN A 493 -4.55 -17.13 24.06
C GLN A 493 -3.67 -16.81 25.29
N GLY A 494 -2.34 -16.81 25.15
CA GLY A 494 -1.42 -16.79 26.27
C GLY A 494 -1.53 -18.08 27.09
N GLY A 495 -1.72 -17.95 28.41
CA GLY A 495 -2.15 -19.06 29.27
C GLY A 495 -3.62 -19.51 29.05
N GLY A 496 -4.46 -18.67 28.46
CA GLY A 496 -5.89 -18.91 28.30
C GLY A 496 -6.75 -17.77 28.85
N ARG A 497 -8.05 -18.03 29.04
CA ARG A 497 -8.98 -17.02 29.53
C ARG A 497 -8.88 -16.85 31.04
N ALA A 498 -8.74 -15.63 31.51
CA ALA A 498 -8.72 -15.28 32.93
C ALA A 498 -9.90 -15.88 33.71
N ASP A 499 -9.60 -16.55 34.83
CA ASP A 499 -10.58 -17.11 35.75
C ASP A 499 -10.28 -16.63 37.18
N VAL A 500 -11.06 -15.64 37.63
CA VAL A 500 -10.91 -15.02 38.95
C VAL A 500 -11.15 -16.03 40.06
N LYS A 501 -12.08 -16.99 39.88
CA LYS A 501 -12.35 -18.01 40.90
C LYS A 501 -11.15 -18.93 41.05
N ALA A 502 -10.58 -19.41 39.95
CA ALA A 502 -9.39 -20.25 39.99
C ALA A 502 -8.21 -19.51 40.65
N ALA A 503 -7.97 -18.25 40.25
CA ALA A 503 -6.94 -17.39 40.83
C ALA A 503 -7.11 -17.14 42.34
N PHE A 504 -8.36 -17.01 42.82
CA PHE A 504 -8.69 -16.82 44.24
C PHE A 504 -8.61 -18.08 45.11
N THR A 505 -8.83 -19.26 44.52
CA THR A 505 -9.12 -20.51 45.28
C THR A 505 -8.15 -21.65 45.02
N SER A 506 -7.23 -21.52 44.06
CA SER A 506 -6.17 -22.52 43.86
C SER A 506 -5.23 -22.54 45.08
N PRO A 507 -4.94 -23.73 45.66
CA PRO A 507 -3.97 -23.84 46.76
C PRO A 507 -2.53 -23.58 46.28
N VAL A 508 -2.27 -23.57 44.97
CA VAL A 508 -0.95 -23.36 44.37
C VAL A 508 -1.03 -22.32 43.25
N THR A 509 -0.01 -21.48 43.11
CA THR A 509 0.26 -20.69 41.90
C THR A 509 1.55 -21.17 41.24
N ALA A 510 1.66 -21.04 39.91
CA ALA A 510 2.89 -21.33 39.17
C ALA A 510 3.41 -20.08 38.43
N THR A 511 4.65 -20.15 37.95
CA THR A 511 5.17 -19.15 37.00
C THR A 511 4.26 -19.03 35.77
N GLY A 512 3.92 -17.81 35.34
CA GLY A 512 2.95 -17.57 34.28
C GLY A 512 3.48 -17.86 32.88
N THR A 513 4.53 -17.15 32.47
CA THR A 513 5.14 -17.25 31.13
C THR A 513 6.66 -17.32 31.24
N ILE A 514 7.31 -18.22 30.50
CA ILE A 514 8.77 -18.30 30.38
C ILE A 514 9.15 -18.35 28.89
N ASN A 515 9.94 -17.38 28.44
CA ASN A 515 10.71 -17.55 27.21
C ASN A 515 11.98 -18.35 27.53
N LEU A 516 12.07 -19.58 27.03
CA LEU A 516 13.28 -20.42 27.15
C LEU A 516 14.42 -19.94 26.23
N GLY A 517 14.13 -18.97 25.35
CA GLY A 517 15.12 -18.29 24.53
C GLY A 517 15.39 -18.97 23.18
N ARG A 518 16.51 -18.56 22.57
CA ARG A 518 16.92 -18.92 21.21
C ARG A 518 18.17 -19.80 21.24
N TYR A 519 18.09 -20.95 20.58
CA TYR A 519 19.18 -21.94 20.47
C TYR A 519 19.45 -22.34 19.02
N GLU A 520 20.65 -22.84 18.76
CA GLU A 520 21.06 -23.35 17.44
C GLU A 520 21.03 -24.89 17.44
N THR A 521 20.71 -25.52 16.29
CA THR A 521 20.47 -26.97 16.19
C THR A 521 21.69 -27.86 16.50
N ASP A 522 22.90 -27.31 16.52
CA ASP A 522 24.14 -27.95 16.94
C ASP A 522 24.54 -27.58 18.39
N GLY A 523 23.76 -26.72 19.04
CA GLY A 523 24.01 -26.21 20.38
C GLY A 523 24.05 -27.30 21.46
N SER A 524 24.86 -27.05 22.50
CA SER A 524 24.99 -27.94 23.63
C SER A 524 23.76 -27.92 24.54
N ARG A 525 23.47 -29.03 25.22
CA ARG A 525 22.33 -29.15 26.13
C ARG A 525 22.48 -28.22 27.34
N VAL A 526 21.56 -27.27 27.46
CA VAL A 526 21.44 -26.37 28.61
C VAL A 526 20.59 -27.06 29.69
N ARG A 527 21.14 -27.22 30.89
CA ARG A 527 20.45 -27.93 32.00
C ARG A 527 19.35 -27.11 32.68
N GLN A 528 19.41 -25.78 32.56
CA GLN A 528 18.50 -24.82 33.18
C GLN A 528 18.38 -23.61 32.23
N ALA A 529 17.53 -23.74 31.22
CA ALA A 529 17.12 -22.69 30.29
C ALA A 529 16.04 -21.77 30.92
N GLY A 530 15.25 -22.32 31.84
CA GLY A 530 14.29 -21.58 32.66
C GLY A 530 14.05 -22.28 33.99
N VAL A 531 13.20 -21.70 34.84
CA VAL A 531 12.77 -22.27 36.12
C VAL A 531 11.27 -22.04 36.26
N VAL A 532 10.50 -23.11 36.44
CA VAL A 532 9.11 -23.01 36.87
C VAL A 532 9.07 -23.02 38.39
N ARG A 533 8.44 -22.02 38.99
CA ARG A 533 8.17 -21.97 40.43
C ARG A 533 6.77 -22.50 40.70
N TYR A 534 6.61 -23.24 41.80
CA TYR A 534 5.32 -23.62 42.37
C TYR A 534 5.26 -23.16 43.81
N THR A 535 4.33 -22.27 44.15
CA THR A 535 4.15 -21.74 45.52
C THR A 535 2.83 -22.22 46.08
N ASN A 536 2.85 -22.83 47.26
CA ASN A 536 1.67 -23.32 47.96
C ASN A 536 1.19 -22.30 49.01
N HIS A 537 -0.05 -21.82 48.86
CA HIS A 537 -0.67 -20.82 49.72
C HIS A 537 -1.66 -21.45 50.74
N SER A 538 -1.81 -22.77 50.70
CA SER A 538 -2.69 -23.53 51.61
C SER A 538 -1.99 -24.00 52.89
N GLY A 539 -2.76 -24.57 53.81
CA GLY A 539 -2.27 -25.14 55.07
C GLY A 539 -1.74 -26.58 54.98
N ASP A 540 -1.89 -27.25 53.84
CA ASP A 540 -1.59 -28.68 53.63
C ASP A 540 -0.46 -28.89 52.60
N GLU A 541 0.24 -30.04 52.61
CA GLU A 541 1.26 -30.35 51.59
C GLU A 541 0.59 -30.72 50.25
N VAL A 542 0.86 -29.94 49.19
CA VAL A 542 0.33 -30.22 47.86
C VAL A 542 1.36 -31.01 47.03
N SER A 543 0.94 -32.19 46.55
CA SER A 543 1.70 -33.00 45.60
C SER A 543 1.22 -32.73 44.17
N LEU A 544 2.14 -32.34 43.28
CA LEU A 544 1.87 -31.99 41.88
C LEU A 544 2.55 -32.99 40.94
N LYS A 545 1.84 -33.44 39.91
CA LYS A 545 2.39 -34.18 38.76
C LYS A 545 2.56 -33.23 37.58
N LEU A 546 3.74 -33.24 36.97
CA LEU A 546 4.13 -32.30 35.92
C LEU A 546 4.08 -32.95 34.53
N ARG A 547 3.74 -32.16 33.51
CA ARG A 547 3.82 -32.54 32.09
C ARG A 547 4.14 -31.32 31.25
N ALA A 548 5.25 -31.36 30.49
CA ALA A 548 5.51 -30.39 29.43
C ALA A 548 4.98 -30.90 28.08
N ALA A 549 4.39 -30.01 27.28
CA ALA A 549 4.01 -30.28 25.88
C ALA A 549 4.08 -28.98 25.07
N LEU A 550 4.91 -28.96 24.02
CA LEU A 550 5.06 -27.83 23.10
C LEU A 550 4.92 -28.32 21.65
N THR A 551 4.34 -27.50 20.79
CA THR A 551 4.19 -27.74 19.35
C THR A 551 4.75 -26.57 18.54
N ALA A 552 5.32 -26.87 17.37
CA ALA A 552 5.63 -25.89 16.36
C ALA A 552 4.42 -25.66 15.43
N LYS A 553 4.44 -24.52 14.73
CA LYS A 553 3.46 -24.18 13.68
C LYS A 553 3.33 -25.33 12.67
N GLY A 554 2.09 -25.73 12.37
CA GLY A 554 1.79 -26.95 11.63
C GLY A 554 1.59 -28.21 12.50
N GLY A 555 1.57 -28.08 13.83
CA GLY A 555 1.19 -29.15 14.76
C GLY A 555 2.29 -30.17 15.10
N LYS A 556 3.54 -29.88 14.75
CA LYS A 556 4.68 -30.77 15.02
C LYS A 556 5.12 -30.65 16.49
N GLU A 557 4.92 -31.69 17.29
CA GLU A 557 5.39 -31.75 18.68
C GLU A 557 6.92 -31.58 18.80
N LEU A 558 7.35 -30.95 19.89
CA LEU A 558 8.74 -30.92 20.32
C LEU A 558 9.14 -32.30 20.88
N PRO A 559 10.21 -32.96 20.38
CA PRO A 559 10.62 -34.27 20.89
C PRO A 559 10.94 -34.24 22.39
N ALA A 560 10.49 -35.25 23.13
CA ALA A 560 10.64 -35.30 24.59
C ALA A 560 12.10 -35.36 25.10
N GLN A 561 13.09 -35.61 24.23
CA GLN A 561 14.51 -35.47 24.59
C GLN A 561 15.02 -34.02 24.49
N ALA A 562 14.32 -33.14 23.78
CA ALA A 562 14.71 -31.75 23.55
C ALA A 562 14.30 -30.80 24.69
N LEU A 563 13.38 -31.22 25.56
CA LEU A 563 12.91 -30.45 26.72
C LEU A 563 12.77 -31.38 27.93
N THR A 564 13.47 -31.10 29.01
CA THR A 564 13.49 -31.94 30.21
C THR A 564 13.22 -31.13 31.47
N LEU A 565 12.20 -31.49 32.23
CA LEU A 565 11.94 -30.94 33.57
C LEU A 565 12.92 -31.55 34.58
N GLY A 566 13.25 -30.81 35.65
CA GLY A 566 14.07 -31.29 36.75
C GLY A 566 13.43 -32.40 37.59
N ALA A 567 12.10 -32.53 37.53
CA ALA A 567 11.33 -33.62 38.15
C ALA A 567 9.99 -33.80 37.41
N ASP A 568 9.45 -35.03 37.42
CA ASP A 568 8.10 -35.34 36.91
C ASP A 568 6.99 -35.14 37.96
N THR A 569 7.38 -35.05 39.23
CA THR A 569 6.49 -34.74 40.36
C THR A 569 7.22 -33.87 41.38
N VAL A 570 6.49 -32.98 42.07
CA VAL A 570 7.00 -32.19 43.18
C VAL A 570 6.04 -32.20 44.35
N ARG A 571 6.55 -31.97 45.56
CA ARG A 571 5.76 -31.80 46.79
C ARG A 571 6.08 -30.44 47.38
N VAL A 572 5.07 -29.62 47.59
CA VAL A 572 5.19 -28.22 48.01
C VAL A 572 4.56 -28.11 49.39
N ALA A 573 5.39 -27.93 50.42
CA ALA A 573 4.95 -27.77 51.80
C ALA A 573 4.10 -26.48 51.99
N PRO A 574 3.29 -26.37 53.05
CA PRO A 574 2.50 -25.17 53.34
C PRO A 574 3.36 -23.90 53.37
N GLY A 575 2.96 -22.87 52.62
CA GLY A 575 3.69 -21.60 52.51
C GLY A 575 5.03 -21.66 51.78
N ALA A 576 5.43 -22.81 51.21
CA ALA A 576 6.70 -22.98 50.55
C ALA A 576 6.63 -22.72 49.03
N THR A 577 7.78 -22.37 48.44
CA THR A 577 8.00 -22.36 46.99
C THR A 577 9.01 -23.45 46.62
N VAL A 578 8.72 -24.21 45.57
CA VAL A 578 9.63 -25.19 44.96
C VAL A 578 9.97 -24.74 43.54
N GLU A 579 11.26 -24.74 43.22
CA GLU A 579 11.79 -24.44 41.88
C GLU A 579 12.05 -25.74 41.08
N VAL A 580 11.55 -25.78 39.84
CA VAL A 580 11.80 -26.88 38.90
C VAL A 580 12.56 -26.33 37.69
N PRO A 581 13.85 -26.67 37.49
CA PRO A 581 14.60 -26.23 36.33
C PRO A 581 14.04 -26.89 35.05
N VAL A 582 13.98 -26.12 33.98
CA VAL A 582 13.62 -26.57 32.63
C VAL A 582 14.88 -26.59 31.79
N GLY A 583 15.34 -27.76 31.37
CA GLY A 583 16.50 -27.94 30.50
C GLY A 583 16.10 -28.12 29.03
N VAL A 584 16.93 -27.64 28.12
CA VAL A 584 16.74 -27.71 26.66
C VAL A 584 17.93 -28.41 26.01
N ASP A 585 17.67 -29.37 25.12
CA ASP A 585 18.68 -30.00 24.26
C ASP A 585 18.34 -29.70 22.79
N PRO A 586 18.85 -28.60 22.21
CA PRO A 586 18.46 -28.17 20.87
C PRO A 586 18.94 -29.14 19.78
N SER A 587 19.97 -29.94 20.08
CA SER A 587 20.45 -31.06 19.23
C SER A 587 19.49 -32.26 19.15
N LYS A 588 18.30 -32.15 19.78
CA LYS A 588 17.18 -33.11 19.69
C LYS A 588 15.91 -32.47 19.12
N ALA A 589 15.92 -31.16 18.87
CA ALA A 589 14.84 -30.44 18.21
C ALA A 589 15.10 -30.32 16.69
N ALA A 590 14.08 -29.95 15.94
CA ALA A 590 14.25 -29.44 14.59
C ALA A 590 14.26 -27.91 14.62
N ARG A 591 14.71 -27.27 13.54
CA ARG A 591 14.50 -25.83 13.32
C ARG A 591 13.00 -25.52 13.38
N GLY A 592 12.63 -24.52 14.18
CA GLY A 592 11.25 -24.11 14.42
C GLY A 592 11.08 -23.30 15.70
N SER A 593 9.93 -22.64 15.82
CA SER A 593 9.49 -21.97 17.05
C SER A 593 8.37 -22.80 17.67
N TYR A 594 8.53 -23.17 18.93
CA TYR A 594 7.72 -24.11 19.67
C TYR A 594 7.02 -23.42 20.84
N TYR A 595 5.72 -23.65 20.98
CA TYR A 595 4.88 -23.02 22.00
C TYR A 595 4.03 -24.07 22.71
N GLY A 596 3.73 -23.87 23.99
CA GLY A 596 2.89 -24.78 24.75
C GLY A 596 2.96 -24.51 26.24
N TYR A 597 2.78 -25.56 27.04
CA TYR A 597 2.63 -25.44 28.48
C TYR A 597 3.45 -26.48 29.25
N VAL A 598 3.88 -26.13 30.46
CA VAL A 598 4.07 -27.09 31.55
C VAL A 598 2.80 -27.09 32.39
N THR A 599 2.05 -28.18 32.40
CA THR A 599 0.89 -28.35 33.29
C THR A 599 1.31 -29.08 34.56
N ALA A 600 0.82 -28.60 35.70
CA ALA A 600 0.95 -29.22 37.01
C ALA A 600 -0.45 -29.55 37.54
N THR A 601 -0.70 -30.80 37.90
CA THR A 601 -2.01 -31.26 38.42
C THR A 601 -1.83 -31.99 39.74
N SER A 602 -2.65 -31.65 40.74
CA SER A 602 -2.67 -32.30 42.05
C SER A 602 -3.62 -33.51 42.10
N ALA A 603 -3.54 -34.31 43.17
CA ALA A 603 -4.36 -35.52 43.33
C ALA A 603 -5.85 -35.25 43.59
N ASP A 604 -6.17 -34.08 44.14
CA ASP A 604 -7.52 -33.55 44.37
C ASP A 604 -8.08 -32.77 43.15
N GLY A 605 -7.29 -32.60 42.10
CA GLY A 605 -7.74 -32.07 40.80
C GLY A 605 -7.52 -30.58 40.58
N ALA A 606 -6.86 -29.86 41.49
CA ALA A 606 -6.36 -28.52 41.18
C ALA A 606 -5.31 -28.61 40.08
N SER A 607 -5.32 -27.65 39.15
CA SER A 607 -4.36 -27.62 38.05
C SER A 607 -3.94 -26.20 37.73
N VAL A 608 -2.62 -26.02 37.59
CA VAL A 608 -1.98 -24.78 37.17
C VAL A 608 -1.01 -25.06 36.02
N HIS A 609 -0.61 -24.03 35.29
CA HIS A 609 0.29 -24.18 34.15
C HIS A 609 1.27 -23.01 33.99
N THR A 610 2.32 -23.25 33.21
CA THR A 610 3.30 -22.24 32.78
C THR A 610 3.39 -22.25 31.26
N THR A 611 3.14 -21.11 30.64
CA THR A 611 3.24 -20.90 29.20
C THR A 611 4.71 -20.84 28.78
N LEU A 612 5.10 -21.62 27.78
CA LEU A 612 6.47 -21.71 27.28
C LEU A 612 6.57 -21.27 25.81
N SER A 613 7.64 -20.51 25.49
CA SER A 613 8.17 -20.35 24.13
C SER A 613 9.61 -20.87 24.06
N LEU A 614 9.96 -21.51 22.93
CA LEU A 614 11.30 -21.98 22.62
C LEU A 614 11.57 -21.77 21.12
N TRP A 615 12.65 -21.09 20.75
CA TRP A 615 13.07 -20.97 19.35
C TRP A 615 14.36 -21.74 19.10
N VAL A 616 14.30 -22.73 18.20
CA VAL A 616 15.47 -23.45 17.68
C VAL A 616 15.70 -23.02 16.23
N ARG A 617 16.88 -22.46 15.94
CA ARG A 617 17.30 -21.95 14.63
C ARG A 617 18.47 -22.77 14.06
N ALA A 618 18.81 -22.55 12.79
CA ALA A 618 20.06 -23.12 12.24
C ALA A 618 21.28 -22.31 12.74
N PRO A 619 22.51 -22.87 12.69
CA PRO A 619 23.72 -22.17 13.18
C PRO A 619 23.93 -20.83 12.48
N MET A 620 24.44 -19.82 13.19
CA MET A 620 24.72 -18.51 12.58
C MET A 620 26.11 -18.45 11.93
N HIS A 621 26.18 -17.86 10.74
CA HIS A 621 27.40 -17.68 9.97
C HIS A 621 27.59 -16.22 9.54
N GLN A 622 28.83 -15.75 9.65
CA GLN A 622 29.21 -14.43 9.15
C GLN A 622 29.36 -14.44 7.63
N VAL A 623 28.62 -13.59 6.94
CA VAL A 623 28.79 -13.31 5.52
C VAL A 623 29.42 -11.94 5.30
N THR A 624 30.61 -11.94 4.70
CA THR A 624 31.28 -10.73 4.23
C THR A 624 30.91 -10.47 2.76
N ILE A 625 30.49 -9.25 2.43
CA ILE A 625 29.93 -8.90 1.12
C ILE A 625 30.93 -8.03 0.35
N ASP A 626 31.83 -8.69 -0.40
CA ASP A 626 32.83 -8.01 -1.22
C ASP A 626 32.15 -7.30 -2.40
N SER A 627 32.26 -5.97 -2.45
CA SER A 627 31.37 -5.11 -3.23
C SER A 627 32.16 -4.29 -4.24
N ARG A 628 32.05 -4.63 -5.54
CA ARG A 628 32.88 -4.06 -6.61
C ARG A 628 32.12 -3.27 -7.66
N GLY A 629 32.61 -2.06 -7.92
CA GLY A 629 32.16 -1.21 -9.01
C GLY A 629 32.55 -1.77 -10.40
N PRO A 630 32.07 -1.16 -11.50
CA PRO A 630 32.42 -1.56 -12.85
C PRO A 630 33.84 -1.14 -13.26
N ASP A 631 34.49 -0.28 -12.47
CA ASP A 631 35.95 -0.05 -12.43
C ASP A 631 36.71 -1.25 -11.82
N GLY A 632 36.10 -1.96 -10.87
CA GLY A 632 36.69 -3.04 -10.07
C GLY A 632 37.15 -2.63 -8.68
N GLU A 633 36.97 -1.36 -8.33
CA GLU A 633 37.28 -0.83 -7.00
C GLU A 633 36.23 -1.22 -5.97
N LEU A 634 36.59 -1.11 -4.69
CA LEU A 634 35.64 -1.32 -3.59
C LEU A 634 34.63 -0.16 -3.55
N THR A 635 33.35 -0.50 -3.63
CA THR A 635 32.24 0.46 -3.61
C THR A 635 31.17 0.05 -2.62
N ALA A 636 30.49 1.02 -2.00
CA ALA A 636 29.27 0.76 -1.26
C ALA A 636 28.09 0.70 -2.24
N TRP A 637 27.33 -0.40 -2.26
CA TRP A 637 26.04 -0.43 -2.96
C TRP A 637 25.10 0.57 -2.30
N ALA A 638 24.42 1.38 -3.12
CA ALA A 638 23.44 2.35 -2.64
C ALA A 638 22.19 1.65 -2.07
N LEU A 639 21.84 0.50 -2.63
CA LEU A 639 20.89 -0.45 -2.07
C LEU A 639 21.53 -1.84 -1.98
N LEU A 640 21.32 -2.55 -0.88
CA LEU A 640 21.80 -3.92 -0.67
C LEU A 640 20.72 -4.73 0.04
N ASP A 641 20.28 -5.80 -0.62
CA ASP A 641 19.30 -6.78 -0.14
C ASP A 641 19.99 -8.13 0.08
N VAL A 642 19.60 -8.81 1.17
CA VAL A 642 20.03 -10.16 1.51
C VAL A 642 18.80 -10.89 2.05
N PHE A 643 18.28 -11.82 1.25
CA PHE A 643 16.98 -12.45 1.50
C PHE A 643 17.10 -13.98 1.60
N GLY A 644 16.78 -14.52 2.77
CA GLY A 644 16.33 -15.89 2.97
C GLY A 644 14.90 -15.87 3.53
N GLY A 645 14.18 -17.00 3.42
CA GLY A 645 12.72 -17.07 3.59
C GLY A 645 12.22 -16.67 4.99
N ASP A 646 12.23 -17.64 5.91
CA ASP A 646 12.02 -17.42 7.36
C ASP A 646 13.38 -17.43 8.11
N THR A 647 14.43 -16.82 7.56
CA THR A 647 15.73 -16.71 8.22
C THR A 647 15.99 -15.30 8.76
N GLU A 648 16.73 -15.24 9.87
CA GLU A 648 17.21 -13.97 10.44
C GLU A 648 18.45 -13.47 9.70
N VAL A 649 18.46 -12.18 9.32
CA VAL A 649 19.59 -11.49 8.66
C VAL A 649 19.91 -10.23 9.46
N GLN A 650 21.06 -10.21 10.13
CA GLN A 650 21.51 -9.08 10.95
C GLN A 650 22.75 -8.43 10.33
N PHE A 651 22.67 -7.17 9.87
CA PHE A 651 23.85 -6.44 9.42
C PHE A 651 24.66 -5.95 10.61
N THR A 652 25.91 -6.40 10.74
CA THR A 652 26.87 -5.92 11.75
C THR A 652 27.79 -4.83 11.22
N ASP A 653 27.97 -4.75 9.89
CA ASP A 653 28.54 -3.61 9.16
C ASP A 653 27.90 -3.54 7.76
N THR A 654 28.08 -2.43 7.08
CA THR A 654 27.69 -2.16 5.70
C THR A 654 28.15 -3.19 4.65
N GLY A 655 29.17 -3.99 4.96
CA GLY A 655 29.62 -5.13 4.16
C GLY A 655 29.69 -6.45 4.95
N VAL A 656 29.04 -6.56 6.11
CA VAL A 656 29.05 -7.78 6.94
C VAL A 656 27.66 -8.05 7.54
N ALA A 657 27.14 -9.25 7.30
CA ALA A 657 25.90 -9.74 7.92
C ALA A 657 26.16 -11.03 8.70
N GLN A 658 25.35 -11.29 9.72
CA GLN A 658 25.18 -12.60 10.35
C GLN A 658 23.86 -13.19 9.83
N VAL A 659 23.89 -14.42 9.34
CA VAL A 659 22.73 -15.11 8.77
C VAL A 659 22.66 -16.55 9.27
N GLU A 660 21.46 -17.12 9.39
CA GLU A 660 21.28 -18.56 9.67
C GLU A 660 21.85 -19.43 8.52
N GLU A 661 22.32 -20.64 8.81
CA GLU A 661 22.62 -21.64 7.79
C GLU A 661 21.41 -21.92 6.90
N GLY A 662 21.60 -21.81 5.58
CA GLY A 662 20.51 -21.88 4.61
C GLY A 662 20.85 -21.27 3.24
N THR A 663 19.82 -21.05 2.43
CA THR A 663 19.91 -20.52 1.06
C THR A 663 19.40 -19.09 0.98
N TYR A 664 20.17 -18.23 0.31
CA TYR A 664 19.94 -16.79 0.23
C TYR A 664 20.03 -16.25 -1.19
N GLN A 665 19.27 -15.19 -1.46
CA GLN A 665 19.58 -14.20 -2.50
C GLN A 665 20.46 -13.09 -1.91
N PHE A 666 21.42 -12.62 -2.70
CA PHE A 666 22.15 -11.37 -2.45
C PHE A 666 21.97 -10.45 -3.66
N ALA A 667 21.52 -9.22 -3.46
CA ALA A 667 21.28 -8.25 -4.53
C ALA A 667 21.82 -6.87 -4.16
N GLY A 668 22.55 -6.23 -5.07
CA GLY A 668 23.15 -4.89 -4.88
C GLY A 668 22.85 -3.97 -6.06
N THR A 669 22.45 -2.73 -5.77
CA THR A 669 22.12 -1.71 -6.79
C THR A 669 23.09 -0.53 -6.71
N LEU A 670 23.65 -0.12 -7.84
CA LEU A 670 24.58 1.00 -7.96
C LEU A 670 24.26 1.85 -9.19
N LEU A 671 24.04 3.15 -8.98
CA LEU A 671 24.08 4.14 -10.05
C LEU A 671 25.54 4.54 -10.30
N TYR A 672 26.02 4.43 -11.53
CA TYR A 672 27.43 4.66 -11.89
C TYR A 672 27.56 5.54 -13.15
N GLY A 673 28.61 6.35 -13.19
CA GLY A 673 28.80 7.37 -14.22
C GLY A 673 27.92 8.61 -14.03
N GLY A 674 28.41 9.78 -14.42
CA GLY A 674 27.70 11.04 -14.22
C GLY A 674 28.31 12.23 -14.98
N GLY A 675 28.97 11.95 -16.11
CA GLY A 675 29.68 12.95 -16.94
C GLY A 675 29.83 12.55 -18.41
N GLY A 676 29.01 11.61 -18.89
CA GLY A 676 28.90 11.26 -20.31
C GLY A 676 27.77 12.04 -20.99
N ALA A 677 27.88 12.31 -22.29
CA ALA A 677 26.97 13.23 -22.99
C ALA A 677 25.55 12.67 -23.26
N SER A 678 25.34 11.36 -23.10
CA SER A 678 24.13 10.64 -23.52
C SER A 678 23.32 9.98 -22.38
N GLY A 679 23.89 9.75 -21.19
CA GLY A 679 23.14 9.09 -20.10
C GLY A 679 23.93 8.68 -18.86
N VAL A 680 23.26 7.90 -18.00
CA VAL A 680 23.75 7.31 -16.74
C VAL A 680 23.65 5.78 -16.78
N GLN A 681 24.47 5.05 -16.02
CA GLN A 681 24.41 3.58 -15.97
C GLN A 681 23.84 3.12 -14.61
N LEU A 682 22.94 2.14 -14.64
CA LEU A 682 22.35 1.54 -13.44
C LEU A 682 22.69 0.04 -13.40
N TYR A 683 23.45 -0.36 -12.40
CA TYR A 683 23.94 -1.73 -12.22
C TYR A 683 23.15 -2.47 -11.15
N GLN A 684 22.48 -3.54 -11.56
CA GLN A 684 21.91 -4.57 -10.69
C GLN A 684 22.82 -5.79 -10.65
N VAL A 685 23.53 -5.99 -9.54
CA VAL A 685 24.16 -7.28 -9.27
C VAL A 685 23.19 -8.14 -8.48
N VAL A 686 23.00 -9.40 -8.89
CA VAL A 686 22.15 -10.37 -8.19
C VAL A 686 22.74 -11.77 -8.27
N ASN A 687 22.93 -12.38 -7.11
CA ASN A 687 23.22 -13.79 -6.91
C ASN A 687 21.97 -14.42 -6.28
N PRO A 688 21.04 -15.03 -7.04
CA PRO A 688 19.73 -15.44 -6.53
C PRO A 688 19.77 -16.73 -5.68
N GLU A 689 20.88 -17.46 -5.70
CA GLU A 689 21.05 -18.68 -4.89
C GLU A 689 22.49 -18.79 -4.42
N VAL A 690 22.69 -18.55 -3.12
CA VAL A 690 23.95 -18.71 -2.40
C VAL A 690 23.66 -19.54 -1.16
N LYS A 691 24.34 -20.67 -0.99
CA LYS A 691 24.19 -21.54 0.19
C LYS A 691 25.25 -21.19 1.22
N ILE A 692 24.83 -20.83 2.42
CA ILE A 692 25.67 -20.44 3.54
C ILE A 692 25.66 -21.58 4.56
N THR A 693 26.81 -22.24 4.74
CA THR A 693 26.98 -23.37 5.70
C THR A 693 28.27 -23.23 6.53
N LYS A 694 28.81 -22.01 6.57
CA LYS A 694 30.03 -21.55 7.25
C LYS A 694 30.20 -20.05 7.00
N ASN A 695 31.07 -19.40 7.77
CA ASN A 695 31.54 -18.04 7.45
C ASN A 695 32.03 -17.97 5.99
N THR A 696 31.49 -17.02 5.22
CA THR A 696 31.57 -17.00 3.75
C THR A 696 31.78 -15.59 3.23
N THR A 697 32.54 -15.43 2.14
CA THR A 697 32.61 -14.16 1.39
C THR A 697 31.79 -14.26 0.12
N VAL A 698 30.80 -13.37 -0.07
CA VAL A 698 29.97 -13.28 -1.27
C VAL A 698 30.40 -12.04 -2.05
N THR A 699 30.95 -12.22 -3.26
CA THR A 699 31.35 -11.10 -4.12
C THR A 699 30.19 -10.67 -5.03
N LEU A 700 29.80 -9.40 -4.90
CA LEU A 700 28.96 -8.69 -5.85
C LEU A 700 29.88 -7.86 -6.77
N ASP A 701 29.83 -8.10 -8.09
CA ASP A 701 30.82 -7.58 -9.04
C ASP A 701 30.15 -7.03 -10.31
N ALA A 702 30.06 -5.70 -10.40
CA ALA A 702 29.40 -5.01 -11.52
C ALA A 702 30.08 -5.26 -12.88
N ARG A 703 31.37 -5.61 -12.93
CA ARG A 703 32.08 -5.92 -14.19
C ARG A 703 31.53 -7.16 -14.89
N LYS A 704 30.86 -8.05 -14.15
CA LYS A 704 30.19 -9.24 -14.70
C LYS A 704 28.85 -8.91 -15.37
N ALA A 705 28.27 -7.76 -15.09
CA ALA A 705 26.97 -7.36 -15.61
C ALA A 705 26.96 -7.17 -17.13
N LYS A 706 25.77 -7.26 -17.71
CA LYS A 706 25.49 -7.11 -19.14
C LYS A 706 24.31 -6.16 -19.32
N GLN A 707 24.40 -5.28 -20.31
CA GLN A 707 23.34 -4.34 -20.64
C GLN A 707 22.07 -5.12 -21.00
N VAL A 708 20.97 -4.81 -20.34
CA VAL A 708 19.64 -5.31 -20.69
C VAL A 708 19.20 -4.62 -21.98
N ARG A 709 18.77 -5.39 -22.98
CA ARG A 709 18.43 -4.86 -24.30
C ARG A 709 17.07 -5.37 -24.74
N VAL A 710 16.25 -4.49 -25.29
CA VAL A 710 15.02 -4.87 -26.01
C VAL A 710 15.24 -4.67 -27.50
N ARG A 711 15.15 -5.75 -28.27
CA ARG A 711 15.29 -5.74 -29.73
C ARG A 711 13.91 -5.74 -30.37
N THR A 712 13.57 -4.64 -31.03
CA THR A 712 12.29 -4.41 -31.71
C THR A 712 12.38 -4.69 -33.22
N PRO A 713 11.30 -5.17 -33.88
CA PRO A 713 11.25 -5.35 -35.34
C PRO A 713 11.37 -4.06 -36.18
N LYS A 714 11.12 -2.89 -35.57
CA LYS A 714 11.31 -1.55 -36.15
C LYS A 714 12.28 -0.77 -35.24
N PRO A 715 13.09 0.17 -35.76
CA PRO A 715 13.95 1.00 -34.92
C PRO A 715 13.11 1.73 -33.86
N ALA A 716 13.52 1.67 -32.59
CA ALA A 716 12.78 2.24 -31.47
C ALA A 716 13.72 2.77 -30.38
N GLU A 717 13.27 3.77 -29.63
CA GLU A 717 13.97 4.37 -28.48
C GLU A 717 13.06 4.36 -27.25
N ARG A 718 13.62 4.27 -26.03
CA ARG A 718 12.84 4.28 -24.78
C ARG A 718 12.26 5.66 -24.51
N GLN A 719 11.03 5.72 -23.99
CA GLN A 719 10.37 6.94 -23.54
C GLN A 719 9.93 6.91 -22.06
N ASN A 720 9.74 5.72 -21.46
CA ASN A 720 9.39 5.59 -20.04
C ASN A 720 10.61 5.74 -19.11
N ASN A 721 10.29 6.06 -17.86
CA ASN A 721 11.16 5.90 -16.72
C ASN A 721 11.57 4.43 -16.56
N LEU A 722 12.78 4.17 -16.02
CA LEU A 722 13.29 2.81 -15.91
C LEU A 722 12.74 2.11 -14.65
N THR A 723 11.92 1.08 -14.86
CA THR A 723 11.40 0.20 -13.79
C THR A 723 11.82 -1.25 -14.02
N TYR A 724 12.35 -1.92 -13.00
CA TYR A 724 12.65 -3.36 -13.03
C TYR A 724 12.43 -4.03 -11.68
N GLN A 725 12.35 -5.36 -11.67
CA GLN A 725 12.05 -6.16 -10.48
C GLN A 725 12.84 -7.48 -10.46
N THR A 726 13.22 -7.94 -9.27
CA THR A 726 13.58 -9.33 -8.99
C THR A 726 12.60 -9.92 -7.97
N TYR A 727 11.93 -11.01 -8.34
CA TYR A 727 11.11 -11.83 -7.46
C TYR A 727 11.91 -13.06 -7.02
N ARG A 728 11.82 -13.40 -5.74
CA ARG A 728 12.45 -14.58 -5.15
C ARG A 728 11.52 -15.23 -4.13
N LYS A 729 11.45 -16.56 -4.16
CA LYS A 729 10.71 -17.36 -3.17
C LYS A 729 11.59 -18.47 -2.63
N ILE A 730 11.77 -18.52 -1.30
CA ILE A 730 12.62 -19.47 -0.57
C ILE A 730 11.83 -19.96 0.65
N ASP A 731 11.85 -21.26 0.93
CA ASP A 731 11.12 -21.89 2.06
C ASP A 731 9.62 -21.54 2.15
N GLY A 732 8.99 -21.27 0.99
CA GLY A 732 7.59 -20.85 0.88
C GLY A 732 7.34 -19.36 1.05
N VAL A 733 8.28 -18.59 1.61
CA VAL A 733 8.22 -17.13 1.76
C VAL A 733 8.74 -16.47 0.48
N ASP A 734 8.02 -15.48 -0.03
CA ASP A 734 8.43 -14.68 -1.18
C ASP A 734 8.72 -13.20 -0.85
N GLN A 735 9.48 -12.59 -1.74
CA GLN A 735 9.84 -11.17 -1.75
C GLN A 735 9.84 -10.70 -3.22
N THR A 736 9.24 -9.53 -3.48
CA THR A 736 9.51 -8.77 -4.70
C THR A 736 10.31 -7.53 -4.37
N LEU A 737 11.52 -7.45 -4.93
CA LEU A 737 12.39 -6.29 -4.88
C LEU A 737 12.26 -5.52 -6.20
N GLY A 738 11.65 -4.34 -6.16
CA GLY A 738 11.49 -3.44 -7.30
C GLY A 738 12.41 -2.24 -7.23
N ILE A 739 12.86 -1.74 -8.38
CA ILE A 739 13.66 -0.53 -8.52
C ILE A 739 12.95 0.41 -9.50
N TYR A 740 12.74 1.65 -9.07
CA TYR A 740 12.16 2.73 -9.86
C TYR A 740 13.15 3.89 -10.02
N TYR A 741 13.43 4.26 -11.27
CA TYR A 741 14.27 5.41 -11.64
C TYR A 741 13.51 6.33 -12.60
N GLU A 742 13.25 7.56 -12.19
CA GLU A 742 12.66 8.62 -13.02
C GLU A 742 13.75 9.39 -13.80
N ASP A 743 13.56 9.55 -15.12
CA ASP A 743 14.51 10.16 -16.07
C ASP A 743 14.76 11.68 -15.84
N GLY A 744 15.37 12.03 -14.71
CA GLY A 744 15.78 13.40 -14.38
C GLY A 744 17.12 13.80 -15.00
N ASN A 745 17.95 12.82 -15.40
CA ASN A 745 19.38 13.02 -15.65
C ASN A 745 19.88 12.34 -16.96
N GLY A 746 19.00 12.20 -17.96
CA GLY A 746 19.29 11.56 -19.26
C GLY A 746 18.70 10.16 -19.42
N ASN A 747 18.98 9.51 -20.56
CA ASN A 747 18.72 8.08 -20.73
C ASN A 747 19.48 7.26 -19.67
N VAL A 748 18.94 6.10 -19.29
CA VAL A 748 19.62 5.16 -18.36
C VAL A 748 19.80 3.79 -18.96
N ASP A 749 21.05 3.33 -19.03
CA ASP A 749 21.37 1.95 -19.38
C ASP A 749 21.29 1.04 -18.15
N LEU A 750 20.40 0.05 -18.19
CA LEU A 750 20.31 -1.00 -17.19
C LEU A 750 21.34 -2.10 -17.48
N TYR A 751 22.19 -2.42 -16.51
CA TYR A 751 23.11 -3.55 -16.53
C TYR A 751 22.74 -4.54 -15.44
N VAL A 752 22.63 -5.83 -15.77
CA VAL A 752 22.33 -6.90 -14.80
C VAL A 752 23.32 -8.06 -14.90
N THR A 753 23.66 -8.73 -13.79
CA THR A 753 24.49 -9.94 -13.83
C THR A 753 23.73 -11.17 -14.31
N PRO A 754 24.22 -11.89 -15.34
CA PRO A 754 23.73 -13.23 -15.69
C PRO A 754 23.89 -14.22 -14.53
N THR A 755 22.93 -15.14 -14.38
CA THR A 755 22.89 -16.10 -13.27
C THR A 755 22.83 -17.54 -13.77
N SER A 756 23.15 -18.48 -12.88
CA SER A 756 22.71 -19.87 -13.03
C SER A 756 21.19 -19.97 -12.84
N LYS A 757 20.61 -21.12 -13.22
CA LYS A 757 19.26 -21.48 -12.80
C LYS A 757 19.24 -21.81 -11.30
N VAL A 758 18.28 -21.24 -10.58
CA VAL A 758 18.00 -21.63 -9.19
C VAL A 758 17.59 -23.10 -9.12
N THR A 759 17.95 -23.75 -8.02
CA THR A 759 17.58 -25.14 -7.69
C THR A 759 16.57 -25.22 -6.55
N GLU A 760 16.49 -24.17 -5.71
CA GLU A 760 15.57 -24.10 -4.57
C GLU A 760 14.58 -22.93 -4.72
N GLY A 761 13.29 -23.27 -4.75
CA GLY A 761 12.18 -22.31 -4.83
C GLY A 761 12.02 -21.67 -6.20
N GLU A 762 11.67 -20.38 -6.23
CA GLU A 762 11.36 -19.63 -7.46
C GLU A 762 12.20 -18.35 -7.58
N PHE A 763 12.49 -17.94 -8.81
CA PHE A 763 13.13 -16.67 -9.15
C PHE A 763 12.58 -16.14 -10.49
N GLU A 764 12.38 -14.83 -10.62
CA GLU A 764 12.14 -14.15 -11.91
C GLU A 764 12.80 -12.76 -11.90
N PHE A 765 13.43 -12.38 -13.01
CA PHE A 765 13.84 -10.99 -13.28
C PHE A 765 12.93 -10.37 -14.34
N ASN A 766 12.39 -9.19 -14.08
CA ASN A 766 11.49 -8.45 -14.98
C ASN A 766 11.99 -7.02 -15.20
N SER A 767 11.76 -6.45 -16.38
CA SER A 767 12.01 -5.02 -16.67
C SER A 767 10.97 -4.43 -17.62
N ARG A 768 10.56 -3.17 -17.37
CA ARG A 768 9.56 -2.43 -18.15
C ARG A 768 10.21 -1.51 -19.17
N TRP A 769 9.77 -1.62 -20.42
CA TRP A 769 10.29 -0.85 -21.54
C TRP A 769 9.15 -0.36 -22.42
N GLU A 770 9.02 0.95 -22.54
CA GLU A 770 8.06 1.58 -23.43
C GLU A 770 8.84 2.32 -24.51
N MET A 771 8.77 1.80 -25.74
CA MET A 771 9.63 2.25 -26.84
C MET A 771 8.82 2.72 -28.05
N THR A 772 9.09 3.95 -28.50
CA THR A 772 8.45 4.57 -29.66
C THR A 772 9.40 4.55 -30.87
N ALA A 773 8.93 4.94 -32.05
CA ALA A 773 9.81 5.37 -33.12
C ALA A 773 10.75 6.48 -32.62
N PRO A 774 12.03 6.54 -33.08
CA PRO A 774 12.94 7.62 -32.72
C PRO A 774 12.37 8.98 -33.11
N GLN A 775 12.29 9.91 -32.15
CA GLN A 775 11.68 11.22 -32.35
C GLN A 775 12.42 12.03 -33.42
N ILE A 776 13.73 11.89 -33.49
CA ILE A 776 14.62 12.51 -34.48
C ILE A 776 15.52 11.43 -35.08
N ARG A 777 15.85 11.57 -36.37
CA ARG A 777 16.95 10.82 -37.01
C ARG A 777 17.80 11.76 -37.83
N THR A 778 19.10 11.55 -37.78
CA THR A 778 20.14 12.39 -38.38
C THR A 778 21.27 11.51 -38.91
N GLU A 779 21.51 11.55 -40.22
CA GLU A 779 22.56 10.77 -40.90
C GLU A 779 23.40 11.69 -41.81
N VAL A 780 24.72 11.67 -41.67
CA VAL A 780 25.64 12.51 -42.46
C VAL A 780 26.10 11.74 -43.70
N ARG A 781 25.59 12.13 -44.87
CA ARG A 781 25.78 11.39 -46.13
C ARG A 781 27.26 11.18 -46.46
N GLY A 782 27.61 9.94 -46.79
CA GLY A 782 28.96 9.56 -47.21
C GLY A 782 29.97 9.52 -46.06
N THR A 783 29.51 9.25 -44.84
CA THR A 783 30.34 9.08 -43.65
C THR A 783 29.81 7.94 -42.79
N ASP A 784 30.71 7.25 -42.07
CA ASP A 784 30.36 6.15 -41.18
C ASP A 784 30.23 6.58 -39.70
N PHE A 785 30.33 7.89 -39.39
CA PHE A 785 30.22 8.38 -38.03
C PHE A 785 28.77 8.72 -37.66
N GLY A 786 28.35 8.28 -36.47
CA GLY A 786 27.03 8.61 -35.92
C GLY A 786 26.89 10.09 -35.60
N LEU A 787 25.66 10.58 -35.68
CA LEU A 787 25.27 11.93 -35.26
C LEU A 787 24.07 11.80 -34.32
N GLU A 788 24.30 11.43 -33.06
CA GLU A 788 23.24 11.32 -32.07
C GLU A 788 22.67 12.71 -31.79
N SER A 789 21.35 12.85 -31.97
CA SER A 789 20.64 14.12 -31.83
C SER A 789 19.38 13.93 -30.99
N PHE A 790 18.98 14.97 -30.28
CA PHE A 790 17.76 15.03 -29.49
C PHE A 790 17.04 16.36 -29.76
N TYR A 791 15.72 16.42 -29.69
CA TYR A 791 15.04 17.70 -29.79
C TYR A 791 15.22 18.53 -28.52
N ALA A 792 15.39 19.85 -28.68
CA ALA A 792 15.13 20.79 -27.60
C ALA A 792 13.68 20.64 -27.08
N LYS A 793 13.46 20.88 -25.78
CA LYS A 793 12.20 20.55 -25.08
C LYS A 793 10.93 21.08 -25.78
N GLN A 794 11.03 22.23 -26.44
CA GLN A 794 9.93 22.92 -27.14
C GLN A 794 10.13 23.01 -28.66
N SER A 795 11.05 22.22 -29.23
CA SER A 795 11.34 22.28 -30.67
C SER A 795 10.09 22.07 -31.51
N THR A 796 9.91 22.87 -32.56
CA THR A 796 9.13 22.45 -33.73
C THR A 796 9.77 21.18 -34.33
N PRO A 797 9.01 20.12 -34.67
CA PRO A 797 9.58 18.93 -35.30
C PRO A 797 9.92 19.15 -36.78
N PHE A 798 10.86 18.37 -37.30
CA PHE A 798 11.12 18.24 -38.75
C PHE A 798 10.02 17.37 -39.39
N ASP A 799 9.90 17.38 -40.71
CA ASP A 799 8.92 16.55 -41.43
C ASP A 799 9.20 15.04 -41.21
N PRO A 800 8.19 14.21 -40.85
CA PRO A 800 8.37 12.76 -40.71
C PRO A 800 8.73 12.04 -42.01
N ARG A 801 8.52 12.66 -43.18
CA ARG A 801 8.96 12.16 -44.49
C ARG A 801 10.45 12.40 -44.74
N GLY A 802 11.06 13.28 -43.95
CA GLY A 802 12.46 13.68 -44.03
C GLY A 802 12.77 14.76 -45.06
N GLU A 803 13.85 15.49 -44.82
CA GLU A 803 14.44 16.45 -45.75
C GLU A 803 15.99 16.38 -45.75
N GLN A 804 16.62 16.96 -46.76
CA GLN A 804 18.08 17.02 -46.90
C GLN A 804 18.57 18.44 -46.65
N LEU A 805 19.30 18.63 -45.55
CA LEU A 805 19.86 19.94 -45.19
C LEU A 805 21.37 19.94 -45.35
N VAL A 806 21.89 21.00 -45.97
CA VAL A 806 23.33 21.30 -45.90
C VAL A 806 23.61 21.87 -44.52
N ALA A 807 24.59 21.34 -43.80
CA ALA A 807 25.03 21.91 -42.53
C ALA A 807 26.10 23.00 -42.75
N VAL A 808 26.05 24.07 -41.95
CA VAL A 808 27.07 25.13 -41.92
C VAL A 808 27.50 25.44 -40.49
N ASP A 809 28.80 25.67 -40.29
CA ASP A 809 29.32 26.13 -39.00
C ASP A 809 28.88 27.59 -38.84
N ALA A 810 27.98 27.83 -37.89
CA ALA A 810 27.35 29.11 -37.63
C ALA A 810 27.87 29.72 -36.32
N GLY A 811 29.09 29.40 -35.89
CA GLY A 811 29.76 30.06 -34.77
C GLY A 811 29.50 29.44 -33.40
N THR A 812 29.63 30.27 -32.36
CA THR A 812 29.24 29.95 -30.98
C THR A 812 27.86 30.56 -30.69
N ARG A 813 27.29 30.24 -29.53
CA ARG A 813 26.02 30.79 -29.07
C ARG A 813 26.05 32.31 -28.91
N ASP A 814 27.19 32.82 -28.43
CA ASP A 814 27.37 34.24 -28.11
C ASP A 814 27.83 35.05 -29.33
N GLU A 815 28.50 34.41 -30.30
CA GLU A 815 28.85 34.98 -31.61
C GLU A 815 28.32 34.10 -32.79
N PRO A 816 27.00 34.09 -33.05
CA PRO A 816 26.41 33.21 -34.07
C PRO A 816 26.36 33.87 -35.46
N ASP A 817 26.97 33.24 -36.48
CA ASP A 817 26.90 33.69 -37.87
C ASP A 817 25.56 33.32 -38.53
N LEU A 818 24.53 34.11 -38.20
CA LEU A 818 23.19 33.99 -38.77
C LEU A 818 22.97 34.92 -39.97
N ARG A 819 24.03 35.27 -40.73
CA ARG A 819 23.86 36.08 -41.94
C ARG A 819 23.05 35.30 -42.99
N PRO A 820 22.03 35.90 -43.64
CA PRO A 820 21.19 35.19 -44.62
C PRO A 820 21.96 34.52 -45.77
N ALA A 821 23.08 35.11 -46.22
CA ALA A 821 23.95 34.49 -47.23
C ALA A 821 24.62 33.18 -46.76
N HIS A 822 24.81 33.03 -45.45
CA HIS A 822 25.42 31.86 -44.84
C HIS A 822 24.40 30.77 -44.50
N VAL A 823 23.31 31.10 -43.79
CA VAL A 823 22.40 30.09 -43.23
C VAL A 823 21.11 29.82 -44.02
N ARG A 824 20.75 30.64 -45.02
CA ARG A 824 19.46 30.50 -45.72
C ARG A 824 19.30 29.13 -46.41
N GLY A 825 18.24 28.41 -46.04
CA GLY A 825 17.95 27.07 -46.56
C GLY A 825 18.82 25.95 -45.98
N LYS A 826 19.57 26.21 -44.89
CA LYS A 826 20.58 25.30 -44.32
C LYS A 826 20.29 24.98 -42.84
N LEU A 827 20.97 23.97 -42.31
CA LEU A 827 21.05 23.70 -40.88
C LEU A 827 22.22 24.48 -40.28
N ALA A 828 21.95 25.36 -39.32
CA ALA A 828 22.97 26.13 -38.62
C ALA A 828 23.52 25.31 -37.45
N VAL A 829 24.80 24.92 -37.50
CA VAL A 829 25.49 24.19 -36.42
C VAL A 829 26.20 25.19 -35.51
N ILE A 830 25.79 25.26 -34.25
CA ILE A 830 26.21 26.28 -33.29
C ILE A 830 26.74 25.60 -32.02
N ARG A 831 27.88 26.04 -31.51
CA ARG A 831 28.45 25.56 -30.24
C ARG A 831 27.85 26.34 -29.06
N ASP A 832 27.30 25.64 -28.08
CA ASP A 832 26.76 26.25 -26.86
C ASP A 832 27.76 26.13 -25.71
N GLU A 833 27.94 27.24 -24.99
CA GLU A 833 28.89 27.37 -23.87
C GLU A 833 28.18 27.87 -22.58
N SER A 834 26.88 28.22 -22.64
CA SER A 834 26.14 28.93 -21.57
C SER A 834 24.71 28.41 -21.30
N GLY A 835 24.12 27.63 -22.21
CA GLY A 835 23.00 26.72 -21.93
C GLY A 835 21.59 27.32 -21.82
N SER A 836 21.34 28.56 -22.26
CA SER A 836 20.02 29.21 -22.14
C SER A 836 19.61 30.10 -23.33
N GLY A 837 18.30 30.26 -23.58
CA GLY A 837 17.77 31.13 -24.64
C GLY A 837 17.46 30.44 -25.99
N GLU A 838 17.10 29.15 -26.00
CA GLU A 838 16.89 28.38 -27.24
C GLU A 838 15.82 28.98 -28.20
N HIS A 839 14.81 29.69 -27.68
CA HIS A 839 13.77 30.34 -28.51
C HIS A 839 14.28 31.56 -29.29
N GLU A 840 15.02 32.46 -28.65
CA GLU A 840 15.56 33.68 -29.29
C GLU A 840 16.56 33.35 -30.41
N LEU A 841 17.40 32.33 -30.17
CA LEU A 841 18.30 31.78 -31.17
C LEU A 841 17.55 31.21 -32.38
N ALA A 842 16.49 30.43 -32.12
CA ALA A 842 15.65 29.86 -33.18
C ALA A 842 14.90 30.94 -33.98
N GLU A 843 14.35 31.96 -33.30
CA GLU A 843 13.73 33.12 -33.96
C GLU A 843 14.71 33.88 -34.85
N THR A 844 15.92 34.14 -34.36
CA THR A 844 16.93 34.90 -35.11
C THR A 844 17.40 34.11 -36.33
N ALA A 845 17.63 32.80 -36.18
CA ALA A 845 17.96 31.92 -37.29
C ALA A 845 16.80 31.77 -38.29
N ALA A 846 15.54 31.74 -37.82
CA ALA A 846 14.35 31.74 -38.67
C ALA A 846 14.23 33.04 -39.50
N LYS A 847 14.45 34.21 -38.87
CA LYS A 847 14.46 35.52 -39.53
C LYS A 847 15.56 35.62 -40.60
N ALA A 848 16.70 34.95 -40.41
CA ALA A 848 17.74 34.82 -41.44
C ALA A 848 17.36 33.88 -42.61
N GLY A 849 16.42 32.97 -42.37
CA GLY A 849 15.94 31.95 -43.32
C GLY A 849 16.60 30.58 -43.17
N ALA A 850 17.19 30.27 -42.01
CA ALA A 850 17.67 28.93 -41.68
C ALA A 850 16.52 27.91 -41.65
N LYS A 851 16.84 26.63 -41.89
CA LYS A 851 15.88 25.53 -41.87
C LYS A 851 15.81 24.79 -40.54
N GLY A 852 16.84 24.92 -39.72
CA GLY A 852 16.89 24.45 -38.34
C GLY A 852 18.20 24.86 -37.68
N VAL A 853 18.29 24.66 -36.37
CA VAL A 853 19.51 24.84 -35.58
C VAL A 853 19.93 23.50 -34.98
N MET A 854 21.23 23.20 -35.02
CA MET A 854 21.85 22.09 -34.32
C MET A 854 22.83 22.64 -33.29
N ILE A 855 22.48 22.47 -32.02
CA ILE A 855 23.27 22.89 -30.88
C ILE A 855 24.26 21.77 -30.50
N VAL A 856 25.56 22.06 -30.58
CA VAL A 856 26.61 21.19 -30.04
C VAL A 856 26.82 21.54 -28.58
N MET A 857 26.51 20.61 -27.67
CA MET A 857 26.69 20.80 -26.24
C MET A 857 28.18 20.81 -25.84
N PRO A 858 28.56 21.47 -24.72
CA PRO A 858 29.90 21.34 -24.16
C PRO A 858 30.19 19.92 -23.68
N ALA A 859 31.48 19.60 -23.49
CA ALA A 859 31.88 18.34 -22.86
C ALA A 859 31.28 18.20 -21.44
N GLY A 860 30.94 16.98 -21.04
CA GLY A 860 30.29 16.68 -19.76
C GLY A 860 28.82 17.13 -19.62
N HIS A 861 28.26 17.81 -20.62
CA HIS A 861 26.86 18.26 -20.59
C HIS A 861 25.94 17.31 -21.38
N LEU A 862 24.71 17.13 -20.89
CA LEU A 862 23.72 16.26 -21.51
C LEU A 862 23.11 16.90 -22.77
N ALA A 863 23.23 16.21 -23.90
CA ALA A 863 22.50 16.55 -25.13
C ALA A 863 21.02 16.14 -25.05
N TRP A 864 20.73 15.01 -24.39
CA TRP A 864 19.39 14.46 -24.22
C TRP A 864 18.42 15.43 -23.54
N THR A 865 17.23 15.57 -24.13
CA THR A 865 16.08 16.25 -23.53
C THR A 865 14.78 15.59 -23.99
N ARG A 866 13.90 15.23 -23.04
CA ARG A 866 12.53 14.76 -23.35
C ARG A 866 11.72 15.91 -23.99
N TRP A 867 11.37 15.76 -25.26
CA TRP A 867 10.51 16.71 -26.01
C TRP A 867 9.10 16.76 -25.41
N LYS A 868 8.46 17.93 -25.41
CA LYS A 868 7.09 18.13 -24.91
C LYS A 868 6.09 18.49 -26.04
N PRO A 869 4.80 18.08 -25.98
CA PRO A 869 3.80 18.42 -27.01
C PRO A 869 3.13 19.81 -26.86
N MET A 870 3.74 20.76 -26.15
CA MET A 870 3.16 22.09 -25.80
C MET A 870 2.80 22.98 -27.00
N ASN A 871 1.98 24.02 -26.78
CA ASN A 871 1.53 24.97 -27.81
C ASN A 871 2.61 25.98 -28.19
N THR A 872 3.37 26.51 -27.22
CA THR A 872 4.49 27.44 -27.48
C THR A 872 5.72 26.70 -28.02
N ARG A 873 6.24 27.17 -29.18
CA ARG A 873 7.26 26.49 -29.99
C ARG A 873 8.37 27.41 -30.48
N THR A 874 9.52 26.80 -30.76
CA THR A 874 10.61 27.45 -31.52
C THR A 874 10.20 27.71 -32.97
N ALA A 875 10.55 28.87 -33.51
CA ALA A 875 10.14 29.31 -34.86
C ALA A 875 10.62 28.39 -36.01
N ILE A 876 11.72 27.66 -35.79
CA ILE A 876 12.21 26.56 -36.62
C ILE A 876 12.67 25.41 -35.70
N PRO A 877 12.88 24.18 -36.22
CA PRO A 877 13.40 23.07 -35.43
C PRO A 877 14.76 23.36 -34.79
N VAL A 878 14.93 22.91 -33.55
CA VAL A 878 16.17 22.99 -32.76
C VAL A 878 16.49 21.59 -32.21
N VAL A 879 17.61 21.05 -32.64
CA VAL A 879 18.16 19.78 -32.14
C VAL A 879 19.46 20.02 -31.37
N ARG A 880 19.79 19.11 -30.45
CA ARG A 880 20.94 19.14 -29.55
C ARG A 880 21.75 17.87 -29.80
N THR A 881 23.06 17.98 -29.94
CA THR A 881 23.97 16.84 -30.19
C THR A 881 25.15 16.87 -29.21
N THR A 882 25.82 15.73 -29.07
CA THR A 882 26.94 15.57 -28.14
C THR A 882 28.16 16.39 -28.59
N ALA A 883 29.02 16.76 -27.64
CA ALA A 883 30.32 17.40 -27.94
C ALA A 883 31.16 16.58 -28.93
N THR A 884 31.08 15.25 -28.83
CA THR A 884 31.78 14.29 -29.70
C THR A 884 31.25 14.34 -31.13
N ASP A 885 29.95 14.19 -31.32
CA ASP A 885 29.35 14.02 -32.64
C ASP A 885 29.25 15.36 -33.38
N GLY A 886 28.90 16.44 -32.66
CA GLY A 886 29.05 17.80 -33.15
C GLY A 886 30.51 18.11 -33.51
N GLY A 887 31.48 17.66 -32.71
CA GLY A 887 32.91 17.77 -33.00
C GLY A 887 33.37 16.94 -34.21
N ASN A 888 32.70 15.83 -34.52
CA ASN A 888 32.94 15.04 -35.75
C ASN A 888 32.40 15.78 -36.97
N LEU A 889 31.14 16.21 -36.90
CA LEU A 889 30.44 16.97 -37.94
C LEU A 889 31.20 18.27 -38.28
N LEU A 890 31.56 19.07 -37.27
CA LEU A 890 32.32 20.32 -37.43
C LEU A 890 33.72 20.11 -38.01
N ARG A 891 34.38 18.95 -37.76
CA ARG A 891 35.65 18.61 -38.41
C ARG A 891 35.47 18.22 -39.87
N TYR A 892 34.45 17.42 -40.19
CA TYR A 892 34.11 17.02 -41.54
C TYR A 892 33.77 18.24 -42.42
N MET A 893 33.03 19.21 -41.87
CA MET A 893 32.61 20.45 -42.54
C MET A 893 33.77 21.39 -42.93
N LYS A 894 34.99 21.20 -42.41
CA LYS A 894 36.17 21.98 -42.82
C LYS A 894 36.73 21.58 -44.19
N THR A 895 36.40 20.37 -44.67
CA THR A 895 36.94 19.80 -45.91
C THR A 895 35.86 19.27 -46.85
N HIS A 896 34.65 19.06 -46.37
CA HIS A 896 33.53 18.48 -47.13
C HIS A 896 32.23 19.26 -46.93
N LYS A 897 31.37 19.25 -47.95
CA LYS A 897 29.99 19.75 -47.86
C LYS A 897 29.14 18.72 -47.11
N ALA A 898 28.98 18.89 -45.79
CA ALA A 898 28.07 18.05 -45.01
C ALA A 898 26.62 18.21 -45.50
N VAL A 899 26.02 17.09 -45.93
CA VAL A 899 24.59 16.95 -46.22
C VAL A 899 24.03 15.95 -45.22
N ILE A 900 23.00 16.37 -44.49
CA ILE A 900 22.35 15.58 -43.46
C ILE A 900 20.96 15.20 -43.95
N ASP A 901 20.67 13.90 -44.01
CA ASP A 901 19.28 13.42 -44.06
C ASP A 901 18.71 13.53 -42.65
N ILE A 902 17.60 14.27 -42.50
CA ILE A 902 16.99 14.57 -41.20
C ILE A 902 15.47 14.32 -41.25
N SER A 903 14.91 13.69 -40.21
CA SER A 903 13.45 13.42 -40.14
C SER A 903 12.93 13.44 -38.71
N GLY A 904 11.68 13.89 -38.53
CA GLY A 904 11.05 14.09 -37.21
C GLY A 904 9.78 13.25 -37.01
N THR A 905 9.82 12.26 -36.10
CA THR A 905 8.71 11.33 -35.81
C THR A 905 8.22 11.46 -34.36
N VAL A 906 7.89 12.69 -33.93
CA VAL A 906 7.35 12.92 -32.57
C VAL A 906 5.97 12.28 -32.36
N GLU A 907 5.13 12.22 -33.41
CA GLU A 907 3.93 11.41 -33.43
C GLU A 907 4.27 9.96 -33.82
N SER A 908 4.61 9.11 -32.84
CA SER A 908 5.03 7.74 -33.16
C SER A 908 3.89 6.86 -33.69
N PRO A 909 4.03 6.25 -34.89
CA PRO A 909 3.02 5.35 -35.45
C PRO A 909 2.98 3.96 -34.78
N TYR A 910 3.88 3.68 -33.84
CA TYR A 910 3.86 2.47 -33.02
C TYR A 910 4.38 2.68 -31.59
N LEU A 911 4.02 1.75 -30.72
CA LEU A 911 4.55 1.61 -29.36
C LEU A 911 4.95 0.15 -29.14
N TYR A 912 6.07 -0.09 -28.50
CA TYR A 912 6.41 -1.37 -27.89
C TYR A 912 6.25 -1.21 -26.39
N ASP A 913 5.25 -1.88 -25.79
CA ASP A 913 4.89 -1.78 -24.38
C ASP A 913 5.22 -3.11 -23.70
N ILE A 914 6.47 -3.23 -23.27
CA ILE A 914 7.12 -4.52 -23.00
C ILE A 914 7.34 -4.71 -21.51
N ALA A 915 7.01 -5.91 -21.03
CA ALA A 915 7.39 -6.43 -19.72
C ALA A 915 8.37 -7.59 -19.96
N ALA A 916 9.65 -7.27 -20.11
CA ALA A 916 10.69 -8.23 -20.47
C ALA A 916 11.06 -9.08 -19.25
N ASN A 917 10.64 -10.35 -19.25
CA ASN A 917 10.80 -11.29 -18.15
C ASN A 917 11.76 -12.46 -18.48
N TRP A 918 12.52 -12.89 -17.47
CA TRP A 918 13.37 -14.08 -17.50
C TRP A 918 13.14 -14.92 -16.24
N GLN A 919 12.59 -16.12 -16.43
CA GLN A 919 12.22 -17.02 -15.33
C GLN A 919 13.36 -17.95 -14.94
N GLN A 920 13.53 -18.15 -13.64
CA GLN A 920 14.45 -19.07 -12.98
C GLN A 920 15.95 -18.75 -13.14
N TYR A 921 16.34 -17.91 -14.11
CA TYR A 921 17.70 -17.38 -14.30
C TYR A 921 17.72 -16.13 -15.18
N ILE A 922 18.82 -15.38 -15.15
CA ILE A 922 19.14 -14.32 -16.11
C ILE A 922 20.17 -14.85 -17.13
N PRO A 923 19.90 -14.82 -18.45
CA PRO A 923 20.78 -15.39 -19.47
C PRO A 923 22.09 -14.61 -19.67
N LYS A 924 23.09 -15.26 -20.30
CA LYS A 924 24.40 -14.63 -20.61
C LYS A 924 24.31 -13.47 -21.62
N ASP A 925 23.31 -13.50 -22.49
CA ASP A 925 22.90 -12.39 -23.35
C ASP A 925 21.51 -11.94 -22.88
N VAL A 926 21.42 -10.75 -22.28
CA VAL A 926 20.19 -10.22 -21.66
C VAL A 926 19.38 -9.42 -22.69
N THR A 927 19.21 -10.01 -23.88
CA THR A 927 18.46 -9.41 -25.00
C THR A 927 17.07 -10.02 -25.13
N TYR A 928 16.04 -9.26 -24.80
CA TYR A 928 14.64 -9.61 -25.06
C TYR A 928 14.28 -9.23 -26.50
N THR A 929 13.98 -10.20 -27.36
CA THR A 929 13.56 -9.93 -28.75
C THR A 929 12.04 -9.92 -28.86
N VAL A 930 11.47 -8.81 -29.33
CA VAL A 930 10.03 -8.64 -29.53
C VAL A 930 9.58 -9.34 -30.82
N SER A 931 8.48 -10.10 -30.73
CA SER A 931 7.91 -10.86 -31.84
C SER A 931 6.43 -11.16 -31.62
N ASP A 932 5.74 -11.62 -32.66
CA ASP A 932 4.35 -12.11 -32.58
C ASP A 932 4.20 -13.37 -31.69
N ARG A 933 5.31 -13.95 -31.18
CA ARG A 933 5.32 -15.10 -30.25
C ARG A 933 5.37 -14.71 -28.78
N ASN A 934 5.62 -13.44 -28.45
CA ASN A 934 5.66 -12.91 -27.08
C ASN A 934 4.94 -11.57 -26.94
N THR A 935 4.25 -11.10 -27.97
CA THR A 935 3.39 -9.90 -27.92
C THR A 935 2.02 -10.12 -28.56
N ALA A 936 1.06 -9.33 -28.13
CA ALA A 936 -0.19 -9.05 -28.82
C ALA A 936 -0.06 -7.74 -29.61
N GLN A 937 -0.80 -7.63 -30.71
CA GLN A 937 -0.90 -6.42 -31.52
C GLN A 937 -2.20 -5.67 -31.20
N VAL A 938 -2.09 -4.49 -30.59
CA VAL A 938 -3.24 -3.63 -30.27
C VAL A 938 -3.29 -2.50 -31.27
N LYS A 939 -4.43 -2.33 -31.95
CA LYS A 939 -4.71 -1.13 -32.74
C LYS A 939 -5.40 -0.11 -31.83
N ALA A 940 -4.62 0.70 -31.13
CA ALA A 940 -5.13 1.75 -30.26
C ALA A 940 -5.48 3.02 -31.03
N ALA A 941 -6.43 3.79 -30.53
CA ALA A 941 -6.70 5.15 -30.97
C ALA A 941 -7.34 5.97 -29.83
N TYR A 942 -7.09 7.28 -29.82
CA TYR A 942 -7.60 8.21 -28.81
C TYR A 942 -8.41 9.27 -29.54
N ALA A 943 -9.74 9.26 -29.39
CA ALA A 943 -10.63 10.13 -30.15
C ALA A 943 -10.65 11.55 -29.56
N ASN A 944 -10.48 12.58 -30.40
CA ASN A 944 -10.43 13.96 -29.93
C ASN A 944 -11.73 14.35 -29.23
N ASN A 945 -11.63 14.93 -28.04
CA ASN A 945 -12.76 15.54 -27.35
C ASN A 945 -12.61 17.07 -27.12
N GLY A 946 -11.45 17.66 -27.44
CA GLY A 946 -11.14 19.06 -27.14
C GLY A 946 -10.49 19.85 -28.30
N PRO A 947 -9.87 21.00 -28.01
CA PRO A 947 -8.94 21.69 -28.92
C PRO A 947 -7.60 20.97 -29.04
N LEU A 948 -7.14 20.32 -27.96
CA LEU A 948 -5.85 19.63 -27.90
C LEU A 948 -5.78 18.48 -28.92
N ARG A 949 -4.58 18.28 -29.47
CA ARG A 949 -4.22 17.16 -30.35
C ARG A 949 -3.36 16.09 -29.65
N TRP A 950 -3.26 16.18 -28.34
CA TRP A 950 -2.49 15.31 -27.46
C TRP A 950 -3.27 15.07 -26.17
N THR A 951 -3.16 13.86 -25.66
CA THR A 951 -3.73 13.38 -24.39
C THR A 951 -2.61 12.63 -23.65
N ALA A 952 -2.80 12.31 -22.37
CA ALA A 952 -1.92 11.36 -21.69
C ALA A 952 -2.54 9.96 -21.62
N GLU A 953 -1.68 8.97 -21.52
CA GLU A 953 -2.00 7.55 -21.32
C GLU A 953 -1.06 6.97 -20.25
N GLN A 954 -1.43 5.85 -19.65
CA GLN A 954 -0.59 5.11 -18.70
C GLN A 954 -1.02 3.64 -18.71
N ARG A 955 -0.08 2.68 -18.85
CA ARG A 955 -0.41 1.25 -18.81
C ARG A 955 0.36 0.55 -17.69
N PHE A 956 -0.37 0.12 -16.67
CA PHE A 956 0.14 -0.65 -15.54
C PHE A 956 0.26 -2.13 -15.91
N SER A 957 1.25 -2.80 -15.34
CA SER A 957 1.52 -4.23 -15.54
C SER A 957 1.79 -4.95 -14.22
N TRP A 958 1.15 -6.09 -14.00
CA TRP A 958 1.45 -7.01 -12.92
C TRP A 958 1.99 -8.32 -13.47
N ARG A 959 3.03 -8.84 -12.82
CA ARG A 959 3.37 -10.26 -12.87
C ARG A 959 2.47 -11.01 -11.87
N PRO A 960 2.26 -12.33 -11.99
CA PRO A 960 1.29 -13.05 -11.16
C PRO A 960 1.47 -12.81 -9.64
N TYR A 961 2.73 -12.78 -9.18
CA TYR A 961 3.15 -12.57 -7.80
C TYR A 961 3.03 -11.11 -7.30
N THR A 962 3.27 -10.11 -8.13
CA THR A 962 3.23 -8.69 -7.70
C THR A 962 1.84 -8.25 -7.26
N ARG A 963 1.67 -7.60 -6.11
CA ARG A 963 0.40 -6.95 -5.74
C ARG A 963 0.35 -5.50 -6.25
N VAL A 964 1.51 -4.83 -6.34
CA VAL A 964 1.60 -3.41 -6.73
C VAL A 964 2.28 -3.24 -8.09
N ALA A 965 1.64 -2.50 -9.00
CA ALA A 965 2.24 -2.06 -10.25
C ALA A 965 2.68 -0.60 -10.18
N TRP A 966 3.82 -0.32 -10.80
CA TRP A 966 4.46 0.99 -10.83
C TRP A 966 4.75 1.35 -12.29
N GLU A 967 4.26 2.50 -12.72
CA GLU A 967 4.65 3.15 -13.97
C GLU A 967 4.30 4.64 -13.89
N THR A 968 4.76 5.39 -14.89
CA THR A 968 4.42 6.80 -15.13
C THR A 968 3.47 6.95 -16.32
N SER A 969 2.85 8.12 -16.43
CA SER A 969 2.11 8.48 -17.65
C SER A 969 3.07 8.77 -18.82
N ARG A 970 2.50 8.91 -20.03
CA ARG A 970 3.19 9.34 -21.26
C ARG A 970 2.21 10.08 -22.18
N TRP A 971 2.71 10.88 -23.11
CA TRP A 971 1.87 11.57 -24.11
C TRP A 971 1.55 10.70 -25.32
N VAL A 972 0.33 10.84 -25.86
CA VAL A 972 -0.08 10.20 -27.11
C VAL A 972 -0.91 11.15 -27.98
N PRO A 973 -0.69 11.16 -29.32
CA PRO A 973 -1.44 12.04 -30.21
C PRO A 973 -2.87 11.54 -30.43
N THR A 974 -3.82 12.46 -30.49
CA THR A 974 -5.26 12.17 -30.63
C THR A 974 -5.73 12.32 -32.08
N GLY A 975 -6.82 11.63 -32.43
CA GLY A 975 -7.36 11.63 -33.79
C GLY A 975 -6.74 10.64 -34.77
N LYS A 976 -5.69 9.91 -34.35
CA LYS A 976 -4.94 8.99 -35.20
C LYS A 976 -4.80 7.62 -34.52
N PRO A 977 -4.80 6.50 -35.27
CA PRO A 977 -4.54 5.18 -34.71
C PRO A 977 -3.02 4.89 -34.61
N ARG A 978 -2.62 4.18 -33.56
CA ARG A 978 -1.25 3.68 -33.31
C ARG A 978 -1.27 2.14 -33.27
N THR A 979 -0.19 1.50 -33.72
CA THR A 979 -0.03 0.04 -33.58
C THR A 979 0.88 -0.27 -32.40
N GLU A 980 0.34 -0.91 -31.37
CA GLU A 980 1.05 -1.24 -30.15
C GLU A 980 1.37 -2.72 -30.07
N TYR A 981 2.50 -3.06 -29.47
CA TYR A 981 2.96 -4.42 -29.26
C TYR A 981 3.13 -4.62 -27.75
N VAL A 982 2.18 -5.32 -27.13
CA VAL A 982 2.08 -5.47 -25.67
C VAL A 982 2.49 -6.89 -25.27
N THR A 983 3.32 -7.09 -24.22
CA THR A 983 3.76 -8.46 -23.85
C THR A 983 2.58 -9.36 -23.49
N SER A 984 2.49 -10.49 -24.19
CA SER A 984 1.45 -11.52 -24.02
C SER A 984 1.84 -12.58 -22.98
N GLY A 985 0.85 -13.22 -22.35
CA GLY A 985 1.04 -14.37 -21.47
C GLY A 985 0.39 -14.16 -20.10
N ASP A 986 1.17 -14.38 -19.05
CA ASP A 986 0.78 -14.27 -17.64
C ASP A 986 0.95 -12.84 -17.06
N THR A 987 1.47 -11.88 -17.84
CA THR A 987 1.43 -10.45 -17.47
C THR A 987 0.01 -9.91 -17.62
N GLN A 988 -0.55 -9.43 -16.50
CA GLN A 988 -1.82 -8.72 -16.46
C GLN A 988 -1.58 -7.22 -16.67
N TRP A 989 -2.45 -6.57 -17.43
CA TRP A 989 -2.33 -5.18 -17.85
C TRP A 989 -3.61 -4.40 -17.56
N MET A 990 -3.48 -3.12 -17.18
CA MET A 990 -4.59 -2.18 -17.04
C MET A 990 -4.19 -0.83 -17.64
N HIS A 991 -5.05 -0.25 -18.46
CA HIS A 991 -4.77 0.91 -19.30
C HIS A 991 -5.64 2.11 -18.86
N TYR A 992 -5.01 3.28 -18.74
CA TYR A 992 -5.63 4.57 -18.43
C TYR A 992 -5.36 5.55 -19.56
N ALA A 993 -6.32 6.44 -19.82
CA ALA A 993 -6.16 7.60 -20.70
C ALA A 993 -6.86 8.82 -20.07
N ASP A 994 -6.22 9.99 -20.13
CA ASP A 994 -6.78 11.26 -19.64
C ASP A 994 -6.49 12.44 -20.60
N PHE A 995 -7.51 13.27 -20.81
CA PHE A 995 -7.50 14.46 -21.65
C PHE A 995 -7.10 15.74 -20.88
N MET A 996 -7.22 15.73 -19.56
CA MET A 996 -7.00 16.91 -18.71
C MET A 996 -5.51 17.12 -18.38
N THR A 997 -4.73 16.04 -18.30
CA THR A 997 -3.25 16.06 -18.34
C THR A 997 -2.70 16.38 -19.74
N GLY A 998 -3.22 17.44 -20.37
CA GLY A 998 -2.73 17.99 -21.63
C GLY A 998 -1.25 18.38 -21.56
N PRO A 999 -0.59 18.65 -22.71
CA PRO A 999 0.87 18.74 -22.77
C PRO A 999 1.52 19.84 -21.93
N GLU A 1000 0.73 20.83 -21.51
CA GLU A 1000 1.14 21.98 -20.68
C GLU A 1000 0.86 21.74 -19.18
N LEU A 1001 0.00 20.76 -18.86
CA LEU A 1001 -0.38 20.32 -17.51
C LEU A 1001 0.25 18.96 -17.13
N TYR A 1002 1.22 18.48 -17.92
CA TYR A 1002 1.86 17.19 -17.70
C TYR A 1002 3.13 17.32 -16.84
N TYR A 1003 3.09 16.66 -15.68
CA TYR A 1003 4.14 16.68 -14.66
C TYR A 1003 4.96 15.38 -14.56
N GLY A 1004 4.67 14.35 -15.37
CA GLY A 1004 5.40 13.07 -15.37
C GLY A 1004 4.95 12.04 -14.32
N GLY A 1005 4.05 12.42 -13.41
CA GLY A 1005 3.45 11.53 -12.42
C GLY A 1005 2.36 10.59 -12.98
N PRO A 1006 1.55 9.96 -12.11
CA PRO A 1006 0.45 9.09 -12.50
C PRO A 1006 -0.75 9.87 -13.06
N LEU A 1007 -1.63 9.18 -13.77
CA LEU A 1007 -2.97 9.67 -14.09
C LEU A 1007 -3.90 9.46 -12.88
N LEU A 1008 -4.27 10.56 -12.23
CA LEU A 1008 -5.18 10.57 -11.07
C LEU A 1008 -6.67 10.59 -11.47
N ALA A 1009 -6.95 10.73 -12.78
CA ALA A 1009 -8.28 10.82 -13.38
C ALA A 1009 -8.28 10.16 -14.77
N GLY A 1010 -9.40 10.25 -15.48
CA GLY A 1010 -9.55 9.75 -16.85
C GLY A 1010 -10.44 8.52 -16.98
N LEU A 1011 -10.39 7.88 -18.15
CA LEU A 1011 -10.98 6.57 -18.41
C LEU A 1011 -9.94 5.47 -18.20
N ASN A 1012 -10.36 4.32 -17.68
CA ASN A 1012 -9.55 3.10 -17.56
C ASN A 1012 -10.35 1.84 -17.91
N ASP A 1013 -9.66 0.73 -18.17
CA ASP A 1013 -10.26 -0.58 -18.43
C ASP A 1013 -10.18 -1.54 -17.22
N ALA A 1014 -10.56 -2.80 -17.41
CA ALA A 1014 -10.46 -3.84 -16.38
C ALA A 1014 -9.18 -4.68 -16.59
N PRO A 1015 -8.39 -4.97 -15.54
CA PRO A 1015 -7.11 -5.69 -15.67
C PRO A 1015 -7.19 -7.03 -16.42
N ARG A 1016 -6.58 -7.10 -17.61
CA ARG A 1016 -6.63 -8.25 -18.53
C ARG A 1016 -5.25 -8.78 -18.89
N THR A 1017 -5.15 -10.08 -19.20
CA THR A 1017 -3.98 -10.63 -19.89
C THR A 1017 -4.17 -10.52 -21.40
N PHE A 1018 -3.06 -10.51 -22.14
CA PHE A 1018 -3.04 -10.57 -23.60
C PHE A 1018 -2.60 -11.96 -24.07
N THR A 1019 -3.29 -12.52 -25.06
CA THR A 1019 -2.92 -13.80 -25.66
C THR A 1019 -1.87 -13.64 -26.77
N THR A 1020 -1.00 -14.64 -26.96
CA THR A 1020 0.09 -14.58 -27.94
C THR A 1020 -0.44 -14.41 -29.37
N GLY A 1021 -0.01 -13.36 -30.07
CA GLY A 1021 -0.47 -13.07 -31.43
C GLY A 1021 -1.90 -12.51 -31.53
N GLU A 1022 -2.53 -12.16 -30.40
CA GLU A 1022 -3.83 -11.49 -30.35
C GLU A 1022 -3.84 -10.20 -31.18
N LYS A 1023 -4.97 -9.91 -31.83
CA LYS A 1023 -5.18 -8.68 -32.60
C LYS A 1023 -6.35 -7.90 -32.02
N ALA A 1024 -6.02 -7.08 -31.01
CA ALA A 1024 -6.98 -6.25 -30.29
C ALA A 1024 -7.18 -4.89 -30.99
N THR A 1025 -8.23 -4.17 -30.57
CA THR A 1025 -8.48 -2.77 -30.96
C THR A 1025 -9.03 -2.04 -29.75
N GLU A 1026 -8.41 -0.91 -29.40
CA GLU A 1026 -8.78 -0.06 -28.27
C GLU A 1026 -9.12 1.34 -28.83
N GLN A 1027 -10.26 1.91 -28.46
CA GLN A 1027 -10.68 3.25 -28.90
C GLN A 1027 -11.15 4.08 -27.72
N TRP A 1028 -10.28 4.93 -27.20
CA TRP A 1028 -10.51 5.74 -26.00
C TRP A 1028 -11.28 7.01 -26.31
N TYR A 1029 -12.19 7.39 -25.41
CA TYR A 1029 -13.04 8.59 -25.50
C TYR A 1029 -13.96 8.62 -26.72
N LYS A 1030 -14.41 7.45 -27.16
CA LYS A 1030 -15.32 7.32 -28.29
C LYS A 1030 -16.74 7.78 -27.93
N ALA A 1031 -17.27 8.76 -28.66
CA ALA A 1031 -18.67 9.18 -28.52
C ALA A 1031 -19.64 8.00 -28.70
N VAL A 1032 -20.64 7.79 -27.84
CA VAL A 1032 -21.16 8.69 -26.79
C VAL A 1032 -20.56 8.42 -25.40
N VAL A 1033 -20.05 9.47 -24.75
CA VAL A 1033 -19.62 9.41 -23.33
C VAL A 1033 -20.81 9.70 -22.41
N ARG A 1034 -21.09 8.82 -21.44
CA ARG A 1034 -22.25 8.91 -20.52
C ARG A 1034 -22.11 8.05 -19.26
N PRO A 1035 -22.91 8.28 -18.19
CA PRO A 1035 -23.00 7.35 -17.07
C PRO A 1035 -23.53 5.98 -17.50
N SER A 1036 -22.89 4.90 -17.06
CA SER A 1036 -23.31 3.52 -17.33
C SER A 1036 -22.61 2.56 -16.38
N ILE A 1037 -23.21 1.40 -16.12
CA ILE A 1037 -22.50 0.25 -15.56
C ILE A 1037 -21.79 -0.46 -16.74
N PRO A 1038 -20.44 -0.51 -16.77
CA PRO A 1038 -19.70 -1.13 -17.87
C PRO A 1038 -19.86 -2.67 -17.87
N ARG A 1039 -19.33 -3.33 -18.90
CA ARG A 1039 -19.25 -4.81 -18.95
C ARG A 1039 -18.02 -5.30 -18.21
N GLY A 1040 -18.11 -6.48 -17.60
CA GLY A 1040 -17.05 -7.03 -16.73
C GLY A 1040 -16.90 -6.29 -15.40
N TRP A 1041 -17.91 -5.50 -15.01
CA TRP A 1041 -17.84 -4.63 -13.83
C TRP A 1041 -17.94 -5.42 -12.53
N ASN A 1042 -16.91 -5.33 -11.68
CA ASN A 1042 -16.82 -6.08 -10.42
C ASN A 1042 -17.40 -5.34 -9.19
N ARG A 1043 -18.02 -4.18 -9.38
CA ARG A 1043 -18.71 -3.39 -8.33
C ARG A 1043 -20.18 -3.15 -8.71
N PRO A 1044 -21.00 -4.20 -8.86
CA PRO A 1044 -22.39 -4.07 -9.32
C PRO A 1044 -23.27 -3.26 -8.36
N ALA A 1045 -24.38 -2.74 -8.87
CA ALA A 1045 -25.39 -2.05 -8.07
C ALA A 1045 -26.33 -3.07 -7.42
N VAL A 1046 -26.42 -3.08 -6.08
CA VAL A 1046 -27.06 -4.17 -5.32
C VAL A 1046 -27.96 -3.65 -4.18
N ARG A 1047 -28.97 -4.45 -3.80
CA ARG A 1047 -29.67 -4.38 -2.52
C ARG A 1047 -29.07 -5.40 -1.56
N ASN A 1048 -28.84 -5.02 -0.31
CA ASN A 1048 -28.52 -5.94 0.78
C ASN A 1048 -29.19 -5.43 2.06
N GLY A 1049 -30.07 -6.24 2.66
CA GLY A 1049 -30.96 -5.81 3.75
C GLY A 1049 -31.76 -4.57 3.32
N ASP A 1050 -31.55 -3.48 4.05
CA ASP A 1050 -32.16 -2.16 3.82
C ASP A 1050 -31.18 -1.10 3.28
N THR A 1051 -30.13 -1.57 2.60
CA THR A 1051 -29.16 -0.71 1.90
C THR A 1051 -29.15 -0.98 0.41
N LEU A 1052 -29.21 0.08 -0.39
CA LEU A 1052 -28.84 0.07 -1.81
C LEU A 1052 -27.36 0.49 -1.92
N SER A 1053 -26.48 -0.43 -2.31
CA SER A 1053 -25.07 -0.12 -2.62
C SER A 1053 -24.96 0.23 -4.10
N LEU A 1054 -24.61 1.48 -4.41
CA LEU A 1054 -24.42 1.93 -5.78
C LEU A 1054 -22.93 2.17 -6.08
N SER A 1055 -22.53 1.83 -7.31
CA SER A 1055 -21.20 2.10 -7.87
C SER A 1055 -21.33 2.19 -9.38
N ILE A 1056 -21.92 3.30 -9.82
CA ILE A 1056 -22.18 3.60 -11.24
C ILE A 1056 -21.17 4.66 -11.71
N PRO A 1057 -20.22 4.30 -12.58
CA PRO A 1057 -19.32 5.27 -13.20
C PRO A 1057 -20.07 6.40 -13.90
N GLU A 1058 -19.66 7.63 -13.61
CA GLU A 1058 -20.21 8.86 -14.19
C GLU A 1058 -19.88 8.98 -15.68
N TYR A 1059 -18.80 8.33 -16.13
CA TYR A 1059 -18.36 8.37 -17.52
C TYR A 1059 -17.93 6.99 -18.01
N THR A 1060 -18.55 6.56 -19.09
CA THR A 1060 -18.19 5.39 -19.90
C THR A 1060 -18.32 5.80 -21.36
N ASP A 1061 -17.35 5.42 -22.20
CA ASP A 1061 -17.38 5.73 -23.63
C ASP A 1061 -18.06 4.59 -24.44
N ALA A 1062 -18.19 4.75 -25.76
CA ALA A 1062 -18.89 3.77 -26.59
C ALA A 1062 -18.23 2.36 -26.64
N VAL A 1063 -17.01 2.20 -26.12
CA VAL A 1063 -16.31 0.90 -26.03
C VAL A 1063 -16.68 0.20 -24.72
N ALA A 1064 -16.91 -1.11 -24.83
CA ALA A 1064 -17.27 -1.93 -23.68
C ALA A 1064 -16.08 -2.10 -22.70
N GLY A 1065 -16.30 -1.72 -21.44
CA GLY A 1065 -15.34 -1.91 -20.35
C GLY A 1065 -14.63 -0.63 -19.90
N HIS A 1066 -14.58 0.40 -20.74
CA HIS A 1066 -14.01 1.70 -20.36
C HIS A 1066 -14.90 2.44 -19.35
N TRP A 1067 -14.31 2.93 -18.26
CA TRP A 1067 -15.01 3.68 -17.22
C TRP A 1067 -14.10 4.72 -16.54
N GLY A 1068 -14.71 5.77 -16.00
CA GLY A 1068 -14.02 6.84 -15.29
C GLY A 1068 -14.95 7.55 -14.31
N ARG A 1069 -14.34 8.26 -13.36
CA ARG A 1069 -15.05 9.03 -12.32
C ARG A 1069 -15.04 10.52 -12.63
N LYS A 1070 -15.81 11.29 -11.85
CA LYS A 1070 -15.68 12.75 -11.81
C LYS A 1070 -14.28 13.18 -11.38
N GLN A 1071 -13.69 14.12 -12.11
CA GLN A 1071 -12.52 14.83 -11.64
C GLN A 1071 -12.93 15.88 -10.60
N VAL A 1072 -12.34 15.82 -9.41
CA VAL A 1072 -12.55 16.81 -8.34
C VAL A 1072 -11.31 17.72 -8.29
N PRO A 1073 -11.44 19.03 -8.05
CA PRO A 1073 -10.27 19.87 -7.77
C PRO A 1073 -9.49 19.35 -6.55
N PRO A 1074 -8.17 19.56 -6.45
CA PRO A 1074 -7.40 19.18 -5.27
C PRO A 1074 -7.96 19.90 -4.03
N ALA A 1075 -8.52 19.12 -3.10
CA ALA A 1075 -9.37 19.63 -2.03
C ALA A 1075 -8.56 20.03 -0.78
N GLY A 1076 -7.81 21.13 -0.90
CA GLY A 1076 -7.08 21.78 0.21
C GLY A 1076 -5.73 21.15 0.55
N GLY A 1077 -4.75 21.99 0.91
CA GLY A 1077 -3.47 21.62 1.55
C GLY A 1077 -2.49 20.79 0.71
N GLY A 1078 -2.84 19.54 0.41
CA GLY A 1078 -1.93 18.51 -0.10
C GLY A 1078 -1.25 18.85 -1.44
N ILE A 1079 0.02 18.50 -1.55
CA ILE A 1079 0.92 19.02 -2.61
C ILE A 1079 0.80 18.22 -3.93
N GLY A 1080 -0.42 18.15 -4.47
CA GLY A 1080 -0.59 18.37 -5.91
C GLY A 1080 -0.32 19.82 -6.31
N ALA A 1081 -0.30 20.73 -5.33
CA ALA A 1081 -0.18 22.18 -5.47
C ALA A 1081 1.26 22.74 -5.40
N GLY A 1082 2.29 21.98 -5.76
CA GLY A 1082 3.68 22.45 -5.75
C GLY A 1082 4.68 21.45 -6.35
N ALA A 1083 5.77 21.86 -7.00
CA ALA A 1083 6.24 23.23 -7.25
C ALA A 1083 5.75 23.83 -8.59
N GLY A 1084 4.78 23.18 -9.27
CA GLY A 1084 4.26 23.64 -10.57
C GLY A 1084 3.30 24.85 -10.50
N THR A 1085 2.80 25.21 -9.32
CA THR A 1085 1.74 26.21 -9.11
C THR A 1085 2.13 27.66 -9.38
N ARG A 1086 3.43 27.97 -9.52
CA ARG A 1086 3.88 29.26 -10.08
C ARG A 1086 3.50 29.45 -11.56
N ALA A 1087 3.01 28.40 -12.25
CA ALA A 1087 2.35 28.53 -13.54
C ALA A 1087 0.84 28.84 -13.41
N SER A 1088 0.17 28.37 -12.35
CA SER A 1088 -1.30 28.48 -12.17
C SER A 1088 -1.77 29.80 -11.54
N GLU A 1089 -0.87 30.67 -11.09
CA GLU A 1089 -1.24 32.05 -10.67
C GLU A 1089 -1.82 32.89 -11.83
N ASN A 1090 -1.60 32.48 -13.09
CA ASN A 1090 -1.99 33.24 -14.27
C ASN A 1090 -3.28 32.76 -14.97
N ASP A 1091 -3.82 31.59 -14.63
CA ASP A 1091 -5.08 31.08 -15.20
C ASP A 1091 -5.82 30.16 -14.20
N PRO A 1092 -6.95 30.62 -13.61
CA PRO A 1092 -7.71 29.83 -12.65
C PRO A 1092 -8.66 28.80 -13.29
N SER A 1093 -8.82 28.76 -14.62
CA SER A 1093 -9.78 27.86 -15.29
C SER A 1093 -9.44 26.38 -15.09
N TYR A 1094 -8.16 26.05 -14.91
CA TYR A 1094 -7.67 24.69 -14.65
C TYR A 1094 -8.07 24.13 -13.27
N LEU A 1095 -8.63 24.97 -12.38
CA LEU A 1095 -9.15 24.54 -11.07
C LEU A 1095 -10.61 24.09 -11.10
N GLN A 1096 -11.30 24.19 -12.25
CA GLN A 1096 -12.71 23.81 -12.39
C GLN A 1096 -12.88 22.32 -12.72
N GLY A 1097 -13.31 21.52 -11.72
CA GLY A 1097 -13.57 20.09 -11.87
C GLY A 1097 -14.96 19.73 -12.42
N ASP A 1098 -15.19 18.44 -12.64
CA ASP A 1098 -16.48 17.88 -13.05
C ASP A 1098 -17.53 18.06 -11.93
N THR A 1099 -18.71 18.58 -12.25
CA THR A 1099 -19.83 18.62 -11.29
C THR A 1099 -20.78 17.45 -11.51
N VAL A 1100 -21.22 16.83 -10.41
CA VAL A 1100 -22.06 15.63 -10.41
C VAL A 1100 -23.06 15.70 -9.26
N ALA A 1101 -24.28 15.23 -9.50
CA ALA A 1101 -25.29 15.03 -8.47
C ALA A 1101 -26.06 13.72 -8.73
N ALA A 1102 -26.33 12.97 -7.67
CA ALA A 1102 -27.17 11.78 -7.68
C ALA A 1102 -28.32 11.96 -6.68
N VAL A 1103 -29.56 11.78 -7.14
CA VAL A 1103 -30.78 11.96 -6.34
C VAL A 1103 -31.60 10.69 -6.38
N LEU A 1104 -31.86 10.12 -5.21
CA LEU A 1104 -32.65 8.91 -5.04
C LEU A 1104 -34.07 9.28 -4.58
N TYR A 1105 -35.06 8.70 -5.26
CA TYR A 1105 -36.48 8.77 -4.93
C TYR A 1105 -37.00 7.38 -4.62
N ARG A 1106 -38.00 7.30 -3.72
CA ARG A 1106 -38.78 6.11 -3.38
C ARG A 1106 -40.25 6.49 -3.45
N ASP A 1107 -41.05 5.73 -4.18
CA ASP A 1107 -42.49 5.95 -4.36
C ASP A 1107 -42.82 7.40 -4.80
N GLY A 1108 -41.99 7.94 -5.70
CA GLY A 1108 -42.07 9.31 -6.22
C GLY A 1108 -41.49 10.42 -5.33
N LYS A 1109 -41.19 10.16 -4.05
CA LYS A 1109 -40.64 11.15 -3.10
C LYS A 1109 -39.12 11.10 -3.05
N LYS A 1110 -38.44 12.26 -3.01
CA LYS A 1110 -36.98 12.34 -2.80
C LYS A 1110 -36.65 11.81 -1.40
N VAL A 1111 -35.76 10.83 -1.31
CA VAL A 1111 -35.31 10.20 -0.05
C VAL A 1111 -33.82 10.42 0.23
N SER A 1112 -32.99 10.69 -0.77
CA SER A 1112 -31.59 11.05 -0.57
C SER A 1112 -31.02 11.87 -1.72
N GLU A 1113 -29.96 12.61 -1.42
CA GLU A 1113 -29.09 13.29 -2.38
C GLU A 1113 -27.62 12.95 -2.09
N ALA A 1114 -26.78 13.06 -3.10
CA ALA A 1114 -25.36 12.76 -3.05
C ALA A 1114 -24.61 13.53 -4.15
N ALA A 1115 -23.31 13.76 -3.95
CA ALA A 1115 -22.44 14.34 -4.97
C ALA A 1115 -22.04 13.34 -6.08
N ASP A 1116 -22.40 12.06 -5.97
CA ASP A 1116 -22.15 11.00 -6.96
C ASP A 1116 -22.91 9.70 -6.61
N ALA A 1117 -22.83 8.70 -7.50
CA ALA A 1117 -23.48 7.40 -7.37
C ALA A 1117 -22.54 6.28 -6.88
N TRP A 1118 -21.53 6.60 -6.07
CA TRP A 1118 -20.55 5.65 -5.50
C TRP A 1118 -20.71 5.49 -3.99
N ARG A 1119 -21.91 5.22 -3.49
CA ARG A 1119 -22.14 5.04 -2.05
C ARG A 1119 -23.28 4.09 -1.71
N LYS A 1120 -23.34 3.74 -0.43
CA LYS A 1120 -24.49 3.09 0.20
C LYS A 1120 -25.60 4.12 0.46
N PHE A 1121 -26.84 3.70 0.26
CA PHE A 1121 -28.05 4.45 0.57
C PHE A 1121 -28.95 3.57 1.44
N SER A 1122 -29.06 3.89 2.73
CA SER A 1122 -30.06 3.29 3.61
C SER A 1122 -31.46 3.71 3.14
N VAL A 1123 -32.38 2.76 3.02
CA VAL A 1123 -33.76 2.99 2.53
C VAL A 1123 -34.75 2.19 3.36
N PRO A 1124 -35.99 2.67 3.59
CA PRO A 1124 -36.95 1.93 4.39
C PRO A 1124 -37.29 0.55 3.83
N ALA A 1125 -37.55 -0.40 4.74
CA ALA A 1125 -37.89 -1.78 4.42
C ALA A 1125 -39.12 -1.94 3.51
N GLY A 1126 -39.17 -3.06 2.80
CA GLY A 1126 -40.29 -3.48 1.96
C GLY A 1126 -40.23 -2.98 0.51
N ALA A 1127 -41.03 -3.63 -0.34
CA ALA A 1127 -41.11 -3.40 -1.78
C ALA A 1127 -41.58 -1.99 -2.13
N ALA A 1128 -40.76 -1.27 -2.90
CA ALA A 1128 -41.03 0.08 -3.35
C ALA A 1128 -40.49 0.32 -4.77
N ASP A 1129 -41.01 1.35 -5.43
CA ASP A 1129 -40.52 1.79 -6.74
C ASP A 1129 -39.52 2.92 -6.57
N TYR A 1130 -38.28 2.69 -7.01
CA TYR A 1130 -37.17 3.63 -6.86
C TYR A 1130 -36.90 4.35 -8.17
N ARG A 1131 -36.55 5.64 -8.09
CA ARG A 1131 -35.94 6.39 -9.19
C ARG A 1131 -34.58 6.91 -8.78
N LEU A 1132 -33.55 6.63 -9.56
CA LEU A 1132 -32.22 7.21 -9.40
C LEU A 1132 -31.96 8.16 -10.55
N ASP A 1133 -31.87 9.46 -10.25
CA ASP A 1133 -31.42 10.47 -11.20
C ASP A 1133 -29.93 10.75 -10.97
N LEU A 1134 -29.12 10.70 -12.02
CA LEU A 1134 -27.69 11.01 -12.02
C LEU A 1134 -27.39 12.02 -13.12
N THR A 1135 -26.85 13.18 -12.74
CA THR A 1135 -26.48 14.27 -13.64
C THR A 1135 -25.00 14.56 -13.57
N THR A 1136 -24.39 14.91 -14.70
CA THR A 1136 -22.98 15.31 -14.81
C THR A 1136 -22.83 16.58 -15.65
N SER A 1137 -21.80 17.39 -15.39
CA SER A 1137 -21.41 18.53 -16.22
C SER A 1137 -19.90 18.69 -16.28
N ARG A 1138 -19.42 19.09 -17.47
CA ARG A 1138 -18.04 19.41 -17.82
C ARG A 1138 -17.99 20.74 -18.56
N GLU A 1139 -17.25 21.69 -18.00
CA GLU A 1139 -17.37 23.11 -18.39
C GLU A 1139 -16.01 23.73 -18.80
N THR A 1140 -14.90 22.99 -18.67
CA THR A 1140 -13.57 23.40 -19.17
C THR A 1140 -13.45 23.21 -20.69
N GLU A 1141 -12.58 23.99 -21.35
CA GLU A 1141 -12.46 24.02 -22.81
C GLU A 1141 -12.04 22.69 -23.46
N PHE A 1142 -11.48 21.77 -22.67
CA PHE A 1142 -11.04 20.45 -23.09
C PHE A 1142 -12.19 19.53 -23.55
N TRP A 1143 -13.45 19.89 -23.28
CA TRP A 1143 -14.62 19.06 -23.57
C TRP A 1143 -15.57 19.70 -24.62
N ARG A 1144 -15.77 18.98 -25.72
CA ARG A 1144 -16.66 19.37 -26.83
C ARG A 1144 -17.80 18.38 -27.08
N THR A 1145 -17.67 17.13 -26.62
CA THR A 1145 -18.73 16.12 -26.68
C THR A 1145 -18.96 15.46 -25.32
N GLY A 1146 -20.22 15.15 -25.01
CA GLY A 1146 -20.64 14.63 -23.70
C GLY A 1146 -20.48 15.66 -22.57
N THR A 1147 -20.72 16.94 -22.87
CA THR A 1147 -20.49 18.08 -21.96
C THR A 1147 -21.42 18.09 -20.75
N ARG A 1148 -22.68 17.67 -20.91
CA ARG A 1148 -23.64 17.49 -19.81
C ARG A 1148 -24.42 16.20 -19.99
N THR A 1149 -24.78 15.52 -18.91
CA THR A 1149 -25.66 14.35 -18.96
C THR A 1149 -26.75 14.39 -17.90
N SER A 1150 -27.86 13.71 -18.20
CA SER A 1150 -28.94 13.44 -17.26
C SER A 1150 -29.47 12.04 -17.51
N THR A 1151 -29.16 11.11 -16.62
CA THR A 1151 -29.59 9.70 -16.68
C THR A 1151 -30.52 9.41 -15.52
N SER A 1152 -31.72 8.90 -15.81
CA SER A 1152 -32.73 8.53 -14.82
C SER A 1152 -33.08 7.06 -14.98
N TRP A 1153 -32.92 6.27 -13.93
CA TRP A 1153 -33.33 4.87 -13.87
C TRP A 1153 -34.57 4.72 -12.99
N THR A 1154 -35.59 3.99 -13.43
CA THR A 1154 -36.67 3.51 -12.55
C THR A 1154 -36.60 2.00 -12.42
N PHE A 1155 -36.70 1.48 -11.20
CA PHE A 1155 -36.62 0.06 -10.90
C PHE A 1155 -37.39 -0.29 -9.63
N ARG A 1156 -37.90 -1.52 -9.54
CA ARG A 1156 -38.52 -2.04 -8.31
C ARG A 1156 -37.51 -2.80 -7.47
N SER A 1157 -37.56 -2.63 -6.15
CA SER A 1157 -36.68 -3.32 -5.19
C SER A 1157 -37.41 -3.53 -3.85
N ASP A 1158 -37.07 -4.61 -3.15
CA ASP A 1158 -37.61 -5.02 -1.84
C ASP A 1158 -36.44 -5.23 -0.86
N THR A 1159 -36.72 -5.43 0.43
CA THR A 1159 -35.71 -5.85 1.42
C THR A 1159 -35.22 -7.26 1.10
N THR A 1160 -33.90 -7.49 1.11
CA THR A 1160 -33.32 -8.79 0.76
C THR A 1160 -32.44 -9.36 1.87
N ALA A 1161 -32.67 -10.62 2.23
CA ALA A 1161 -31.85 -11.34 3.23
C ALA A 1161 -30.44 -11.73 2.72
N LYS A 1162 -30.15 -11.46 1.44
CA LYS A 1162 -28.86 -11.66 0.78
C LYS A 1162 -28.65 -10.54 -0.24
N GLU A 1163 -27.39 -10.30 -0.62
CA GLU A 1163 -27.06 -9.35 -1.66
C GLU A 1163 -27.71 -9.73 -3.01
N THR A 1164 -28.37 -8.77 -3.66
CA THR A 1164 -29.21 -8.98 -4.84
C THR A 1164 -29.02 -7.86 -5.86
N LEU A 1165 -28.76 -8.22 -7.13
CA LEU A 1165 -28.51 -7.25 -8.22
C LEU A 1165 -29.75 -6.41 -8.55
N LEU A 1166 -29.57 -5.09 -8.70
CA LEU A 1166 -30.61 -4.16 -9.10
C LEU A 1166 -30.83 -4.17 -10.62
N PRO A 1167 -32.07 -4.15 -11.14
CA PRO A 1167 -32.35 -4.20 -12.58
C PRO A 1167 -32.23 -2.81 -13.24
N LEU A 1168 -31.03 -2.22 -13.15
CA LEU A 1168 -30.70 -0.95 -13.80
C LEU A 1168 -30.36 -1.20 -15.27
N LEU A 1169 -31.29 -0.84 -16.17
CA LEU A 1169 -31.10 -0.93 -17.61
C LEU A 1169 -29.97 -0.01 -18.09
N GLN A 1170 -29.10 -0.51 -18.96
CA GLN A 1170 -27.98 0.22 -19.56
C GLN A 1170 -28.17 0.36 -21.07
N VAL A 1171 -27.68 1.46 -21.64
CA VAL A 1171 -27.69 1.72 -23.09
C VAL A 1171 -26.25 1.76 -23.61
N ASP A 1172 -25.94 0.87 -24.54
CA ASP A 1172 -24.69 0.85 -25.31
C ASP A 1172 -24.95 1.49 -26.69
N TYR A 1173 -24.07 2.41 -27.13
CA TYR A 1173 -24.26 3.25 -28.33
C TYR A 1173 -23.21 2.95 -29.40
N GLY A 1174 -23.63 2.70 -30.64
CA GLY A 1174 -22.79 2.60 -31.82
C GLY A 1174 -22.99 3.79 -32.76
N VAL A 1175 -22.17 4.84 -32.60
CA VAL A 1175 -22.18 6.02 -33.49
C VAL A 1175 -21.19 5.82 -34.65
N PRO A 1176 -21.56 6.08 -35.92
CA PRO A 1176 -20.64 6.06 -37.06
C PRO A 1176 -19.73 7.30 -37.13
N ALA A 1177 -19.19 7.71 -35.97
CA ALA A 1177 -18.26 8.83 -35.85
C ALA A 1177 -16.81 8.41 -36.15
N ASP A 1178 -15.99 9.36 -36.59
CA ASP A 1178 -14.55 9.20 -36.77
C ASP A 1178 -13.75 9.38 -35.45
N LEU A 1179 -12.45 9.64 -35.53
CA LEU A 1179 -11.59 9.96 -34.38
C LEU A 1179 -11.54 11.47 -34.04
N ASP A 1180 -12.26 12.33 -34.76
CA ASP A 1180 -12.64 13.69 -34.34
C ASP A 1180 -14.04 13.69 -33.67
N ASN A 1181 -14.53 12.50 -33.24
CA ASN A 1181 -15.90 12.26 -32.75
C ASN A 1181 -17.00 12.88 -33.64
N THR A 1182 -16.72 12.92 -34.95
CA THR A 1182 -17.52 13.59 -35.98
C THR A 1182 -18.09 12.55 -36.97
N VAL A 1183 -19.41 12.56 -37.17
CA VAL A 1183 -20.07 11.81 -38.26
C VAL A 1183 -19.89 12.60 -39.56
N ARG A 1184 -19.18 12.03 -40.54
CA ARG A 1184 -18.91 12.68 -41.84
C ARG A 1184 -19.85 12.17 -42.93
N GLY A 1185 -20.59 13.10 -43.55
CA GLY A 1185 -21.32 12.87 -44.80
C GLY A 1185 -22.83 12.67 -44.64
N GLY A 1186 -23.60 13.40 -45.45
CA GLY A 1186 -25.06 13.27 -45.55
C GLY A 1186 -25.85 14.07 -44.52
N LYS A 1187 -27.13 14.36 -44.84
CA LYS A 1187 -28.11 14.89 -43.87
C LYS A 1187 -28.61 13.84 -42.87
N ARG A 1188 -28.27 12.56 -43.10
CA ARG A 1188 -28.90 11.40 -42.48
C ARG A 1188 -27.86 10.31 -42.24
N HIS A 1189 -27.91 9.71 -41.06
CA HIS A 1189 -27.07 8.59 -40.65
C HIS A 1189 -27.84 7.71 -39.65
N ASP A 1190 -27.37 6.47 -39.48
CA ASP A 1190 -27.97 5.52 -38.55
C ASP A 1190 -27.15 5.44 -37.24
N LEU A 1191 -27.83 5.18 -36.13
CA LEU A 1191 -27.28 5.04 -34.77
C LEU A 1191 -27.68 3.67 -34.22
N ASP A 1192 -26.70 2.80 -33.97
CA ASP A 1192 -26.98 1.49 -33.36
C ASP A 1192 -27.05 1.61 -31.83
N LEU A 1193 -27.96 0.84 -31.23
CA LEU A 1193 -28.29 0.89 -29.79
C LEU A 1193 -28.54 -0.52 -29.27
N THR A 1194 -27.95 -0.87 -28.13
CA THR A 1194 -28.23 -2.14 -27.43
C THR A 1194 -28.67 -1.87 -25.99
N VAL A 1195 -29.72 -2.54 -25.54
CA VAL A 1195 -30.23 -2.43 -24.15
C VAL A 1195 -29.97 -3.73 -23.38
N ARG A 1196 -29.36 -3.60 -22.21
CA ARG A 1196 -28.99 -4.71 -21.33
C ARG A 1196 -29.28 -4.39 -19.86
N ASN A 1197 -29.24 -5.40 -18.99
CA ASN A 1197 -29.00 -5.20 -17.56
C ASN A 1197 -27.49 -5.08 -17.29
N GLN A 1198 -27.11 -4.83 -16.04
CA GLN A 1198 -25.75 -5.13 -15.58
C GLN A 1198 -25.47 -6.64 -15.65
N ASP A 1199 -24.20 -7.01 -15.79
CA ASP A 1199 -23.79 -8.41 -15.91
C ASP A 1199 -24.17 -9.20 -14.63
N GLY A 1200 -24.49 -10.49 -14.77
CA GLY A 1200 -25.03 -11.34 -13.71
C GLY A 1200 -26.56 -11.35 -13.61
N LEU A 1201 -27.26 -10.35 -14.17
CA LEU A 1201 -28.72 -10.41 -14.37
C LEU A 1201 -29.08 -11.02 -15.73
N ALA A 1202 -30.27 -11.62 -15.81
CA ALA A 1202 -30.83 -12.09 -17.07
C ALA A 1202 -31.06 -10.92 -18.07
N THR A 1203 -30.89 -11.21 -19.36
CA THR A 1203 -31.17 -10.27 -20.45
C THR A 1203 -32.61 -9.73 -20.34
N PRO A 1204 -32.83 -8.40 -20.36
CA PRO A 1204 -34.17 -7.84 -20.24
C PRO A 1204 -35.03 -8.27 -21.44
N THR A 1205 -36.34 -8.43 -21.24
CA THR A 1205 -37.27 -8.93 -22.27
C THR A 1205 -38.33 -7.90 -22.62
N GLY A 1206 -38.85 -7.96 -23.86
CA GLY A 1206 -39.90 -7.06 -24.33
C GLY A 1206 -39.52 -5.57 -24.33
N VAL A 1207 -38.23 -5.27 -24.53
CA VAL A 1207 -37.70 -3.90 -24.46
C VAL A 1207 -38.32 -3.01 -25.53
N LYS A 1208 -38.91 -1.89 -25.11
CA LYS A 1208 -39.34 -0.80 -25.98
C LYS A 1208 -38.30 0.32 -25.93
N LEU A 1209 -37.97 0.90 -27.08
CA LEU A 1209 -36.98 1.96 -27.20
C LEU A 1209 -37.57 3.19 -27.93
N LYS A 1210 -37.37 4.38 -27.33
CA LYS A 1210 -37.63 5.68 -27.95
C LYS A 1210 -36.31 6.45 -28.05
N VAL A 1211 -36.08 7.09 -29.18
CA VAL A 1211 -34.92 7.98 -29.42
C VAL A 1211 -35.44 9.34 -29.85
N GLU A 1212 -34.83 10.40 -29.33
CA GLU A 1212 -35.08 11.80 -29.65
C GLU A 1212 -33.73 12.49 -29.86
N ALA A 1213 -33.64 13.42 -30.81
CA ALA A 1213 -32.42 14.19 -31.07
C ALA A 1213 -32.70 15.70 -31.15
N SER A 1214 -31.77 16.49 -30.64
CA SER A 1214 -31.72 17.94 -30.73
C SER A 1214 -30.50 18.36 -31.57
N PHE A 1215 -30.64 19.46 -32.30
CA PHE A 1215 -29.58 20.13 -33.07
C PHE A 1215 -29.40 21.59 -32.61
N ASP A 1216 -29.86 21.88 -31.40
CA ASP A 1216 -29.90 23.18 -30.71
C ASP A 1216 -29.61 22.97 -29.21
N ASP A 1217 -28.65 22.07 -28.94
CA ASP A 1217 -28.12 21.55 -27.67
C ASP A 1217 -29.13 21.02 -26.64
N GLY A 1218 -30.43 21.26 -26.80
CA GLY A 1218 -31.51 20.69 -25.99
C GLY A 1218 -32.82 21.49 -26.04
N GLU A 1219 -32.83 22.66 -26.69
CA GLU A 1219 -33.98 23.56 -26.78
C GLU A 1219 -35.18 22.93 -27.50
N SER A 1220 -34.96 22.15 -28.57
CA SER A 1220 -36.01 21.46 -29.29
C SER A 1220 -35.66 20.03 -29.68
N TRP A 1221 -36.68 19.20 -29.89
CA TRP A 1221 -36.52 17.74 -30.00
C TRP A 1221 -37.24 17.17 -31.22
N ASN A 1222 -36.47 16.57 -32.13
CA ASN A 1222 -37.02 15.71 -33.17
C ASN A 1222 -37.41 14.35 -32.54
N GLY A 1223 -38.66 14.25 -32.10
CA GLY A 1223 -39.25 13.02 -31.57
C GLY A 1223 -39.79 12.05 -32.62
N ARG A 1224 -39.58 12.30 -33.92
CA ARG A 1224 -40.06 11.44 -35.04
C ARG A 1224 -38.95 10.53 -35.62
N ILE A 1225 -37.97 10.17 -34.80
CA ILE A 1225 -36.87 9.28 -35.20
C ILE A 1225 -37.39 7.86 -35.42
N ARG A 1226 -37.08 7.28 -36.58
CA ARG A 1226 -37.43 5.90 -36.90
C ARG A 1226 -36.46 4.96 -36.18
N VAL A 1227 -36.96 4.24 -35.17
CA VAL A 1227 -36.27 3.12 -34.54
C VAL A 1227 -36.70 1.82 -35.22
N LYS A 1228 -35.73 0.99 -35.63
CA LYS A 1228 -35.93 -0.38 -36.09
C LYS A 1228 -35.39 -1.34 -35.03
N ASP A 1229 -36.22 -2.27 -34.59
CA ASP A 1229 -35.83 -3.43 -33.77
C ASP A 1229 -35.29 -4.55 -34.68
N HIS A 1230 -34.22 -5.23 -34.27
CA HIS A 1230 -33.65 -6.41 -34.93
C HIS A 1230 -33.60 -7.64 -34.01
N GLY A 1231 -34.33 -7.62 -32.90
CA GLY A 1231 -34.33 -8.66 -31.88
C GLY A 1231 -33.11 -8.64 -30.96
N HIS A 1232 -33.20 -9.42 -29.88
CA HIS A 1232 -32.16 -9.52 -28.85
C HIS A 1232 -31.74 -8.15 -28.26
N ASN A 1233 -32.71 -7.23 -28.14
CA ASN A 1233 -32.55 -5.85 -27.65
C ASN A 1233 -31.54 -5.00 -28.44
N ARG A 1234 -31.34 -5.30 -29.73
CA ARG A 1234 -30.53 -4.50 -30.65
C ARG A 1234 -31.44 -3.69 -31.57
N PHE A 1235 -31.18 -2.40 -31.67
CA PHE A 1235 -31.98 -1.44 -32.40
C PHE A 1235 -31.08 -0.55 -33.27
N THR A 1236 -31.61 -0.06 -34.38
CA THR A 1236 -31.00 1.03 -35.15
C THR A 1236 -31.96 2.20 -35.24
N ALA A 1237 -31.50 3.41 -34.91
CA ALA A 1237 -32.27 4.64 -34.98
C ALA A 1237 -31.74 5.55 -36.10
N THR A 1238 -32.57 5.85 -37.09
CA THR A 1238 -32.21 6.76 -38.19
C THR A 1238 -32.32 8.21 -37.75
N ILE A 1239 -31.18 8.90 -37.69
CA ILE A 1239 -31.08 10.34 -37.38
C ILE A 1239 -31.09 11.12 -38.70
N GLU A 1240 -31.88 12.20 -38.79
CA GLU A 1240 -31.91 13.10 -39.94
C GLU A 1240 -31.94 14.56 -39.49
N ARG A 1241 -31.04 15.37 -40.06
CA ARG A 1241 -30.83 16.79 -39.75
C ARG A 1241 -31.87 17.66 -40.47
N PRO A 1242 -32.62 18.52 -39.76
CA PRO A 1242 -33.52 19.49 -40.38
C PRO A 1242 -32.82 20.36 -41.42
N GLY A 1243 -33.50 20.68 -42.52
CA GLY A 1243 -32.91 21.41 -43.65
C GLY A 1243 -32.74 22.92 -43.43
N ASP A 1244 -33.25 23.42 -42.30
CA ASP A 1244 -33.50 24.81 -41.95
C ASP A 1244 -32.79 25.25 -40.65
N ARG A 1245 -32.18 24.31 -39.90
CA ARG A 1245 -31.41 24.58 -38.67
C ARG A 1245 -29.97 24.07 -38.79
N SER A 1246 -29.04 24.97 -39.13
CA SER A 1246 -27.63 24.61 -39.37
C SER A 1246 -26.62 25.66 -38.87
N LYS A 1247 -26.67 25.99 -37.58
CA LYS A 1247 -25.57 26.69 -36.88
C LYS A 1247 -24.79 25.78 -35.92
N ASN A 1248 -25.46 25.01 -35.06
CA ASN A 1248 -24.76 24.04 -34.21
C ASN A 1248 -24.23 22.87 -35.04
N ALA A 1249 -23.04 22.42 -34.66
CA ALA A 1249 -22.32 21.30 -35.26
C ALA A 1249 -22.48 19.99 -34.48
N TYR A 1250 -23.36 19.95 -33.47
CA TYR A 1250 -23.49 18.81 -32.55
C TYR A 1250 -24.90 18.21 -32.57
N VAL A 1251 -25.01 16.96 -32.14
CA VAL A 1251 -26.28 16.30 -31.86
C VAL A 1251 -26.37 16.04 -30.37
N THR A 1252 -27.37 16.60 -29.71
CA THR A 1252 -27.76 16.22 -28.35
C THR A 1252 -28.75 15.05 -28.45
N LEU A 1253 -28.48 13.94 -27.76
CA LEU A 1253 -29.33 12.74 -27.78
C LEU A 1253 -30.17 12.60 -26.52
N ARG A 1254 -31.35 12.00 -26.67
CA ARG A 1254 -32.15 11.45 -25.57
C ARG A 1254 -32.69 10.08 -25.95
N VAL A 1255 -32.35 9.06 -25.18
CA VAL A 1255 -32.83 7.69 -25.33
C VAL A 1255 -33.68 7.33 -24.12
N THR A 1256 -34.80 6.63 -24.34
CA THR A 1256 -35.63 6.05 -23.28
C THR A 1256 -35.90 4.59 -23.60
N ALA A 1257 -35.49 3.68 -22.71
CA ALA A 1257 -35.77 2.26 -22.80
C ALA A 1257 -36.65 1.79 -21.63
N THR A 1258 -37.52 0.83 -21.89
CA THR A 1258 -38.43 0.23 -20.89
C THR A 1258 -38.54 -1.27 -21.15
N ASP A 1259 -38.34 -2.11 -20.13
CA ASP A 1259 -38.50 -3.57 -20.25
C ASP A 1259 -39.93 -4.04 -19.90
N LYS A 1260 -40.20 -5.35 -20.07
CA LYS A 1260 -41.48 -5.97 -19.73
C LYS A 1260 -41.80 -5.96 -18.22
N ALA A 1261 -40.80 -5.82 -17.35
CA ALA A 1261 -40.98 -5.76 -15.90
C ALA A 1261 -41.26 -4.33 -15.39
N GLY A 1262 -41.21 -3.32 -16.27
CA GLY A 1262 -41.45 -1.92 -15.92
C GLY A 1262 -40.20 -1.15 -15.50
N ASN A 1263 -39.01 -1.76 -15.56
CA ASN A 1263 -37.76 -1.03 -15.35
C ASN A 1263 -37.53 -0.09 -16.52
N THR A 1264 -37.03 1.12 -16.26
CA THR A 1264 -36.71 2.10 -17.31
C THR A 1264 -35.33 2.70 -17.15
N VAL A 1265 -34.76 3.15 -18.27
CA VAL A 1265 -33.66 4.12 -18.29
C VAL A 1265 -34.00 5.23 -19.28
N ARG A 1266 -33.94 6.48 -18.83
CA ARG A 1266 -34.05 7.69 -19.65
C ARG A 1266 -32.75 8.46 -19.56
N GLN A 1267 -31.99 8.49 -20.64
CA GLN A 1267 -30.66 9.09 -20.70
C GLN A 1267 -30.64 10.22 -21.73
N THR A 1268 -30.25 11.42 -21.29
CA THR A 1268 -29.97 12.58 -22.14
C THR A 1268 -28.47 12.86 -22.09
N VAL A 1269 -27.84 13.02 -23.26
CA VAL A 1269 -26.42 13.39 -23.40
C VAL A 1269 -26.33 14.60 -24.32
N GLU A 1270 -25.85 15.69 -23.75
CA GLU A 1270 -25.63 16.95 -24.45
C GLU A 1270 -24.38 16.87 -25.32
N ARG A 1271 -24.47 17.37 -26.56
CA ARG A 1271 -23.42 17.27 -27.59
C ARG A 1271 -22.84 15.86 -27.67
N ALA A 1272 -23.70 14.85 -27.77
CA ALA A 1272 -23.34 13.43 -27.74
C ALA A 1272 -22.29 13.03 -28.80
N TYR A 1273 -22.30 13.70 -29.96
CA TYR A 1273 -21.28 13.65 -31.01
C TYR A 1273 -21.40 14.87 -31.94
N ARG A 1274 -20.42 15.04 -32.85
CA ARG A 1274 -20.35 16.14 -33.83
C ARG A 1274 -20.80 15.70 -35.22
N LEU A 1275 -21.27 16.63 -36.04
CA LEU A 1275 -21.55 16.49 -37.47
C LEU A 1275 -20.49 17.24 -38.29
N GLY A 1276 -20.08 16.64 -39.41
CA GLY A 1276 -19.17 17.24 -40.40
C GLY A 1276 -19.81 18.24 -41.35
#